data_AF-A0A167AP85-F1
#
_entry.id   AF-A0A167AP85-F1
#
_cell.length_a   1.000
_cell.length_b   1.000
_cell.length_c   1.000
_cell.angle_alpha   90.00
_cell.angle_beta   90.00
_cell.angle_gamma   90.00
#
_symmetry.space_group_name_H-M   'P 1'
#
loop_
_entity.id
_entity.type
_entity.pdbx_description
1 polymer ?
#
loop_
_entity_poly.entity_id
_entity_poly.type
_entity_poly.pdbx_seq_one_letter_code
_entity_poly.pdbx_strand_id
1 'polypeptide(L)'
;MQPLNPFLAAFFKSTVVAQCTPVHHHVLLVPLTDELLTSRETDSGVAASEVIASEEFLSSHVLRIPSSGISSGSKDGVHNLRDVRGKARQFSTLNGRNIIIKDSVIHSSKGFKTAAQAHILNDAIWYPDVFEARQWLLYFISKPLVGTWEEVKILPAVLVHDVNKSMAMVVKKTNHQDIAEGTIPKKKDIRSFHELLNNFPMIARQMQPGLEKLFLDFTTVFEKPLPPPPSASSIPDPPPGGPIITAMRRVRSNSFSVRNGKTVSRSSLPVTEDFYAEDDEDVMRASLETAVTAAIDLFQSVDKQQLSLLGATTDLTGPLVEKMIERYVTENVNHLILPKLIAIKRTEDLELEAKIRQMEFIDISQLGIAIEGGSRAKHDLLMQLGPAIEEFKKISNAMSPAEMMDALLSTMKAASQLTDTSKTQMTNSKEVPLYEKTTLTINADTLVSLLLYVVIRSQVRNLQARLVYIRNFIFIDDVDSGEMGYALSTFEAVLSYLALDSAGLRRASRRNKALWDAAMKADLTELKAIMEPNVSAIVDGENDFELDGMMDQSTRPSRRPSLTWALQNGTSRRSSLALTMSDRFSHGSGLGHVFPFQSNGDSEDDYSLVKQMKRVAMDTRSLSSGSEVSFHSRTGSIGTLGSAIEGDISVERLAQTSNSFGESLLMIAIQGGSPSSLKYLLSLSGYYSLDVILQDINNEDTTLLSAAIQLGHKDLVEMLLQRIETSATEAQRLQYLSEQDIWGRSVGHYLFHAPYLITRIGKLIPWRQRDKNGQTPLFALCRSYDNENYYDMVESGLKVARETQHDGQALHLDNHVDAKGNTLLHIMNDTRLAMRILHYCDVDVNATNERRFTALMVASKYGRYDMVRCLFADPRVDIAAREMRGLTAVELAKDDDVRNKIDDLGLFSMPAGHDGRITGVVRAFFVEDGSVRLVLKSAAPTDHDSYTVTTSRRSLADFEQLAHLLAEEQPASWIPFMSDTRSPFQVPVKPSRAILRDIQAKTDWFLRIMLSHPTLATHEMLWEFFLVPELQLEAMEQRTKLKVEARMERIKEEYEPVHDMGEVEQFVNHAREIVRSVSFSTKSVTRRANGVGLASSDLYDSMVLLHRAVSSLTYLPRSHIGALEAYVRAMAPTQASPQATLHNTLLAVQSTVQALLSSLARPITLISQITAARRDADRNDSSAGRSSRWPLGLLDETRQRLQDGKEKRAKKHREEAEYLSKELRYTQQTVAGELAGWQDMHDKMGRRAIQEFARAMVVHERMRLDGMVRALRKIRP
;
A
#
# COMPACT_ATOMS: atom_id res chain seq x y z
N MET A 1 -12.78 -13.21 39.81
CA MET A 1 -14.08 -13.26 39.10
C MET A 1 -14.04 -14.41 38.10
N GLN A 2 -15.15 -14.73 37.43
CA GLN A 2 -15.10 -15.64 36.27
C GLN A 2 -14.54 -14.85 35.07
N PRO A 3 -13.64 -15.42 34.24
CA PRO A 3 -13.11 -14.74 33.08
C PRO A 3 -14.15 -14.67 31.95
N LEU A 4 -14.05 -13.68 31.06
CA LEU A 4 -14.98 -13.54 29.93
C LEU A 4 -14.88 -14.71 28.94
N ASN A 5 -13.67 -15.21 28.69
CA ASN A 5 -13.43 -16.30 27.74
C ASN A 5 -14.13 -17.61 28.20
N PRO A 6 -15.10 -18.15 27.44
CA PRO A 6 -15.88 -19.31 27.88
C PRO A 6 -15.04 -20.56 28.13
N PHE A 7 -13.99 -20.80 27.34
CA PHE A 7 -13.09 -21.94 27.53
C PHE A 7 -12.32 -21.82 28.85
N LEU A 8 -11.75 -20.65 29.18
CA LEU A 8 -11.07 -20.46 30.47
C LEU A 8 -12.05 -20.55 31.65
N ALA A 9 -13.26 -20.01 31.49
CA ALA A 9 -14.32 -20.04 32.50
C ALA A 9 -14.86 -21.45 32.77
N ALA A 10 -14.88 -22.32 31.77
CA ALA A 10 -15.23 -23.73 31.92
C ALA A 10 -14.05 -24.56 32.45
N PHE A 11 -12.86 -24.40 31.85
CA PHE A 11 -11.66 -25.15 32.22
C PHE A 11 -11.36 -25.03 33.71
N PHE A 12 -11.25 -23.80 34.25
CA PHE A 12 -10.89 -23.59 35.66
C PHE A 12 -11.98 -23.96 36.69
N LYS A 13 -13.18 -24.39 36.24
CA LYS A 13 -14.21 -25.00 37.10
C LYS A 13 -14.24 -26.53 37.00
N SER A 14 -13.61 -27.10 35.96
CA SER A 14 -13.72 -28.51 35.62
C SER A 14 -12.79 -29.41 36.45
N THR A 15 -13.12 -30.71 36.51
CA THR A 15 -12.24 -31.76 37.04
C THR A 15 -10.96 -31.94 36.23
N VAL A 16 -10.93 -31.50 34.98
CA VAL A 16 -9.80 -31.62 34.04
C VAL A 16 -8.54 -30.93 34.59
N VAL A 17 -8.69 -29.83 35.34
CA VAL A 17 -7.56 -29.10 35.95
C VAL A 17 -6.74 -29.99 36.89
N ALA A 18 -7.40 -30.87 37.65
CA ALA A 18 -6.72 -31.77 38.59
C ALA A 18 -5.83 -32.80 37.88
N GLN A 19 -6.24 -33.23 36.68
CA GLN A 19 -5.47 -34.14 35.83
C GLN A 19 -4.17 -33.50 35.30
N CYS A 20 -4.10 -32.16 35.25
CA CYS A 20 -2.98 -31.41 34.68
C CYS A 20 -1.82 -31.17 35.67
N THR A 21 -1.50 -32.17 36.51
CA THR A 21 -0.43 -32.07 37.52
C THR A 21 0.77 -32.93 37.11
N PRO A 22 2.01 -32.38 37.01
CA PRO A 22 2.40 -30.98 37.20
C PRO A 22 1.94 -30.03 36.08
N VAL A 23 1.62 -28.79 36.46
CA VAL A 23 1.16 -27.72 35.54
C VAL A 23 2.22 -27.34 34.49
N HIS A 24 3.49 -27.64 34.76
CA HIS A 24 4.65 -27.35 33.90
C HIS A 24 4.80 -28.38 32.77
N HIS A 25 4.04 -29.48 32.79
CA HIS A 25 3.92 -30.41 31.66
C HIS A 25 2.69 -30.12 30.78
N HIS A 26 1.96 -29.02 31.05
CA HIS A 26 0.71 -28.69 30.40
C HIS A 26 0.70 -27.26 29.82
N VAL A 27 0.11 -27.11 28.64
CA VAL A 27 -0.05 -25.84 27.92
C VAL A 27 -1.48 -25.77 27.37
N LEU A 28 -2.13 -24.62 27.48
CA LEU A 28 -3.52 -24.43 27.04
C LEU A 28 -3.56 -23.76 25.67
N LEU A 29 -4.36 -24.32 24.76
CA LEU A 29 -4.70 -23.74 23.47
C LEU A 29 -6.09 -23.09 23.57
N VAL A 30 -6.12 -21.78 23.74
CA VAL A 30 -7.34 -21.03 24.09
C VAL A 30 -7.97 -20.46 22.82
N PRO A 31 -9.17 -20.90 22.39
CA PRO A 31 -9.84 -20.26 21.27
C PRO A 31 -10.22 -18.81 21.63
N LEU A 32 -10.18 -17.92 20.64
CA LEU A 32 -10.53 -16.51 20.84
C LEU A 32 -11.91 -16.33 21.47
N THR A 33 -12.00 -15.39 22.41
CA THR A 33 -13.25 -15.02 23.10
C THR A 33 -14.35 -14.61 22.11
N ASP A 34 -13.98 -13.89 21.06
CA ASP A 34 -14.89 -13.44 20.00
C ASP A 34 -15.46 -14.61 19.17
N GLU A 35 -14.63 -15.58 18.76
CA GLU A 35 -15.08 -16.77 18.03
C GLU A 35 -16.00 -17.64 18.92
N LEU A 36 -15.68 -17.83 20.21
CA LEU A 36 -16.50 -18.62 21.13
C LEU A 36 -17.84 -17.97 21.52
N LEU A 37 -17.99 -16.65 21.33
CA LEU A 37 -19.21 -15.90 21.68
C LEU A 37 -20.02 -15.46 20.45
N THR A 38 -19.44 -15.47 19.25
CA THR A 38 -20.11 -15.04 18.01
C THR A 38 -20.26 -16.15 16.97
N SER A 39 -19.60 -17.31 17.13
CA SER A 39 -19.85 -18.49 16.31
C SER A 39 -20.74 -19.51 17.03
N ARG A 40 -21.58 -20.21 16.27
CA ARG A 40 -22.36 -21.39 16.72
C ARG A 40 -21.63 -22.67 16.35
N GLU A 41 -21.81 -23.72 17.14
CA GLU A 41 -21.40 -25.08 16.77
C GLU A 41 -22.50 -25.75 15.95
N THR A 42 -22.14 -26.51 14.91
CA THR A 42 -23.10 -27.08 13.94
C THR A 42 -23.12 -28.61 13.84
N ASP A 43 -22.14 -29.34 14.40
CA ASP A 43 -22.11 -30.81 14.32
C ASP A 43 -23.01 -31.48 15.38
N SER A 44 -23.17 -30.87 16.56
CA SER A 44 -23.81 -31.49 17.72
C SER A 44 -25.28 -31.11 17.91
N GLY A 45 -25.69 -29.93 17.47
CA GLY A 45 -27.01 -29.34 17.78
C GLY A 45 -27.21 -28.95 19.25
N VAL A 46 -26.16 -29.01 20.07
CA VAL A 46 -26.16 -28.66 21.50
C VAL A 46 -25.77 -27.20 21.69
N ALA A 47 -26.17 -26.57 22.80
CA ALA A 47 -25.77 -25.20 23.10
C ALA A 47 -24.23 -25.06 23.19
N ALA A 48 -23.65 -24.07 22.49
CA ALA A 48 -22.20 -23.89 22.40
C ALA A 48 -21.50 -23.83 23.77
N SER A 49 -22.16 -23.25 24.79
CA SER A 49 -21.66 -23.21 26.17
C SER A 49 -21.50 -24.59 26.81
N GLU A 50 -22.37 -25.54 26.49
CA GLU A 50 -22.31 -26.92 26.98
C GLU A 50 -21.25 -27.73 26.22
N VAL A 51 -21.13 -27.51 24.90
CA VAL A 51 -20.06 -28.11 24.09
C VAL A 51 -18.68 -27.67 24.61
N ILE A 52 -18.48 -26.38 24.85
CA ILE A 52 -17.23 -25.81 25.41
C ILE A 52 -16.94 -26.35 26.82
N ALA A 53 -17.98 -26.60 27.63
CA ALA A 53 -17.85 -27.15 28.98
C ALA A 53 -17.60 -28.66 29.04
N SER A 54 -17.76 -29.37 27.92
CA SER A 54 -17.57 -30.82 27.87
C SER A 54 -16.11 -31.24 28.09
N GLU A 55 -15.89 -32.36 28.79
CA GLU A 55 -14.54 -32.88 29.00
C GLU A 55 -13.86 -33.27 27.67
N GLU A 56 -14.62 -33.69 26.64
CA GLU A 56 -14.07 -33.94 25.30
C GLU A 56 -13.47 -32.68 24.68
N PHE A 57 -14.17 -31.54 24.74
CA PHE A 57 -13.70 -30.26 24.23
C PHE A 57 -12.51 -29.75 25.05
N LEU A 58 -12.66 -29.71 26.38
CA LEU A 58 -11.63 -29.17 27.28
C LEU A 58 -10.31 -29.93 27.15
N SER A 59 -10.33 -31.27 27.24
CA SER A 59 -9.12 -32.10 27.20
C SER A 59 -8.42 -32.14 25.84
N SER A 60 -9.12 -31.81 24.74
CA SER A 60 -8.51 -31.65 23.41
C SER A 60 -7.81 -30.31 23.17
N HIS A 61 -8.07 -29.31 24.01
CA HIS A 61 -7.41 -28.00 23.97
C HIS A 61 -6.25 -27.90 24.99
N VAL A 62 -5.98 -28.95 25.76
CA VAL A 62 -4.82 -29.07 26.65
C VAL A 62 -3.74 -29.91 25.96
N LEU A 63 -2.53 -29.37 25.79
CA LEU A 63 -1.37 -30.13 25.32
C LEU A 63 -0.60 -30.75 26.48
N ARG A 64 -0.18 -32.00 26.30
CA ARG A 64 0.85 -32.65 27.12
C ARG A 64 2.22 -32.38 26.50
N ILE A 65 3.06 -31.66 27.22
CA ILE A 65 4.45 -31.44 26.87
C ILE A 65 5.27 -32.60 27.45
N PRO A 66 6.05 -33.35 26.64
CA PRO A 66 6.91 -34.40 27.17
C PRO A 66 7.95 -33.78 28.11
N SER A 67 8.14 -34.38 29.29
CA SER A 67 9.11 -33.93 30.28
C SER A 67 10.51 -33.89 29.67
N SER A 68 11.13 -32.71 29.64
CA SER A 68 12.49 -32.52 29.12
C SER A 68 13.53 -33.01 30.12
N GLY A 69 13.57 -34.33 30.31
CA GLY A 69 14.46 -35.02 31.23
C GLY A 69 14.46 -36.53 31.00
N ILE A 70 15.65 -37.08 30.76
CA ILE A 70 16.00 -38.51 30.84
C ILE A 70 15.20 -39.43 29.88
N SER A 71 15.45 -39.30 28.58
CA SER A 71 15.37 -40.45 27.65
C SER A 71 16.76 -41.05 27.46
N SER A 72 17.13 -42.02 28.31
CA SER A 72 18.44 -42.68 28.26
C SER A 72 18.60 -43.51 26.98
N GLY A 73 19.32 -43.00 25.98
CA GLY A 73 19.73 -43.78 24.79
C GLY A 73 20.11 -42.97 23.55
N SER A 74 19.46 -41.83 23.28
CA SER A 74 19.72 -41.02 22.08
C SER A 74 20.74 -39.91 22.33
N LYS A 75 21.85 -39.92 21.60
CA LYS A 75 22.97 -38.96 21.72
C LYS A 75 22.73 -37.64 20.96
N ASP A 76 21.47 -37.24 20.82
CA ASP A 76 21.07 -36.02 20.12
C ASP A 76 21.06 -34.83 21.08
N GLY A 77 22.01 -33.92 20.88
CA GLY A 77 22.10 -32.67 21.64
C GLY A 77 20.96 -31.69 21.32
N VAL A 78 20.93 -30.60 22.09
CA VAL A 78 19.95 -29.50 21.97
C VAL A 78 19.81 -29.08 20.50
N HIS A 79 18.64 -29.29 19.91
CA HIS A 79 18.41 -28.98 18.49
C HIS A 79 18.40 -27.47 18.26
N ASN A 80 19.24 -26.98 17.35
CA ASN A 80 19.26 -25.56 16.97
C ASN A 80 17.86 -25.09 16.55
N LEU A 81 17.44 -23.90 16.97
CA LEU A 81 16.17 -23.28 16.54
C LEU A 81 16.09 -23.17 15.01
N ARG A 82 17.23 -22.96 14.35
CA ARG A 82 17.34 -22.90 12.88
C ARG A 82 16.97 -24.23 12.21
N ASP A 83 17.29 -25.35 12.84
CA ASP A 83 16.96 -26.70 12.35
C ASP A 83 15.52 -27.13 12.68
N VAL A 84 14.87 -26.47 13.65
CA VAL A 84 13.50 -26.77 14.07
C VAL A 84 12.47 -25.91 13.34
N ARG A 85 12.84 -24.68 12.95
CA ARG A 85 11.99 -23.74 12.19
C ARG A 85 11.57 -24.36 10.84
N GLY A 86 10.29 -24.29 10.49
CA GLY A 86 9.74 -24.93 9.29
C GLY A 86 9.46 -26.43 9.40
N LYS A 87 10.00 -27.14 10.41
CA LYS A 87 9.71 -28.58 10.62
C LYS A 87 8.45 -28.75 11.47
N ALA A 88 7.57 -29.64 11.03
CA ALA A 88 6.36 -29.99 11.76
C ALA A 88 6.71 -30.82 13.03
N ARG A 89 6.15 -30.45 14.18
CA ARG A 89 6.26 -31.20 15.44
C ARG A 89 4.88 -31.72 15.85
N GLN A 90 4.78 -33.02 16.10
CA GLN A 90 3.59 -33.66 16.66
C GLN A 90 3.57 -33.50 18.19
N PHE A 91 2.40 -33.22 18.75
CA PHE A 91 2.12 -33.20 20.18
C PHE A 91 0.85 -34.00 20.47
N SER A 92 0.71 -34.52 21.69
CA SER A 92 -0.52 -35.18 22.14
C SER A 92 -1.31 -34.30 23.10
N THR A 93 -2.64 -34.34 22.98
CA THR A 93 -3.56 -33.67 23.90
C THR A 93 -3.70 -34.46 25.21
N LEU A 94 -4.38 -33.87 26.21
CA LEU A 94 -4.68 -34.57 27.47
C LEU A 94 -5.55 -35.83 27.24
N ASN A 95 -6.49 -35.79 26.29
CA ASN A 95 -7.24 -36.99 25.86
C ASN A 95 -6.54 -37.84 24.78
N GLY A 96 -5.22 -37.69 24.58
CA GLY A 96 -4.41 -38.57 23.74
C GLY A 96 -4.63 -38.44 22.22
N ARG A 97 -5.38 -37.43 21.77
CA ARG A 97 -5.46 -37.07 20.35
C ARG A 97 -4.15 -36.44 19.91
N ASN A 98 -3.79 -36.57 18.64
CA ASN A 98 -2.58 -35.98 18.10
C ASN A 98 -2.89 -34.68 17.36
N ILE A 99 -2.08 -33.66 17.60
CA ILE A 99 -2.02 -32.43 16.79
C ILE A 99 -0.63 -32.27 16.18
N ILE A 100 -0.53 -31.52 15.09
CA ILE A 100 0.72 -31.21 14.41
C ILE A 100 0.87 -29.69 14.33
N ILE A 101 1.96 -29.16 14.87
CA ILE A 101 2.28 -27.73 14.85
C ILE A 101 3.40 -27.47 13.83
N LYS A 102 3.16 -26.57 12.88
CA LYS A 102 4.14 -26.12 11.87
C LYS A 102 3.93 -24.63 11.59
N ASP A 103 4.99 -23.83 11.62
CA ASP A 103 4.96 -22.40 11.23
C ASP A 103 3.88 -21.53 11.93
N SER A 104 3.61 -21.80 13.21
CA SER A 104 2.51 -21.22 14.01
C SER A 104 1.09 -21.68 13.61
N VAL A 105 0.95 -22.64 12.70
CA VAL A 105 -0.31 -23.31 12.38
C VAL A 105 -0.43 -24.61 13.17
N ILE A 106 -1.61 -24.90 13.69
CA ILE A 106 -1.99 -26.16 14.32
C ILE A 106 -2.93 -26.89 13.37
N HIS A 107 -2.64 -28.15 13.09
CA HIS A 107 -3.53 -29.07 12.38
C HIS A 107 -3.95 -30.18 13.34
N SER A 108 -5.25 -30.44 13.45
CA SER A 108 -5.75 -31.63 14.14
C SER A 108 -5.41 -32.88 13.32
N SER A 109 -5.22 -34.03 13.97
CA SER A 109 -4.87 -35.28 13.29
C SER A 109 -5.52 -36.50 13.98
N LYS A 110 -4.81 -37.62 14.14
CA LYS A 110 -5.38 -38.88 14.64
C LYS A 110 -6.09 -38.67 15.98
N GLY A 111 -7.39 -38.99 16.02
CA GLY A 111 -8.24 -38.97 17.21
C GLY A 111 -9.32 -37.88 17.20
N PHE A 112 -9.23 -36.87 16.32
CA PHE A 112 -10.30 -35.89 16.12
C PHE A 112 -11.36 -36.43 15.14
N LYS A 113 -12.63 -35.98 15.31
CA LYS A 113 -13.76 -36.36 14.43
C LYS A 113 -13.67 -35.65 13.07
N THR A 114 -13.28 -34.37 13.10
CA THR A 114 -13.11 -33.49 11.94
C THR A 114 -11.68 -32.96 11.87
N ALA A 115 -11.18 -32.72 10.65
CA ALA A 115 -9.88 -32.10 10.43
C ALA A 115 -10.00 -30.58 10.62
N ALA A 116 -9.33 -30.04 11.63
CA ALA A 116 -9.39 -28.63 12.01
C ALA A 116 -8.01 -27.97 11.85
N GLN A 117 -8.01 -26.71 11.41
CA GLN A 117 -6.81 -25.89 11.27
C GLN A 117 -6.99 -24.56 12.00
N ALA A 118 -6.03 -24.20 12.86
CA ALA A 118 -6.05 -22.95 13.62
C ALA A 118 -4.65 -22.32 13.67
N HIS A 119 -4.57 -20.99 13.74
CA HIS A 119 -3.32 -20.25 13.86
C HIS A 119 -3.06 -19.84 15.32
N ILE A 120 -1.83 -20.02 15.79
CA ILE A 120 -1.33 -19.49 17.06
C ILE A 120 -1.03 -18.00 16.88
N LEU A 121 -1.82 -17.15 17.55
CA LEU A 121 -1.78 -15.70 17.39
C LEU A 121 -0.74 -15.10 18.34
N ASN A 122 -1.06 -15.05 19.63
CA ASN A 122 -0.24 -14.53 20.72
C ASN A 122 -0.20 -15.50 21.90
N ASP A 123 0.74 -15.26 22.81
CA ASP A 123 0.98 -16.05 24.01
C ASP A 123 0.89 -15.20 25.27
N ALA A 124 0.37 -15.80 26.35
CA ALA A 124 0.14 -15.13 27.62
C ALA A 124 0.39 -16.05 28.82
N ILE A 125 0.76 -15.45 29.94
CA ILE A 125 0.80 -16.10 31.25
C ILE A 125 -0.54 -15.88 31.94
N TRP A 126 -1.07 -16.91 32.60
CA TRP A 126 -2.32 -16.86 33.33
C TRP A 126 -2.17 -17.35 34.76
N TYR A 127 -2.72 -16.57 35.69
CA TYR A 127 -2.85 -16.92 37.11
C TYR A 127 -4.34 -17.07 37.44
N PRO A 128 -4.84 -18.27 37.79
CA PRO A 128 -6.24 -18.45 38.16
C PRO A 128 -6.58 -17.74 39.48
N ASP A 129 -7.85 -17.39 39.69
CA ASP A 129 -8.35 -16.67 40.87
C ASP A 129 -8.49 -17.57 42.12
N VAL A 130 -7.38 -18.19 42.52
CA VAL A 130 -7.23 -19.08 43.67
C VAL A 130 -6.12 -18.58 44.60
N PHE A 131 -6.13 -18.99 45.87
CA PHE A 131 -5.21 -18.44 46.87
C PHE A 131 -3.72 -18.78 46.61
N GLU A 132 -3.45 -19.92 45.97
CA GLU A 132 -2.12 -20.35 45.55
C GLU A 132 -2.07 -20.58 44.04
N ALA A 133 -2.19 -19.47 43.29
CA ALA A 133 -2.26 -19.47 41.83
C ALA A 133 -0.93 -19.93 41.18
N ARG A 134 -0.91 -21.14 40.62
CA ARG A 134 0.20 -21.63 39.78
C ARG A 134 0.17 -21.00 38.39
N GLN A 135 1.34 -20.88 37.76
CA GLN A 135 1.52 -20.22 36.48
C GLN A 135 1.15 -21.13 35.29
N TRP A 136 0.13 -20.73 34.52
CA TRP A 136 -0.26 -21.40 33.27
C TRP A 136 0.27 -20.64 32.05
N LEU A 137 0.68 -21.38 31.01
CA LEU A 137 0.97 -20.82 29.69
C LEU A 137 -0.22 -21.03 28.76
N LEU A 138 -0.73 -19.93 28.21
CA LEU A 138 -1.76 -19.89 27.20
C LEU A 138 -1.12 -19.56 25.84
N TYR A 139 -1.52 -20.29 24.79
CA TYR A 139 -1.45 -19.80 23.41
C TYR A 139 -2.87 -19.58 22.91
N PHE A 140 -3.18 -18.37 22.44
CA PHE A 140 -4.46 -18.12 21.82
C PHE A 140 -4.47 -18.65 20.38
N ILE A 141 -5.51 -19.39 20.04
CA ILE A 141 -5.70 -20.00 18.72
C ILE A 141 -6.90 -19.36 18.00
N SER A 142 -6.78 -19.20 16.69
CA SER A 142 -7.77 -18.48 15.89
C SER A 142 -9.18 -19.10 15.89
N LYS A 143 -9.28 -20.43 16.01
CA LYS A 143 -10.53 -21.20 16.03
C LYS A 143 -10.41 -22.45 16.92
N PRO A 144 -11.52 -23.00 17.44
CA PRO A 144 -11.53 -24.28 18.16
C PRO A 144 -10.98 -25.45 17.33
N LEU A 145 -10.49 -26.49 18.02
CA LEU A 145 -10.00 -27.74 17.41
C LEU A 145 -11.05 -28.86 17.36
N VAL A 146 -12.26 -28.62 17.87
CA VAL A 146 -13.34 -29.63 18.01
C VAL A 146 -14.69 -28.99 17.61
N GLY A 147 -15.45 -29.69 16.77
CA GLY A 147 -16.72 -29.21 16.19
C GLY A 147 -16.50 -28.33 14.95
N THR A 148 -17.50 -28.25 14.07
CA THR A 148 -17.62 -27.19 13.06
C THR A 148 -18.22 -25.94 13.69
N TRP A 149 -17.62 -24.76 13.41
CA TRP A 149 -18.02 -23.47 13.98
C TRP A 149 -18.33 -22.45 12.89
N GLU A 150 -19.56 -21.96 12.85
CA GLU A 150 -20.05 -20.96 11.90
C GLU A 150 -20.29 -19.61 12.58
N GLU A 151 -19.77 -18.53 11.99
CA GLU A 151 -20.02 -17.16 12.46
C GLU A 151 -21.52 -16.80 12.38
N VAL A 152 -22.14 -16.48 13.51
CA VAL A 152 -23.52 -15.96 13.59
C VAL A 152 -23.49 -14.47 13.19
N LYS A 153 -23.52 -14.24 11.88
CA LYS A 153 -23.54 -12.88 11.30
C LYS A 153 -24.76 -12.11 11.81
N ILE A 154 -24.50 -11.02 12.51
CA ILE A 154 -25.53 -10.12 13.03
C ILE A 154 -26.20 -9.43 11.83
N LEU A 155 -27.41 -9.88 11.49
CA LEU A 155 -28.21 -9.26 10.44
C LEU A 155 -28.61 -7.83 10.88
N PRO A 156 -28.42 -6.80 10.03
CA PRO A 156 -28.77 -5.43 10.39
C PRO A 156 -30.27 -5.31 10.64
N ALA A 157 -30.65 -4.79 11.81
CA ALA A 157 -32.04 -4.65 12.21
C ALA A 157 -32.72 -3.48 11.45
N VAL A 158 -33.18 -3.75 10.22
CA VAL A 158 -33.89 -2.76 9.40
C VAL A 158 -35.30 -2.55 9.92
N LEU A 159 -35.57 -1.39 10.52
CA LEU A 159 -36.92 -0.93 10.85
C LEU A 159 -37.66 -0.55 9.56
N VAL A 160 -38.49 -1.46 9.05
CA VAL A 160 -39.27 -1.29 7.82
C VAL A 160 -40.75 -1.13 8.15
N HIS A 161 -41.26 0.11 8.03
CA HIS A 161 -42.66 0.28 7.59
C HIS A 161 -42.74 -0.16 6.11
N ASP A 162 -43.82 -0.83 5.73
CA ASP A 162 -44.07 -1.41 4.39
C ASP A 162 -43.16 -2.57 3.93
N VAL A 163 -43.09 -3.63 4.76
CA VAL A 163 -42.40 -4.91 4.45
C VAL A 163 -42.84 -5.54 3.11
N ASN A 164 -44.09 -5.35 2.69
CA ASN A 164 -44.68 -6.07 1.55
C ASN A 164 -44.11 -5.70 0.16
N LYS A 165 -43.35 -4.60 -0.01
CA LYS A 165 -42.78 -4.22 -1.32
C LYS A 165 -41.32 -4.64 -1.51
N SER A 166 -40.48 -4.48 -0.50
CA SER A 166 -39.04 -4.78 -0.60
C SER A 166 -38.76 -6.28 -0.63
N MET A 167 -39.46 -7.06 0.20
CA MET A 167 -39.25 -8.51 0.31
C MET A 167 -39.54 -9.24 -1.02
N ALA A 168 -40.52 -8.77 -1.79
CA ALA A 168 -40.88 -9.30 -3.11
C ALA A 168 -39.80 -9.10 -4.20
N MET A 169 -38.91 -8.10 -4.04
CA MET A 169 -37.78 -7.90 -4.95
C MET A 169 -36.54 -8.69 -4.53
N VAL A 170 -36.28 -8.83 -3.22
CA VAL A 170 -35.12 -9.58 -2.72
C VAL A 170 -35.27 -11.08 -2.98
N VAL A 171 -36.43 -11.67 -2.66
CA VAL A 171 -36.69 -13.11 -2.89
C VAL A 171 -36.59 -13.47 -4.39
N LYS A 172 -36.95 -12.53 -5.29
CA LYS A 172 -36.77 -12.70 -6.74
C LYS A 172 -35.31 -12.66 -7.22
N LYS A 173 -34.37 -12.12 -6.43
CA LYS A 173 -32.93 -12.16 -6.75
C LYS A 173 -32.21 -13.36 -6.13
N THR A 174 -32.66 -13.88 -4.99
CA THR A 174 -32.02 -15.03 -4.32
C THR A 174 -32.42 -16.38 -4.91
N ASN A 175 -33.66 -16.56 -5.38
CA ASN A 175 -34.16 -17.84 -5.90
C ASN A 175 -33.68 -18.19 -7.33
N HIS A 176 -32.59 -17.57 -7.82
CA HIS A 176 -32.09 -17.75 -9.19
C HIS A 176 -30.61 -18.18 -9.30
N GLN A 177 -29.93 -18.50 -8.19
CA GLN A 177 -28.52 -18.94 -8.23
C GLN A 177 -28.26 -20.35 -7.71
N ASP A 178 -29.08 -20.90 -6.82
CA ASP A 178 -28.93 -22.29 -6.33
C ASP A 178 -30.21 -23.12 -6.54
N ILE A 179 -30.04 -24.35 -7.05
CA ILE A 179 -31.01 -25.35 -7.55
C ILE A 179 -31.14 -25.37 -9.09
N ALA A 180 -30.12 -25.94 -9.78
CA ALA A 180 -30.23 -26.49 -11.14
C ALA A 180 -29.03 -27.36 -11.59
N GLU A 181 -28.30 -28.05 -10.71
CA GLU A 181 -27.33 -29.08 -11.15
C GLU A 181 -28.07 -30.36 -11.59
N GLY A 182 -28.61 -30.32 -12.81
CA GLY A 182 -29.47 -31.34 -13.39
C GLY A 182 -29.34 -31.46 -14.91
N THR A 183 -28.13 -31.82 -15.37
CA THR A 183 -27.83 -32.34 -16.72
C THR A 183 -28.61 -31.72 -17.90
N ILE A 184 -28.38 -30.44 -18.17
CA ILE A 184 -28.59 -29.85 -19.50
C ILE A 184 -27.28 -29.17 -19.91
N PRO A 185 -26.66 -29.51 -21.06
CA PRO A 185 -25.42 -28.88 -21.48
C PRO A 185 -25.68 -27.41 -21.84
N LYS A 186 -24.97 -26.49 -21.18
CA LYS A 186 -24.90 -25.09 -21.62
C LYS A 186 -24.25 -25.06 -23.01
N LYS A 187 -24.91 -24.41 -23.98
CA LYS A 187 -24.35 -24.17 -25.30
C LYS A 187 -23.03 -23.40 -25.18
N LYS A 188 -22.08 -23.69 -26.05
CA LYS A 188 -20.79 -22.97 -26.10
C LYS A 188 -20.96 -21.69 -26.92
N ASP A 189 -20.69 -20.55 -26.30
CA ASP A 189 -20.34 -19.31 -27.00
C ASP A 189 -18.95 -19.50 -27.62
N ILE A 190 -18.80 -19.16 -28.91
CA ILE A 190 -17.57 -19.33 -29.68
C ILE A 190 -17.42 -18.10 -30.56
N ARG A 191 -16.30 -17.38 -30.42
CA ARG A 191 -16.14 -16.02 -30.96
C ARG A 191 -15.13 -15.91 -32.09
N SER A 192 -14.34 -16.96 -32.35
CA SER A 192 -13.40 -17.02 -33.47
C SER A 192 -13.43 -18.38 -34.17
N PHE A 193 -13.07 -18.43 -35.44
CA PHE A 193 -12.96 -19.70 -36.16
C PHE A 193 -11.83 -20.58 -35.59
N HIS A 194 -10.74 -19.97 -35.11
CA HIS A 194 -9.66 -20.71 -34.44
C HIS A 194 -10.17 -21.42 -33.17
N GLU A 195 -11.00 -20.76 -32.37
CA GLU A 195 -11.68 -21.37 -31.22
C GLU A 195 -12.69 -22.47 -31.62
N LEU A 196 -13.36 -22.32 -32.77
CA LEU A 196 -14.22 -23.37 -33.35
C LEU A 196 -13.39 -24.61 -33.71
N LEU A 197 -12.30 -24.46 -34.46
CA LEU A 197 -11.42 -25.58 -34.84
C LEU A 197 -10.84 -26.29 -33.60
N ASN A 198 -10.41 -25.54 -32.58
CA ASN A 198 -9.90 -26.11 -31.32
C ASN A 198 -10.99 -26.85 -30.52
N ASN A 199 -12.24 -26.38 -30.53
CA ASN A 199 -13.36 -27.05 -29.86
C ASN A 199 -13.89 -28.28 -30.62
N PHE A 200 -13.72 -28.33 -31.95
CA PHE A 200 -14.22 -29.39 -32.83
C PHE A 200 -13.08 -30.03 -33.64
N PRO A 201 -12.16 -30.78 -33.00
CA PRO A 201 -10.94 -31.29 -33.65
C PRO A 201 -11.19 -32.27 -34.82
N MET A 202 -12.39 -32.85 -34.94
CA MET A 202 -12.76 -33.63 -36.13
C MET A 202 -13.04 -32.76 -37.36
N ILE A 203 -13.64 -31.57 -37.17
CA ILE A 203 -13.81 -30.56 -38.23
C ILE A 203 -12.45 -30.02 -38.63
N ALA A 204 -11.61 -29.66 -37.64
CA ALA A 204 -10.23 -29.24 -37.89
C ALA A 204 -9.44 -30.29 -38.68
N ARG A 205 -9.45 -31.57 -38.28
CA ARG A 205 -8.72 -32.63 -38.99
C ARG A 205 -9.19 -32.85 -40.44
N GLN A 206 -10.44 -32.50 -40.78
CA GLN A 206 -10.93 -32.54 -42.17
C GLN A 206 -10.53 -31.29 -42.97
N MET A 207 -10.60 -30.10 -42.37
CA MET A 207 -10.31 -28.84 -43.06
C MET A 207 -8.83 -28.47 -43.13
N GLN A 208 -8.04 -28.76 -42.08
CA GLN A 208 -6.67 -28.27 -41.91
C GLN A 208 -5.78 -28.52 -43.15
N PRO A 209 -5.74 -29.72 -43.77
CA PRO A 209 -4.89 -29.95 -44.94
C PRO A 209 -5.36 -29.19 -46.19
N GLY A 210 -6.66 -28.89 -46.27
CA GLY A 210 -7.23 -28.05 -47.32
C GLY A 210 -6.88 -26.57 -47.14
N LEU A 211 -7.00 -26.06 -45.91
CA LEU A 211 -6.64 -24.70 -45.54
C LEU A 211 -5.14 -24.44 -45.66
N GLU A 212 -4.29 -25.34 -45.17
CA GLU A 212 -2.83 -25.25 -45.30
C GLU A 212 -2.40 -25.23 -46.77
N LYS A 213 -2.99 -26.09 -47.61
CA LYS A 213 -2.76 -26.05 -49.06
C LYS A 213 -3.27 -24.73 -49.68
N LEU A 214 -4.45 -24.26 -49.29
CA LEU A 214 -5.05 -23.02 -49.80
C LEU A 214 -4.17 -21.81 -49.49
N PHE A 215 -3.64 -21.70 -48.26
CA PHE A 215 -2.68 -20.67 -47.90
C PHE A 215 -1.35 -20.81 -48.65
N LEU A 216 -0.84 -22.03 -48.88
CA LEU A 216 0.37 -22.26 -49.67
C LEU A 216 0.18 -21.90 -51.15
N ASP A 217 -0.94 -22.30 -51.76
CA ASP A 217 -1.34 -21.95 -53.13
C ASP A 217 -1.55 -20.43 -53.27
N PHE A 218 -1.95 -19.73 -52.19
CA PHE A 218 -2.02 -18.26 -52.14
C PHE A 218 -0.61 -17.63 -52.05
N THR A 219 0.21 -18.01 -51.06
CA THR A 219 1.55 -17.43 -50.86
C THR A 219 2.46 -17.63 -52.07
N THR A 220 2.48 -18.84 -52.66
CA THR A 220 3.27 -19.15 -53.87
C THR A 220 2.80 -18.42 -55.14
N VAL A 221 1.66 -17.73 -55.09
CA VAL A 221 1.18 -16.83 -56.14
C VAL A 221 1.69 -15.39 -55.94
N PHE A 222 1.81 -14.93 -54.68
CA PHE A 222 2.27 -13.58 -54.36
C PHE A 222 3.80 -13.41 -54.23
N GLU A 223 4.55 -14.51 -54.08
CA GLU A 223 6.02 -14.53 -53.92
C GLU A 223 6.82 -14.89 -55.18
N LYS A 224 6.17 -15.08 -56.34
CA LYS A 224 6.87 -15.60 -57.54
C LYS A 224 8.00 -14.65 -58.02
N PRO A 225 9.25 -15.14 -58.14
CA PRO A 225 10.32 -14.36 -58.76
C PRO A 225 10.03 -14.14 -60.26
N LEU A 226 10.59 -13.07 -60.81
CA LEU A 226 10.44 -12.70 -62.22
C LEU A 226 10.89 -13.85 -63.14
N PRO A 227 10.17 -14.10 -64.26
CA PRO A 227 10.55 -15.14 -65.21
C PRO A 227 11.92 -14.85 -65.84
N PRO A 228 12.73 -15.87 -66.16
CA PRO A 228 14.03 -15.67 -66.80
C PRO A 228 13.86 -15.03 -68.19
N PRO A 229 14.87 -14.28 -68.68
CA PRO A 229 14.83 -13.64 -69.99
C PRO A 229 14.65 -14.67 -71.13
N PRO A 230 14.11 -14.27 -72.30
CA PRO A 230 13.62 -15.16 -73.36
C PRO A 230 14.73 -15.82 -74.21
N SER A 231 15.78 -16.33 -73.55
CA SER A 231 16.94 -17.00 -74.15
C SER A 231 17.25 -18.36 -73.49
N ALA A 232 16.40 -18.83 -72.57
CA ALA A 232 16.48 -20.17 -72.02
C ALA A 232 16.05 -21.22 -73.06
N SER A 233 16.90 -22.22 -73.30
CA SER A 233 16.70 -23.24 -74.35
C SER A 233 15.72 -24.36 -73.98
N SER A 234 15.25 -24.41 -72.73
CA SER A 234 14.05 -25.14 -72.35
C SER A 234 13.21 -24.30 -71.38
N ILE A 235 11.89 -24.28 -71.62
CA ILE A 235 10.90 -23.70 -70.73
C ILE A 235 10.09 -24.88 -70.21
N PRO A 236 10.15 -25.22 -68.91
CA PRO A 236 9.27 -26.23 -68.33
C PRO A 236 7.82 -25.75 -68.41
N ASP A 237 6.91 -26.60 -68.89
CA ASP A 237 5.48 -26.31 -68.83
C ASP A 237 5.05 -26.06 -67.37
N PRO A 238 4.34 -24.96 -67.07
CA PRO A 238 3.92 -24.67 -65.70
C PRO A 238 2.92 -25.74 -65.22
N PRO A 239 3.01 -26.20 -63.96
CA PRO A 239 2.06 -27.17 -63.42
C PRO A 239 0.63 -26.64 -63.47
N PRO A 240 -0.39 -27.52 -63.59
CA PRO A 240 -1.79 -27.11 -63.69
C PRO A 240 -2.18 -26.25 -62.49
N GLY A 241 -2.53 -25.00 -62.75
CA GLY A 241 -2.79 -24.01 -61.71
C GLY A 241 -4.06 -24.31 -60.92
N GLY A 242 -4.00 -24.11 -59.60
CA GLY A 242 -5.18 -24.15 -58.74
C GLY A 242 -6.22 -23.07 -59.07
N PRO A 243 -7.38 -23.08 -58.38
CA PRO A 243 -8.47 -22.14 -58.65
C PRO A 243 -8.02 -20.67 -58.55
N ILE A 244 -7.20 -20.32 -57.56
CA ILE A 244 -6.67 -18.96 -57.36
C ILE A 244 -5.82 -18.49 -58.57
N ILE A 245 -4.94 -19.35 -59.08
CA ILE A 245 -4.13 -19.07 -60.29
C ILE A 245 -5.02 -18.88 -61.51
N THR A 246 -6.11 -19.65 -61.60
CA THR A 246 -7.05 -19.58 -62.72
C THR A 246 -7.91 -18.31 -62.65
N ALA A 247 -8.35 -17.90 -61.45
CA ALA A 247 -9.04 -16.64 -61.22
C ALA A 247 -8.15 -15.44 -61.58
N MET A 248 -6.91 -15.37 -61.07
CA MET A 248 -5.97 -14.31 -61.43
C MET A 248 -5.66 -14.24 -62.93
N ARG A 249 -5.50 -15.39 -63.60
CA ARG A 249 -5.31 -15.42 -65.05
C ARG A 249 -6.53 -14.87 -65.80
N ARG A 250 -7.74 -15.09 -65.26
CA ARG A 250 -9.01 -14.57 -65.81
C ARG A 250 -9.12 -13.05 -65.66
N VAL A 251 -8.79 -12.50 -64.49
CA VAL A 251 -8.76 -11.05 -64.24
C VAL A 251 -7.75 -10.37 -65.18
N ARG A 252 -6.49 -10.83 -65.18
CA ARG A 252 -5.46 -10.28 -66.08
C ARG A 252 -5.77 -10.50 -67.57
N SER A 253 -6.56 -11.51 -67.96
CA SER A 253 -7.03 -11.63 -69.35
C SER A 253 -8.17 -10.68 -69.71
N ASN A 254 -8.90 -10.18 -68.71
CA ASN A 254 -10.01 -9.24 -68.92
C ASN A 254 -9.52 -7.78 -68.96
N SER A 255 -8.53 -7.39 -68.13
CA SER A 255 -7.99 -6.02 -68.12
C SER A 255 -7.39 -5.62 -69.48
N PHE A 256 -6.66 -6.53 -70.13
CA PHE A 256 -6.14 -6.34 -71.50
C PHE A 256 -7.22 -6.14 -72.59
N SER A 257 -8.51 -6.31 -72.29
CA SER A 257 -9.60 -6.29 -73.29
C SER A 257 -10.33 -4.94 -73.42
N VAL A 258 -10.22 -4.03 -72.44
CA VAL A 258 -11.13 -2.85 -72.33
C VAL A 258 -10.41 -1.50 -72.36
N ARG A 259 -9.55 -1.26 -73.36
CA ARG A 259 -9.19 0.12 -73.79
C ARG A 259 -8.62 0.18 -75.21
N ASN A 260 -9.49 0.34 -76.22
CA ASN A 260 -9.08 0.64 -77.59
C ASN A 260 -10.09 1.59 -78.24
N GLY A 261 -9.77 2.89 -78.37
CA GLY A 261 -10.82 3.86 -78.74
C GLY A 261 -10.49 5.36 -78.83
N LYS A 262 -9.23 5.81 -78.92
CA LYS A 262 -8.90 7.16 -79.46
C LYS A 262 -7.41 7.28 -79.81
N THR A 263 -7.11 7.93 -80.93
CA THR A 263 -5.78 7.98 -81.56
C THR A 263 -5.17 9.38 -81.50
N VAL A 264 -3.95 9.51 -80.94
CA VAL A 264 -3.07 10.68 -81.14
C VAL A 264 -1.62 10.22 -81.35
N SER A 265 -0.84 11.03 -82.05
CA SER A 265 0.54 10.84 -82.52
C SER A 265 1.55 10.23 -81.53
N ARG A 266 2.52 9.46 -82.07
CA ARG A 266 3.73 8.99 -81.38
C ARG A 266 4.82 10.07 -81.38
N SER A 267 5.32 10.52 -80.22
CA SER A 267 6.73 10.99 -80.06
C SER A 267 7.13 11.46 -78.63
N SER A 268 7.23 10.54 -77.67
CA SER A 268 8.20 10.58 -76.55
C SER A 268 8.06 9.32 -75.69
N LEU A 269 9.08 9.02 -74.88
CA LEU A 269 9.06 7.97 -73.86
C LEU A 269 9.23 8.60 -72.48
N PRO A 270 8.19 8.62 -71.63
CA PRO A 270 8.34 8.42 -70.20
C PRO A 270 8.50 6.91 -69.95
N VAL A 271 9.44 6.55 -69.09
CA VAL A 271 9.51 5.21 -68.47
C VAL A 271 9.04 5.36 -67.03
N THR A 272 8.35 4.36 -66.49
CA THR A 272 7.75 4.31 -65.14
C THR A 272 6.74 5.43 -64.84
N GLU A 273 5.54 5.28 -65.39
CA GLU A 273 4.29 5.55 -64.65
C GLU A 273 3.61 4.19 -64.40
N ASP A 274 2.91 4.02 -63.27
CA ASP A 274 2.52 2.71 -62.72
C ASP A 274 1.26 2.10 -63.37
N PHE A 275 1.33 1.84 -64.68
CA PHE A 275 0.29 1.24 -65.52
C PHE A 275 -0.11 -0.21 -65.16
N TYR A 276 0.30 -0.72 -64.00
CA TYR A 276 0.02 -2.05 -63.47
C TYR A 276 -0.54 -2.03 -62.03
N ALA A 277 -0.63 -0.88 -61.37
CA ALA A 277 -1.03 -0.81 -59.95
C ALA A 277 -2.52 -1.12 -59.71
N GLU A 278 -3.42 -0.59 -60.55
CA GLU A 278 -4.86 -0.89 -60.51
C GLU A 278 -5.12 -2.39 -60.80
N ASP A 279 -4.44 -2.92 -61.83
CA ASP A 279 -4.51 -4.34 -62.24
C ASP A 279 -4.09 -5.31 -61.13
N ASP A 280 -3.16 -4.91 -60.24
CA ASP A 280 -2.71 -5.72 -59.11
C ASP A 280 -3.63 -5.62 -57.88
N GLU A 281 -4.41 -4.55 -57.71
CA GLU A 281 -5.44 -4.46 -56.64
C GLU A 281 -6.65 -5.35 -56.94
N ASP A 282 -7.20 -5.29 -58.17
CA ASP A 282 -8.28 -6.19 -58.62
C ASP A 282 -7.86 -7.67 -58.55
N VAL A 283 -6.60 -7.95 -58.90
CA VAL A 283 -5.98 -9.26 -58.75
C VAL A 283 -5.91 -9.69 -57.28
N MET A 284 -5.51 -8.81 -56.35
CA MET A 284 -5.52 -9.12 -54.92
C MET A 284 -6.93 -9.42 -54.43
N ARG A 285 -7.91 -8.56 -54.75
CA ARG A 285 -9.32 -8.74 -54.34
C ARG A 285 -9.87 -10.09 -54.83
N ALA A 286 -9.82 -10.35 -56.14
CA ALA A 286 -10.38 -11.58 -56.72
C ALA A 286 -9.65 -12.85 -56.26
N SER A 287 -8.35 -12.76 -55.97
CA SER A 287 -7.59 -13.90 -55.40
C SER A 287 -8.04 -14.26 -53.98
N LEU A 288 -8.34 -13.24 -53.17
CA LEU A 288 -8.83 -13.42 -51.79
C LEU A 288 -10.29 -13.88 -51.77
N GLU A 289 -11.14 -13.30 -52.61
CA GLU A 289 -12.54 -13.72 -52.80
C GLU A 289 -12.62 -15.22 -53.18
N THR A 290 -11.77 -15.64 -54.13
CA THR A 290 -11.62 -17.06 -54.51
C THR A 290 -11.13 -17.92 -53.35
N ALA A 291 -10.24 -17.41 -52.49
CA ALA A 291 -9.72 -18.11 -51.32
C ALA A 291 -10.76 -18.24 -50.18
N VAL A 292 -11.54 -17.19 -49.92
CA VAL A 292 -12.65 -17.24 -48.95
C VAL A 292 -13.73 -18.21 -49.43
N THR A 293 -14.11 -18.15 -50.71
CA THR A 293 -15.08 -19.09 -51.30
C THR A 293 -14.59 -20.53 -51.19
N ALA A 294 -13.33 -20.81 -51.54
CA ALA A 294 -12.76 -22.16 -51.42
C ALA A 294 -12.65 -22.65 -49.97
N ALA A 295 -12.46 -21.76 -48.99
CA ALA A 295 -12.48 -22.09 -47.56
C ALA A 295 -13.90 -22.41 -47.05
N ILE A 296 -14.92 -21.72 -47.57
CA ILE A 296 -16.33 -22.01 -47.32
C ILE A 296 -16.73 -23.35 -47.97
N ASP A 297 -16.35 -23.61 -49.22
CA ASP A 297 -16.55 -24.91 -49.89
C ASP A 297 -15.91 -26.06 -49.10
N LEU A 298 -14.68 -25.85 -48.58
CA LEU A 298 -14.03 -26.81 -47.68
C LEU A 298 -14.85 -27.05 -46.40
N PHE A 299 -15.44 -26.03 -45.79
CA PHE A 299 -16.32 -26.19 -44.62
C PHE A 299 -17.62 -26.92 -44.98
N GLN A 300 -18.24 -26.61 -46.11
CA GLN A 300 -19.44 -27.29 -46.60
C GLN A 300 -19.18 -28.76 -46.99
N SER A 301 -17.92 -29.12 -47.28
CA SER A 301 -17.50 -30.51 -47.56
C SER A 301 -17.28 -31.39 -46.31
N VAL A 302 -17.29 -30.79 -45.10
CA VAL A 302 -17.14 -31.50 -43.82
C VAL A 302 -18.31 -32.46 -43.59
N ASP A 303 -18.06 -33.58 -42.90
CA ASP A 303 -19.08 -34.58 -42.59
C ASP A 303 -20.32 -33.94 -41.91
N LYS A 304 -21.49 -34.17 -42.53
CA LYS A 304 -22.81 -33.69 -42.08
C LYS A 304 -23.14 -34.10 -40.64
N GLN A 305 -22.58 -35.20 -40.13
CA GLN A 305 -22.73 -35.56 -38.72
C GLN A 305 -22.01 -34.59 -37.78
N GLN A 306 -20.82 -34.08 -38.16
CA GLN A 306 -20.07 -33.10 -37.38
C GLN A 306 -20.69 -31.70 -37.48
N LEU A 307 -21.18 -31.30 -38.66
CA LEU A 307 -21.91 -30.03 -38.84
C LEU A 307 -23.23 -30.01 -38.06
N SER A 308 -23.94 -31.15 -37.99
CA SER A 308 -25.12 -31.31 -37.12
C SER A 308 -24.77 -31.19 -35.64
N LEU A 309 -23.66 -31.78 -35.19
CA LEU A 309 -23.18 -31.66 -33.81
C LEU A 309 -22.81 -30.22 -33.45
N LEU A 310 -22.18 -29.47 -34.36
CA LEU A 310 -21.86 -28.04 -34.19
C LEU A 310 -23.15 -27.21 -33.99
N GLY A 311 -24.13 -27.36 -34.87
CA GLY A 311 -25.42 -26.66 -34.79
C GLY A 311 -26.31 -27.09 -33.60
N ALA A 312 -26.08 -28.28 -33.04
CA ALA A 312 -26.77 -28.74 -31.83
C ALA A 312 -26.13 -28.25 -30.51
N THR A 313 -24.87 -27.80 -30.54
CA THR A 313 -24.09 -27.46 -29.32
C THR A 313 -23.65 -25.99 -29.22
N THR A 314 -23.89 -25.21 -30.27
CA THR A 314 -23.60 -23.77 -30.36
C THR A 314 -24.83 -23.02 -30.90
N ASP A 315 -24.83 -21.69 -30.84
CA ASP A 315 -25.85 -20.82 -31.47
C ASP A 315 -25.36 -20.23 -32.81
N LEU A 316 -24.36 -20.84 -33.45
CA LEU A 316 -23.76 -20.36 -34.69
C LEU A 316 -24.67 -20.66 -35.91
N THR A 317 -25.08 -19.63 -36.64
CA THR A 317 -25.79 -19.74 -37.91
C THR A 317 -24.79 -19.82 -39.08
N GLY A 318 -25.21 -20.40 -40.22
CA GLY A 318 -24.37 -20.55 -41.42
C GLY A 318 -23.62 -19.26 -41.82
N PRO A 319 -24.33 -18.14 -42.05
CA PRO A 319 -23.69 -16.86 -42.40
C PRO A 319 -22.74 -16.32 -41.33
N LEU A 320 -22.96 -16.63 -40.04
CA LEU A 320 -22.04 -16.24 -38.97
C LEU A 320 -20.75 -17.07 -39.03
N VAL A 321 -20.83 -18.37 -39.33
CA VAL A 321 -19.65 -19.21 -39.55
C VAL A 321 -18.90 -18.80 -40.82
N GLU A 322 -19.60 -18.42 -41.89
CA GLU A 322 -18.99 -17.92 -43.13
C GLU A 322 -18.20 -16.63 -42.88
N LYS A 323 -18.74 -15.68 -42.10
CA LYS A 323 -17.98 -14.49 -41.61
C LYS A 323 -16.77 -14.86 -40.76
N MET A 324 -16.89 -15.87 -39.90
CA MET A 324 -15.75 -16.36 -39.09
C MET A 324 -14.66 -16.99 -39.99
N ILE A 325 -15.02 -17.64 -41.09
CA ILE A 325 -14.10 -18.18 -42.10
C ILE A 325 -13.42 -17.03 -42.87
N GLU A 326 -14.17 -16.03 -43.34
CA GLU A 326 -13.62 -14.84 -44.01
C GLU A 326 -12.63 -14.09 -43.11
N ARG A 327 -13.01 -13.85 -41.84
CA ARG A 327 -12.11 -13.26 -40.84
C ARG A 327 -10.85 -14.11 -40.62
N TYR A 328 -10.97 -15.43 -40.53
CA TYR A 328 -9.81 -16.31 -40.37
C TYR A 328 -8.89 -16.35 -41.60
N VAL A 329 -9.45 -16.37 -42.81
CA VAL A 329 -8.66 -16.32 -44.06
C VAL A 329 -7.94 -14.98 -44.18
N THR A 330 -8.62 -13.87 -43.88
CA THR A 330 -8.01 -12.54 -43.89
C THR A 330 -6.94 -12.36 -42.81
N GLU A 331 -7.17 -12.79 -41.56
CA GLU A 331 -6.17 -12.74 -40.47
C GLU A 331 -4.86 -13.46 -40.83
N ASN A 332 -4.94 -14.63 -41.48
CA ASN A 332 -3.76 -15.38 -41.92
C ASN A 332 -3.04 -14.73 -43.13
N VAL A 333 -3.79 -14.09 -44.04
CA VAL A 333 -3.28 -13.60 -45.34
C VAL A 333 -2.90 -12.11 -45.33
N ASN A 334 -3.37 -11.33 -44.35
CA ASN A 334 -3.13 -9.89 -44.19
C ASN A 334 -1.64 -9.49 -44.35
N HIS A 335 -0.71 -10.32 -43.86
CA HIS A 335 0.74 -10.10 -43.96
C HIS A 335 1.29 -10.05 -45.41
N LEU A 336 0.53 -10.52 -46.41
CA LEU A 336 0.89 -10.47 -47.83
C LEU A 336 0.18 -9.33 -48.58
N ILE A 337 -1.08 -9.03 -48.21
CA ILE A 337 -1.92 -8.06 -48.92
C ILE A 337 -1.67 -6.63 -48.42
N LEU A 338 -1.76 -6.39 -47.11
CA LEU A 338 -1.70 -5.04 -46.56
C LEU A 338 -0.36 -4.33 -46.86
N PRO A 339 0.83 -4.98 -46.80
CA PRO A 339 2.07 -4.34 -47.23
C PRO A 339 2.12 -3.95 -48.72
N LYS A 340 1.38 -4.66 -49.59
CA LYS A 340 1.28 -4.32 -51.02
C LYS A 340 0.30 -3.18 -51.26
N LEU A 341 -0.85 -3.14 -50.56
CA LEU A 341 -1.75 -1.98 -50.56
C LEU A 341 -1.06 -0.71 -50.03
N ILE A 342 -0.28 -0.82 -48.95
CA ILE A 342 0.55 0.27 -48.41
C ILE A 342 1.61 0.72 -49.41
N ALA A 343 2.12 -0.16 -50.29
CA ALA A 343 3.05 0.22 -51.35
C ALA A 343 2.34 0.96 -52.50
N ILE A 344 1.16 0.50 -52.92
CA ILE A 344 0.34 1.13 -53.97
C ILE A 344 -0.13 2.52 -53.53
N LYS A 345 -0.69 2.64 -52.32
CA LYS A 345 -1.24 3.91 -51.78
C LYS A 345 -0.22 4.79 -51.06
N ARG A 346 1.07 4.47 -51.17
CA ARG A 346 2.18 5.13 -50.45
C ARG A 346 2.24 6.64 -50.68
N THR A 347 1.94 7.11 -51.88
CA THR A 347 1.98 8.55 -52.25
C THR A 347 0.85 9.32 -51.57
N GLU A 348 -0.39 8.85 -51.73
CA GLU A 348 -1.59 9.39 -51.06
C GLU A 348 -1.41 9.42 -49.54
N ASP A 349 -0.92 8.34 -48.94
CA ASP A 349 -0.71 8.24 -47.49
C ASP A 349 0.43 9.13 -46.96
N LEU A 350 1.55 9.26 -47.67
CA LEU A 350 2.64 10.14 -47.24
C LEU A 350 2.25 11.63 -47.30
N GLU A 351 1.47 12.03 -48.29
CA GLU A 351 0.90 13.39 -48.34
C GLU A 351 -0.10 13.63 -47.21
N LEU A 352 -0.99 12.67 -46.95
CA LEU A 352 -1.97 12.74 -45.88
C LEU A 352 -1.30 12.81 -44.49
N GLU A 353 -0.30 11.96 -44.23
CA GLU A 353 0.50 12.02 -43.00
C GLU A 353 1.23 13.36 -42.85
N ALA A 354 1.82 13.90 -43.92
CA ALA A 354 2.49 15.20 -43.87
C ALA A 354 1.51 16.34 -43.53
N LYS A 355 0.31 16.34 -44.14
CA LYS A 355 -0.77 17.31 -43.85
C LYS A 355 -1.27 17.15 -42.40
N ILE A 356 -1.48 15.93 -41.92
CA ILE A 356 -1.90 15.63 -40.54
C ILE A 356 -0.87 16.10 -39.50
N ARG A 357 0.43 15.91 -39.73
CA ARG A 357 1.49 16.43 -38.83
C ARG A 357 1.56 17.96 -38.83
N GLN A 358 1.30 18.62 -39.96
CA GLN A 358 1.16 20.08 -40.03
C GLN A 358 -0.06 20.61 -39.24
N MET A 359 -0.97 19.74 -38.78
CA MET A 359 -2.18 20.07 -38.01
C MET A 359 -2.15 19.63 -36.53
N GLU A 360 -1.02 19.14 -36.02
CA GLU A 360 -0.88 18.59 -34.65
C GLU A 360 -1.28 19.56 -33.52
N PHE A 361 -1.08 20.87 -33.73
CA PHE A 361 -1.22 21.93 -32.72
C PHE A 361 -2.60 22.62 -32.73
N ILE A 362 -3.62 22.00 -33.32
CA ILE A 362 -4.98 22.57 -33.41
C ILE A 362 -5.79 22.30 -32.14
N ASP A 363 -6.51 23.32 -31.69
CA ASP A 363 -7.43 23.23 -30.58
C ASP A 363 -8.86 22.91 -31.05
N ILE A 364 -9.60 22.11 -30.28
CA ILE A 364 -11.00 21.76 -30.54
C ILE A 364 -11.92 23.00 -30.66
N SER A 365 -11.62 24.10 -29.95
CA SER A 365 -12.39 25.35 -30.02
C SER A 365 -12.20 26.13 -31.33
N GLN A 366 -11.31 25.68 -32.23
CA GLN A 366 -11.10 26.26 -33.57
C GLN A 366 -11.82 25.45 -34.67
N LEU A 367 -12.37 24.28 -34.35
CA LEU A 367 -13.06 23.38 -35.30
C LEU A 367 -14.56 23.67 -35.44
N GLY A 368 -14.98 24.94 -35.26
CA GLY A 368 -16.38 25.37 -35.38
C GLY A 368 -17.34 24.89 -34.27
N ILE A 369 -16.89 24.06 -33.32
CA ILE A 369 -17.75 23.52 -32.25
C ILE A 369 -18.11 24.62 -31.23
N ALA A 370 -19.41 24.80 -31.02
CA ALA A 370 -19.95 25.66 -29.96
C ALA A 370 -19.96 24.90 -28.62
N ILE A 371 -18.97 25.18 -27.76
CA ILE A 371 -18.86 24.58 -26.43
C ILE A 371 -19.58 25.47 -25.41
N GLU A 372 -20.85 25.18 -25.16
CA GLU A 372 -21.63 25.81 -24.10
C GLU A 372 -21.11 25.33 -22.72
N GLY A 373 -20.62 26.25 -21.88
CA GLY A 373 -20.10 25.94 -20.54
C GLY A 373 -18.63 26.34 -20.27
N GLY A 374 -17.95 27.00 -21.20
CA GLY A 374 -16.63 27.62 -20.95
C GLY A 374 -15.46 26.63 -20.89
N SER A 375 -14.37 27.03 -20.21
CA SER A 375 -13.12 26.25 -20.15
C SER A 375 -13.31 24.86 -19.54
N ARG A 376 -14.15 24.75 -18.50
CA ARG A 376 -14.42 23.47 -17.82
C ARG A 376 -15.16 22.48 -18.73
N ALA A 377 -16.21 22.92 -19.41
CA ALA A 377 -16.92 22.07 -20.38
C ALA A 377 -16.03 21.65 -21.57
N LYS A 378 -15.10 22.52 -22.00
CA LYS A 378 -14.07 22.18 -22.98
C LYS A 378 -13.10 21.10 -22.46
N HIS A 379 -12.63 21.22 -21.22
CA HIS A 379 -11.79 20.21 -20.57
C HIS A 379 -12.53 18.86 -20.47
N ASP A 380 -13.78 18.86 -19.98
CA ASP A 380 -14.59 17.65 -19.85
C ASP A 380 -14.77 16.93 -21.21
N LEU A 381 -14.95 17.69 -22.29
CA LEU A 381 -15.04 17.17 -23.66
C LEU A 381 -13.70 16.59 -24.16
N LEU A 382 -12.57 17.26 -23.87
CA LEU A 382 -11.23 16.78 -24.22
C LEU A 382 -10.90 15.46 -23.53
N MET A 383 -11.23 15.32 -22.24
CA MET A 383 -11.06 14.08 -21.48
C MET A 383 -11.98 12.95 -22.01
N GLN A 384 -13.22 13.28 -22.37
CA GLN A 384 -14.16 12.33 -22.99
C GLN A 384 -13.75 11.87 -24.40
N LEU A 385 -12.99 12.68 -25.14
CA LEU A 385 -12.44 12.31 -26.46
C LEU A 385 -11.20 11.40 -26.38
N GLY A 386 -10.49 11.35 -25.25
CA GLY A 386 -9.35 10.47 -25.04
C GLY A 386 -9.63 9.00 -25.39
N PRO A 387 -10.69 8.37 -24.83
CA PRO A 387 -11.12 7.04 -25.21
C PRO A 387 -11.38 6.85 -26.71
N ALA A 388 -12.02 7.80 -27.40
CA ALA A 388 -12.26 7.71 -28.84
C ALA A 388 -10.96 7.74 -29.67
N ILE A 389 -9.96 8.51 -29.22
CA ILE A 389 -8.62 8.53 -29.82
C ILE A 389 -7.90 7.18 -29.64
N GLU A 390 -8.00 6.55 -28.47
CA GLU A 390 -7.41 5.23 -28.24
C GLU A 390 -8.15 4.09 -28.95
N GLU A 391 -9.47 4.14 -29.06
CA GLU A 391 -10.24 3.20 -29.91
C GLU A 391 -9.82 3.31 -31.38
N PHE A 392 -9.69 4.53 -31.92
CA PHE A 392 -9.25 4.72 -33.31
C PHE A 392 -7.83 4.21 -33.54
N LYS A 393 -6.91 4.43 -32.60
CA LYS A 393 -5.52 3.94 -32.69
C LYS A 393 -5.43 2.42 -32.87
N LYS A 394 -6.39 1.63 -32.38
CA LYS A 394 -6.42 0.16 -32.54
C LYS A 394 -6.41 -0.28 -34.00
N ILE A 395 -6.94 0.53 -34.92
CA ILE A 395 -6.91 0.27 -36.37
C ILE A 395 -5.48 0.02 -36.88
N SER A 396 -4.46 0.57 -36.19
CA SER A 396 -3.04 0.40 -36.51
C SER A 396 -2.59 -1.06 -36.38
N ASN A 397 -3.12 -1.76 -35.37
CA ASN A 397 -2.71 -3.09 -34.91
C ASN A 397 -3.65 -4.22 -35.38
N ALA A 398 -4.84 -3.86 -35.90
CA ALA A 398 -5.84 -4.80 -36.37
C ALA A 398 -5.30 -5.72 -37.48
N MET A 399 -5.65 -7.01 -37.41
CA MET A 399 -5.14 -8.06 -38.29
C MET A 399 -6.09 -8.44 -39.44
N SER A 400 -7.30 -7.87 -39.51
CA SER A 400 -8.24 -8.09 -40.62
C SER A 400 -9.05 -6.83 -40.97
N PRO A 401 -9.60 -6.74 -42.20
CA PRO A 401 -10.53 -5.66 -42.59
C PRO A 401 -11.72 -5.52 -41.64
N ALA A 402 -12.31 -6.64 -41.21
CA ALA A 402 -13.43 -6.67 -40.28
C ALA A 402 -13.08 -6.05 -38.91
N GLU A 403 -11.90 -6.38 -38.37
CA GLU A 403 -11.44 -5.78 -37.11
C GLU A 403 -11.10 -4.29 -37.23
N MET A 404 -10.66 -3.84 -38.41
CA MET A 404 -10.50 -2.40 -38.69
C MET A 404 -11.86 -1.69 -38.76
N MET A 405 -12.89 -2.30 -39.37
CA MET A 405 -14.26 -1.80 -39.36
C MET A 405 -14.86 -1.77 -37.95
N ASP A 406 -14.66 -2.81 -37.13
CA ASP A 406 -15.06 -2.84 -35.72
C ASP A 406 -14.45 -1.66 -34.94
N ALA A 407 -13.19 -1.30 -35.20
CA ALA A 407 -12.52 -0.15 -34.59
C ALA A 407 -13.10 1.20 -35.07
N LEU A 408 -13.42 1.36 -36.37
CA LEU A 408 -14.11 2.56 -36.88
C LEU A 408 -15.51 2.72 -36.29
N LEU A 409 -16.30 1.64 -36.25
CA LEU A 409 -17.63 1.63 -35.64
C LEU A 409 -17.57 1.93 -34.14
N SER A 410 -16.58 1.40 -33.42
CA SER A 410 -16.37 1.66 -31.99
C SER A 410 -15.95 3.12 -31.74
N THR A 411 -15.08 3.67 -32.60
CA THR A 411 -14.68 5.08 -32.55
C THR A 411 -15.89 6.00 -32.78
N MET A 412 -16.69 5.73 -33.82
CA MET A 412 -17.89 6.51 -34.13
C MET A 412 -18.91 6.42 -33.01
N LYS A 413 -19.11 5.24 -32.42
CA LYS A 413 -20.03 5.02 -31.28
C LYS A 413 -19.55 5.70 -30.00
N ALA A 414 -18.25 5.75 -29.76
CA ALA A 414 -17.66 6.53 -28.66
C ALA A 414 -17.90 8.04 -28.88
N ALA A 415 -17.56 8.56 -30.06
CA ALA A 415 -17.75 9.97 -30.41
C ALA A 415 -19.23 10.41 -30.37
N SER A 416 -20.16 9.59 -30.85
CA SER A 416 -21.59 9.90 -30.84
C SER A 416 -22.21 9.96 -29.44
N GLN A 417 -21.69 9.17 -28.49
CA GLN A 417 -22.18 9.17 -27.10
C GLN A 417 -21.80 10.47 -26.35
N LEU A 418 -20.80 11.22 -26.83
CA LEU A 418 -20.34 12.45 -26.16
C LEU A 418 -21.32 13.62 -26.31
N THR A 419 -22.16 13.63 -27.34
CA THR A 419 -23.13 14.71 -27.58
C THR A 419 -24.38 14.63 -26.69
N ASP A 420 -24.78 13.44 -26.24
CA ASP A 420 -26.02 13.25 -25.46
C ASP A 420 -25.89 13.61 -23.97
N THR A 421 -24.67 13.59 -23.41
CA THR A 421 -24.43 13.88 -21.98
C THR A 421 -24.76 15.33 -21.60
N SER A 422 -24.75 16.24 -22.59
CA SER A 422 -25.02 17.67 -22.47
C SER A 422 -26.39 18.03 -21.85
N LYS A 423 -27.38 17.14 -21.92
CA LYS A 423 -28.78 17.44 -21.50
C LYS A 423 -29.17 16.91 -20.12
N THR A 424 -28.28 16.20 -19.42
CA THR A 424 -28.67 15.37 -18.26
C THR A 424 -28.12 15.87 -16.91
N GLN A 425 -27.63 17.12 -16.84
CA GLN A 425 -27.13 17.73 -15.59
C GLN A 425 -28.08 18.76 -14.94
N MET A 426 -29.39 18.71 -15.20
CA MET A 426 -30.40 19.36 -14.35
C MET A 426 -31.67 18.51 -14.14
N THR A 427 -31.58 17.49 -13.27
CA THR A 427 -32.63 17.15 -12.28
C THR A 427 -32.14 16.05 -11.34
N ASN A 428 -32.52 16.14 -10.06
CA ASN A 428 -32.25 15.10 -9.07
C ASN A 428 -33.37 14.05 -9.06
N SER A 429 -33.00 12.78 -8.86
CA SER A 429 -33.86 11.62 -8.51
C SER A 429 -34.95 11.16 -9.49
N LYS A 430 -34.70 10.05 -10.20
CA LYS A 430 -35.39 8.74 -10.00
C LYS A 430 -34.88 7.66 -10.96
N GLU A 431 -34.88 6.41 -10.51
CA GLU A 431 -34.56 5.24 -11.33
C GLU A 431 -35.75 4.86 -12.24
N VAL A 432 -35.49 4.66 -13.54
CA VAL A 432 -36.36 4.00 -14.52
C VAL A 432 -35.46 3.14 -15.41
N PRO A 433 -35.81 1.88 -15.74
CA PRO A 433 -34.84 0.92 -16.30
C PRO A 433 -34.60 1.07 -17.81
N LEU A 434 -33.45 0.58 -18.27
CA LEU A 434 -33.11 0.43 -19.69
C LEU A 434 -34.11 -0.50 -20.38
N TYR A 435 -34.74 -0.05 -21.47
CA TYR A 435 -34.99 -0.83 -22.69
C TYR A 435 -35.60 0.07 -23.79
N GLU A 436 -34.76 0.63 -24.67
CA GLU A 436 -35.09 0.84 -26.10
C GLU A 436 -33.84 1.28 -26.89
N LYS A 437 -33.72 0.84 -28.16
CA LYS A 437 -32.67 1.30 -29.08
C LYS A 437 -33.20 2.50 -29.87
N THR A 438 -33.12 3.70 -29.31
CA THR A 438 -33.36 4.95 -30.05
C THR A 438 -32.09 5.39 -30.77
N THR A 439 -32.05 5.26 -32.09
CA THR A 439 -31.02 5.87 -32.95
C THR A 439 -31.24 7.38 -32.99
N LEU A 440 -30.43 8.12 -32.24
CA LEU A 440 -30.53 9.57 -32.08
C LEU A 440 -29.93 10.33 -33.29
N THR A 441 -30.58 11.43 -33.66
CA THR A 441 -30.20 12.30 -34.77
C THR A 441 -29.21 13.37 -34.31
N ILE A 442 -27.92 13.11 -34.53
CA ILE A 442 -26.83 14.05 -34.25
C ILE A 442 -26.62 14.99 -35.46
N ASN A 443 -26.24 16.24 -35.24
CA ASN A 443 -25.82 17.14 -36.31
C ASN A 443 -24.54 16.60 -36.97
N ALA A 444 -24.59 16.31 -38.27
CA ALA A 444 -23.47 15.71 -39.00
C ALA A 444 -22.17 16.53 -38.85
N ASP A 445 -22.27 17.87 -38.95
CA ASP A 445 -21.14 18.79 -38.86
C ASP A 445 -20.37 18.69 -37.53
N THR A 446 -21.08 18.48 -36.41
CA THR A 446 -20.45 18.31 -35.09
C THR A 446 -19.77 16.95 -34.97
N LEU A 447 -20.36 15.88 -35.52
CA LEU A 447 -19.72 14.56 -35.53
C LEU A 447 -18.47 14.57 -36.43
N VAL A 448 -18.54 15.21 -37.61
CA VAL A 448 -17.41 15.38 -38.53
C VAL A 448 -16.28 16.18 -37.86
N SER A 449 -16.57 17.27 -37.16
CA SER A 449 -15.54 18.07 -36.46
C SER A 449 -14.89 17.31 -35.29
N LEU A 450 -15.65 16.48 -34.57
CA LEU A 450 -15.11 15.60 -33.52
C LEU A 450 -14.24 14.48 -34.11
N LEU A 451 -14.67 13.83 -35.19
CA LEU A 451 -13.89 12.79 -35.87
C LEU A 451 -12.63 13.35 -36.55
N LEU A 452 -12.70 14.56 -37.10
CA LEU A 452 -11.55 15.32 -37.60
C LEU A 452 -10.49 15.55 -36.51
N TYR A 453 -10.91 15.96 -35.30
CA TYR A 453 -10.01 16.06 -34.15
C TYR A 453 -9.42 14.69 -33.76
N VAL A 454 -10.22 13.62 -33.72
CA VAL A 454 -9.75 12.25 -33.42
C VAL A 454 -8.70 11.78 -34.44
N VAL A 455 -8.91 11.99 -35.74
CA VAL A 455 -7.95 11.62 -36.79
C VAL A 455 -6.65 12.42 -36.64
N ILE A 456 -6.72 13.74 -36.45
CA ILE A 456 -5.53 14.60 -36.28
C ILE A 456 -4.73 14.21 -35.01
N ARG A 457 -5.41 13.94 -33.89
CA ARG A 457 -4.75 13.67 -32.59
C ARG A 457 -4.31 12.21 -32.40
N SER A 458 -4.84 11.28 -33.20
CA SER A 458 -4.44 9.86 -33.14
C SER A 458 -3.13 9.56 -33.88
N GLN A 459 -2.77 10.34 -34.90
CA GLN A 459 -1.54 10.22 -35.71
C GLN A 459 -1.32 8.79 -36.28
N VAL A 460 -2.42 8.12 -36.64
CA VAL A 460 -2.42 6.79 -37.28
C VAL A 460 -1.79 6.87 -38.68
N ARG A 461 -1.06 5.82 -39.05
CA ARG A 461 -0.30 5.72 -40.32
C ARG A 461 -0.96 4.79 -41.34
N ASN A 462 -0.72 5.10 -42.61
CA ASN A 462 -1.29 4.44 -43.78
C ASN A 462 -2.84 4.39 -43.75
N LEU A 463 -3.49 5.53 -43.48
CA LEU A 463 -4.94 5.61 -43.32
C LEU A 463 -5.70 5.34 -44.63
N GLN A 464 -5.20 5.84 -45.77
CA GLN A 464 -5.80 5.64 -47.07
C GLN A 464 -5.73 4.16 -47.48
N ALA A 465 -4.55 3.53 -47.37
CA ALA A 465 -4.39 2.10 -47.60
C ALA A 465 -5.32 1.24 -46.70
N ARG A 466 -5.57 1.67 -45.46
CA ARG A 466 -6.47 0.96 -44.53
C ARG A 466 -7.94 1.12 -44.87
N LEU A 467 -8.43 2.31 -45.24
CA LEU A 467 -9.83 2.48 -45.67
C LEU A 467 -10.11 1.71 -46.97
N VAL A 468 -9.17 1.75 -47.93
CA VAL A 468 -9.22 0.92 -49.15
C VAL A 468 -9.25 -0.57 -48.80
N TYR A 469 -8.43 -1.02 -47.84
CA TYR A 469 -8.44 -2.42 -47.39
C TYR A 469 -9.78 -2.84 -46.75
N ILE A 470 -10.40 -1.97 -45.95
CA ILE A 470 -11.75 -2.20 -45.39
C ILE A 470 -12.80 -2.31 -46.49
N ARG A 471 -12.81 -1.36 -47.43
CA ARG A 471 -13.81 -1.28 -48.50
C ARG A 471 -13.72 -2.43 -49.49
N ASN A 472 -12.49 -2.76 -49.91
CA ASN A 472 -12.28 -3.62 -51.07
C ASN A 472 -12.03 -5.10 -50.72
N PHE A 473 -11.93 -5.47 -49.43
CA PHE A 473 -11.55 -6.83 -48.99
C PHE A 473 -12.46 -7.44 -47.90
N ILE A 474 -13.68 -6.91 -47.74
CA ILE A 474 -14.83 -7.58 -47.10
C ILE A 474 -15.80 -7.98 -48.20
N PHE A 475 -16.36 -9.19 -48.14
CA PHE A 475 -17.20 -9.78 -49.19
C PHE A 475 -18.56 -10.27 -48.66
N ILE A 476 -18.65 -10.70 -47.40
CA ILE A 476 -19.88 -11.30 -46.83
C ILE A 476 -20.82 -10.24 -46.23
N ASP A 477 -20.28 -9.15 -45.69
CA ASP A 477 -21.06 -7.98 -45.25
C ASP A 477 -21.09 -6.88 -46.32
N ASP A 478 -22.24 -6.24 -46.48
CA ASP A 478 -22.42 -5.08 -47.36
C ASP A 478 -21.82 -3.83 -46.71
N VAL A 479 -20.58 -3.51 -47.08
CA VAL A 479 -19.82 -2.36 -46.57
C VAL A 479 -20.36 -1.02 -47.08
N ASP A 480 -21.03 -0.97 -48.23
CA ASP A 480 -21.54 0.28 -48.79
C ASP A 480 -22.91 0.70 -48.19
N SER A 481 -23.51 -0.10 -47.30
CA SER A 481 -24.78 0.23 -46.63
C SER A 481 -24.80 0.05 -45.10
N GLY A 482 -25.93 0.41 -44.47
CA GLY A 482 -26.15 0.30 -43.03
C GLY A 482 -25.21 1.17 -42.15
N GLU A 483 -24.96 0.72 -40.92
CA GLU A 483 -24.03 1.40 -39.99
C GLU A 483 -22.59 1.42 -40.53
N MET A 484 -22.20 0.40 -41.30
CA MET A 484 -20.86 0.25 -41.88
C MET A 484 -20.60 1.29 -42.97
N GLY A 485 -21.48 1.40 -43.97
CA GLY A 485 -21.35 2.38 -45.06
C GLY A 485 -21.42 3.83 -44.56
N TYR A 486 -22.24 4.10 -43.54
CA TYR A 486 -22.27 5.42 -42.89
C TYR A 486 -20.94 5.76 -42.19
N ALA A 487 -20.38 4.82 -41.42
CA ALA A 487 -19.10 5.02 -40.75
C ALA A 487 -17.95 5.23 -41.76
N LEU A 488 -17.84 4.34 -42.75
CA LEU A 488 -16.80 4.43 -43.78
C LEU A 488 -16.89 5.74 -44.56
N SER A 489 -18.08 6.09 -45.07
CA SER A 489 -18.28 7.35 -45.82
C SER A 489 -17.94 8.59 -44.98
N THR A 490 -18.21 8.56 -43.67
CA THR A 490 -17.90 9.69 -42.77
C THR A 490 -16.38 9.83 -42.58
N PHE A 491 -15.64 8.72 -42.42
CA PHE A 491 -14.18 8.76 -42.36
C PHE A 491 -13.54 9.12 -43.71
N GLU A 492 -14.05 8.60 -44.84
CA GLU A 492 -13.61 8.98 -46.20
C GLU A 492 -13.79 10.49 -46.45
N ALA A 493 -14.91 11.08 -46.01
CA ALA A 493 -15.13 12.52 -46.08
C ALA A 493 -14.13 13.33 -45.23
N VAL A 494 -13.85 12.87 -44.00
CA VAL A 494 -12.83 13.50 -43.12
C VAL A 494 -11.43 13.44 -43.75
N LEU A 495 -11.02 12.30 -44.32
CA LEU A 495 -9.72 12.18 -44.99
C LEU A 495 -9.65 13.03 -46.27
N SER A 496 -10.74 13.08 -47.05
CA SER A 496 -10.83 13.89 -48.27
C SER A 496 -10.68 15.39 -47.96
N TYR A 497 -11.34 15.86 -46.91
CA TYR A 497 -11.20 17.23 -46.43
C TYR A 497 -9.77 17.53 -45.92
N LEU A 498 -9.15 16.62 -45.15
CA LEU A 498 -7.74 16.75 -44.72
C LEU A 498 -6.77 16.81 -45.91
N ALA A 499 -7.04 16.04 -46.98
CA ALA A 499 -6.20 15.95 -48.16
C ALA A 499 -6.30 17.17 -49.09
N LEU A 500 -7.50 17.74 -49.25
CA LEU A 500 -7.83 18.78 -50.25
C LEU A 500 -7.94 20.20 -49.68
N ASP A 501 -8.53 20.38 -48.49
CA ASP A 501 -9.03 21.69 -48.00
C ASP A 501 -8.44 22.13 -46.64
N SER A 502 -7.42 21.43 -46.15
CA SER A 502 -6.77 21.70 -44.84
C SER A 502 -5.98 23.01 -44.73
N ALA A 503 -6.14 23.97 -45.66
CA ALA A 503 -5.35 25.20 -45.73
C ALA A 503 -5.66 26.20 -44.60
N GLY A 504 -6.91 26.26 -44.10
CA GLY A 504 -7.27 27.05 -42.90
C GLY A 504 -6.66 26.46 -41.63
N LEU A 505 -6.89 25.16 -41.41
CA LEU A 505 -6.38 24.42 -40.26
C LEU A 505 -4.85 24.44 -40.13
N ARG A 506 -4.12 24.33 -41.24
CA ARG A 506 -2.65 24.46 -41.24
C ARG A 506 -2.13 25.89 -41.01
N ARG A 507 -2.95 26.93 -41.20
CA ARG A 507 -2.63 28.30 -40.75
C ARG A 507 -2.86 28.44 -39.24
N ALA A 508 -3.99 27.94 -38.72
CA ALA A 508 -4.28 27.93 -37.28
C ALA A 508 -3.22 27.15 -36.47
N SER A 509 -2.90 25.92 -36.87
CA SER A 509 -1.85 25.08 -36.26
C SER A 509 -0.49 25.79 -36.13
N ARG A 510 -0.02 26.43 -37.23
CA ARG A 510 1.24 27.20 -37.21
C ARG A 510 1.17 28.38 -36.24
N ARG A 511 0.05 29.12 -36.20
CA ARG A 511 -0.13 30.29 -35.33
C ARG A 511 -0.23 29.89 -33.85
N ASN A 512 -0.94 28.81 -33.53
CA ASN A 512 -0.98 28.22 -32.18
C ASN A 512 0.42 27.82 -31.71
N LYS A 513 1.17 27.10 -32.55
CA LYS A 513 2.53 26.68 -32.21
C LYS A 513 3.43 27.87 -31.88
N ALA A 514 3.48 28.89 -32.74
CA ALA A 514 4.26 30.10 -32.50
C ALA A 514 3.83 30.83 -31.22
N LEU A 515 2.53 30.93 -30.96
CA LEU A 515 1.98 31.54 -29.75
C LEU A 515 2.40 30.79 -28.46
N TRP A 516 2.34 29.46 -28.48
CA TRP A 516 2.75 28.61 -27.36
C TRP A 516 4.27 28.62 -27.15
N ASP A 517 5.05 28.56 -28.24
CA ASP A 517 6.51 28.68 -28.22
C ASP A 517 6.96 30.04 -27.64
N ALA A 518 6.35 31.15 -28.06
CA ALA A 518 6.68 32.50 -27.60
C ALA A 518 6.34 32.72 -26.12
N ALA A 519 5.16 32.26 -25.67
CA ALA A 519 4.76 32.32 -24.26
C ALA A 519 5.73 31.54 -23.36
N MET A 520 6.10 30.32 -23.77
CA MET A 520 7.04 29.45 -23.05
C MET A 520 8.46 30.03 -23.00
N LYS A 521 8.98 30.55 -24.12
CA LYS A 521 10.35 31.08 -24.24
C LYS A 521 10.53 32.53 -23.75
N ALA A 522 9.45 33.16 -23.29
CA ALA A 522 9.39 34.55 -22.87
C ALA A 522 9.63 35.61 -23.96
N ASP A 523 9.39 35.30 -25.24
CA ASP A 523 9.48 36.30 -26.31
C ASP A 523 8.25 37.22 -26.31
N LEU A 524 8.38 38.33 -25.57
CA LEU A 524 7.37 39.39 -25.53
C LEU A 524 7.13 40.09 -26.87
N THR A 525 8.02 39.98 -27.85
CA THR A 525 7.87 40.68 -29.13
C THR A 525 6.99 39.88 -30.08
N GLU A 526 7.23 38.56 -30.18
CA GLU A 526 6.39 37.63 -30.93
C GLU A 526 5.02 37.46 -30.26
N LEU A 527 4.98 37.27 -28.93
CA LEU A 527 3.74 37.14 -28.15
C LEU A 527 2.82 38.37 -28.30
N LYS A 528 3.40 39.57 -28.42
CA LYS A 528 2.63 40.79 -28.73
C LYS A 528 2.17 40.83 -30.18
N ALA A 529 3.06 40.60 -31.14
CA ALA A 529 2.71 40.64 -32.57
C ALA A 529 1.58 39.66 -32.94
N ILE A 530 1.45 38.53 -32.24
CA ILE A 530 0.37 37.55 -32.47
C ILE A 530 -0.95 37.97 -31.81
N MET A 531 -0.92 38.59 -30.62
CA MET A 531 -2.10 38.93 -29.80
C MET A 531 -2.65 40.35 -30.02
N GLU A 532 -1.80 41.30 -30.42
CA GLU A 532 -2.13 42.69 -30.74
C GLU A 532 -1.90 42.92 -32.26
N PRO A 533 -2.73 42.33 -33.16
CA PRO A 533 -2.58 42.56 -34.60
C PRO A 533 -2.85 44.04 -34.94
N ASN A 534 -1.82 44.72 -35.44
CA ASN A 534 -1.88 46.16 -35.76
C ASN A 534 -3.06 46.49 -36.70
N VAL A 535 -3.92 47.39 -36.26
CA VAL A 535 -5.10 47.90 -37.01
C VAL A 535 -4.71 48.77 -38.22
N SER A 536 -3.40 48.92 -38.50
CA SER A 536 -2.83 49.83 -39.50
C SER A 536 -1.95 49.11 -40.54
N ALA A 537 -2.41 47.96 -41.06
CA ALA A 537 -1.67 47.15 -42.03
C ALA A 537 -2.57 46.61 -43.16
N ILE A 538 -3.20 47.50 -43.93
CA ILE A 538 -3.88 47.16 -45.20
C ILE A 538 -2.95 47.58 -46.36
N VAL A 539 -2.13 46.64 -46.86
CA VAL A 539 -1.53 46.67 -48.20
C VAL A 539 -1.41 45.23 -48.70
N ASP A 540 -1.77 44.98 -49.95
CA ASP A 540 -1.74 43.64 -50.57
C ASP A 540 -0.33 43.06 -50.73
N GLY A 541 -0.23 41.73 -50.78
CA GLY A 541 1.04 41.05 -51.06
C GLY A 541 1.01 39.54 -50.84
N GLU A 542 0.35 38.79 -51.71
CA GLU A 542 0.57 37.34 -51.80
C GLU A 542 2.04 37.06 -52.17
N ASN A 543 2.74 36.28 -51.37
CA ASN A 543 3.79 35.31 -51.76
C ASN A 543 4.24 34.57 -50.49
N ASP A 544 3.90 33.28 -50.36
CA ASP A 544 4.66 32.37 -49.50
C ASP A 544 6.11 32.32 -50.00
N PHE A 545 7.09 32.15 -49.11
CA PHE A 545 8.20 31.23 -49.33
C PHE A 545 8.77 30.72 -48.01
N GLU A 546 9.24 29.48 -48.03
CA GLU A 546 9.75 28.76 -46.87
C GLU A 546 11.17 29.19 -46.48
N LEU A 547 11.53 28.95 -45.21
CA LEU A 547 12.88 29.16 -44.68
C LEU A 547 13.55 27.80 -44.42
N ASP A 548 14.77 27.60 -44.95
CA ASP A 548 15.96 27.19 -44.17
C ASP A 548 17.23 27.32 -45.05
N GLY A 549 18.44 27.36 -44.45
CA GLY A 549 19.70 27.35 -45.20
C GLY A 549 20.91 28.08 -44.60
N MET A 550 21.16 27.93 -43.29
CA MET A 550 22.33 28.39 -42.50
C MET A 550 23.67 28.75 -43.23
N MET A 551 24.25 29.91 -42.85
CA MET A 551 25.71 30.23 -42.79
C MET A 551 26.51 30.31 -44.13
N ASP A 552 27.56 31.14 -44.31
CA ASP A 552 28.27 32.12 -43.45
C ASP A 552 28.88 33.29 -44.28
N GLN A 553 29.39 34.33 -43.60
CA GLN A 553 30.44 35.28 -43.98
C GLN A 553 30.34 36.17 -45.25
N SER A 554 30.26 37.49 -44.95
CA SER A 554 31.08 38.59 -45.52
C SER A 554 30.61 39.41 -46.75
N THR A 555 30.82 40.73 -46.61
CA THR A 555 31.03 41.78 -47.64
C THR A 555 29.99 42.10 -48.73
N ARG A 556 29.50 43.35 -48.64
CA ARG A 556 29.03 44.24 -49.73
C ARG A 556 29.92 44.19 -51.00
N PRO A 557 29.43 44.66 -52.17
CA PRO A 557 28.06 44.56 -52.70
C PRO A 557 28.01 44.35 -54.25
N SER A 558 26.79 44.42 -54.82
CA SER A 558 26.44 45.02 -56.13
C SER A 558 26.03 44.12 -57.31
N ARG A 559 24.99 44.63 -58.00
CA ARG A 559 24.72 44.55 -59.47
C ARG A 559 24.69 43.18 -60.16
N ARG A 560 23.45 42.66 -60.27
CA ARG A 560 22.94 42.04 -61.53
C ARG A 560 23.32 42.93 -62.75
N PRO A 561 23.58 42.36 -63.95
CA PRO A 561 22.47 42.08 -64.88
C PRO A 561 22.58 40.79 -65.72
N SER A 562 21.57 39.93 -65.58
CA SER A 562 20.63 39.42 -66.60
C SER A 562 21.04 39.15 -68.08
N LEU A 563 20.38 38.11 -68.65
CA LEU A 563 20.17 37.78 -70.08
C LEU A 563 21.41 37.18 -70.80
N THR A 564 21.50 35.93 -71.29
CA THR A 564 20.61 34.87 -71.85
C THR A 564 20.71 34.73 -73.38
N TRP A 565 20.82 33.46 -73.83
CA TRP A 565 20.51 32.91 -75.17
C TRP A 565 21.47 33.19 -76.35
N ALA A 566 21.61 32.31 -77.36
CA ALA A 566 21.44 30.84 -77.40
C ALA A 566 22.00 30.20 -78.73
N LEU A 567 21.88 28.86 -78.82
CA LEU A 567 21.67 28.00 -80.01
C LEU A 567 22.84 27.53 -80.93
N GLN A 568 23.07 26.20 -80.84
CA GLN A 568 23.21 25.19 -81.91
C GLN A 568 24.42 25.12 -82.87
N ASN A 569 24.98 23.89 -82.96
CA ASN A 569 24.86 22.99 -84.14
C ASN A 569 25.33 21.57 -83.74
N GLY A 570 24.43 20.60 -83.58
CA GLY A 570 24.06 19.66 -84.64
C GLY A 570 24.57 18.24 -84.28
N THR A 571 24.27 17.12 -84.95
CA THR A 571 23.30 16.74 -86.01
C THR A 571 22.98 15.24 -85.77
N SER A 572 22.00 14.53 -86.31
CA SER A 572 20.82 14.71 -87.19
C SER A 572 20.00 13.37 -87.06
N ARG A 573 18.86 13.06 -87.69
CA ARG A 573 18.04 13.55 -88.83
C ARG A 573 16.58 13.17 -88.48
N ARG A 574 15.49 13.89 -88.75
CA ARG A 574 15.16 15.19 -89.39
C ARG A 574 14.14 15.89 -88.45
N SER A 575 13.94 17.20 -88.43
CA SER A 575 14.36 18.27 -89.35
C SER A 575 15.71 18.93 -89.01
N SER A 576 16.29 19.56 -90.03
CA SER A 576 17.66 20.09 -90.10
C SER A 576 17.73 21.62 -89.99
N LEU A 577 18.94 22.15 -89.74
CA LEU A 577 19.35 23.59 -89.76
C LEU A 577 18.80 24.42 -88.56
N ALA A 578 19.58 24.90 -87.57
CA ALA A 578 21.02 24.83 -87.26
C ALA A 578 21.97 25.95 -87.80
N LEU A 579 22.01 27.13 -87.13
CA LEU A 579 23.18 28.05 -86.99
C LEU A 579 22.94 29.20 -85.96
N THR A 580 23.97 30.02 -85.69
CA THR A 580 24.07 31.06 -84.61
C THR A 580 23.81 32.52 -85.05
N MET A 581 23.52 33.45 -84.11
CA MET A 581 24.09 34.84 -84.01
C MET A 581 23.54 35.71 -82.84
N SER A 582 24.24 36.83 -82.60
CA SER A 582 24.33 37.71 -81.40
C SER A 582 23.17 38.65 -81.00
N ASP A 583 23.33 39.20 -79.77
CA ASP A 583 23.12 40.59 -79.31
C ASP A 583 21.74 41.25 -79.04
N ARG A 584 21.55 41.61 -77.76
CA ARG A 584 21.35 42.95 -77.15
C ARG A 584 20.19 43.92 -77.52
N PHE A 585 19.84 44.66 -76.45
CA PHE A 585 19.11 45.92 -76.30
C PHE A 585 17.58 45.92 -76.60
N SER A 586 16.66 46.47 -75.80
CA SER A 586 16.63 47.48 -74.69
C SER A 586 16.29 48.92 -75.11
N HIS A 587 15.86 49.69 -74.09
CA HIS A 587 15.68 51.15 -73.98
C HIS A 587 14.28 51.69 -74.32
N GLY A 588 13.61 52.48 -73.47
CA GLY A 588 13.82 52.79 -72.03
C GLY A 588 14.02 54.28 -71.71
N SER A 589 14.53 54.55 -70.50
CA SER A 589 14.75 55.89 -69.90
C SER A 589 13.46 56.65 -69.49
N GLY A 590 13.42 57.42 -68.40
CA GLY A 590 14.46 57.70 -67.40
C GLY A 590 14.68 59.20 -67.15
N LEU A 591 15.40 59.53 -66.09
CA LEU A 591 15.54 60.86 -65.46
C LEU A 591 14.24 61.33 -64.76
N GLY A 592 14.28 62.07 -63.64
CA GLY A 592 15.43 62.46 -62.81
C GLY A 592 15.43 63.94 -62.44
N HIS A 593 15.45 64.24 -61.14
CA HIS A 593 15.79 65.54 -60.53
C HIS A 593 15.17 66.82 -61.15
N VAL A 594 13.93 67.15 -60.77
CA VAL A 594 13.41 68.53 -60.83
C VAL A 594 12.71 68.92 -59.52
N PHE A 595 13.53 69.42 -58.58
CA PHE A 595 13.21 70.36 -57.49
C PHE A 595 12.12 70.04 -56.42
N PRO A 596 12.14 70.73 -55.26
CA PRO A 596 11.20 70.55 -54.15
C PRO A 596 10.12 71.67 -54.17
N PHE A 597 9.70 72.13 -52.98
CA PHE A 597 8.66 73.15 -52.71
C PHE A 597 7.22 72.63 -52.88
N GLN A 598 6.22 73.03 -52.09
CA GLN A 598 6.07 73.56 -50.71
C GLN A 598 4.56 73.83 -50.52
N SER A 599 4.09 74.01 -49.26
CA SER A 599 2.83 74.69 -48.92
C SER A 599 1.51 74.02 -49.38
N ASN A 600 0.32 74.28 -48.81
CA ASN A 600 -0.08 74.86 -47.52
C ASN A 600 -1.55 74.44 -47.26
N GLY A 601 -2.08 74.67 -46.05
CA GLY A 601 -3.48 74.46 -45.70
C GLY A 601 -3.70 73.16 -44.93
N ASP A 602 -4.36 73.11 -43.77
CA ASP A 602 -5.35 74.02 -43.15
C ASP A 602 -6.58 74.28 -44.06
N SER A 603 -7.83 74.12 -43.59
CA SER A 603 -8.31 73.76 -42.24
C SER A 603 -9.77 73.25 -42.27
N GLU A 604 -10.15 72.54 -41.21
CA GLU A 604 -11.44 72.58 -40.50
C GLU A 604 -12.80 72.45 -41.24
N ASP A 605 -13.54 71.45 -40.77
CA ASP A 605 -14.93 71.54 -40.25
C ASP A 605 -16.17 71.64 -41.17
N ASP A 606 -17.02 70.62 -40.95
CA ASP A 606 -18.40 70.72 -40.45
C ASP A 606 -19.65 70.39 -41.29
N TYR A 607 -20.43 69.52 -40.64
CA TYR A 607 -21.86 69.19 -40.69
C TYR A 607 -22.76 69.36 -41.93
N SER A 608 -23.34 68.21 -42.26
CA SER A 608 -24.80 67.99 -42.43
C SER A 608 -25.46 68.26 -43.80
N LEU A 609 -25.60 67.17 -44.55
CA LEU A 609 -26.87 66.60 -45.04
C LEU A 609 -28.10 67.53 -45.16
N VAL A 610 -28.77 67.51 -46.34
CA VAL A 610 -30.15 66.95 -46.52
C VAL A 610 -30.69 67.20 -47.95
N LYS A 611 -31.50 66.25 -48.48
CA LYS A 611 -32.37 66.31 -49.70
C LYS A 611 -31.67 66.39 -51.08
N GLN A 612 -32.28 65.91 -52.19
CA GLN A 612 -33.23 64.80 -52.44
C GLN A 612 -33.46 64.63 -53.97
N MET A 613 -33.69 63.40 -54.46
CA MET A 613 -34.87 62.98 -55.28
C MET A 613 -34.59 61.86 -56.32
N LYS A 614 -35.36 60.77 -56.20
CA LYS A 614 -36.01 59.97 -57.29
C LYS A 614 -35.07 59.22 -58.28
N ARG A 615 -35.45 58.05 -58.84
CA ARG A 615 -36.78 57.39 -58.90
C ARG A 615 -36.69 55.85 -59.06
N VAL A 616 -37.38 55.13 -58.16
CA VAL A 616 -38.24 53.94 -58.40
C VAL A 616 -37.75 52.79 -59.32
N ALA A 617 -37.69 51.59 -58.74
CA ALA A 617 -38.13 50.33 -59.35
C ALA A 617 -38.84 49.46 -58.27
N MET A 618 -39.81 48.63 -58.69
CA MET A 618 -40.83 47.93 -57.87
C MET A 618 -40.32 47.06 -56.70
N ASP A 619 -41.11 47.06 -55.61
CA ASP A 619 -41.12 46.05 -54.52
C ASP A 619 -42.31 45.09 -54.70
N THR A 620 -42.15 43.82 -54.31
CA THR A 620 -43.28 42.91 -54.01
C THR A 620 -42.99 41.93 -52.85
N ARG A 621 -43.32 42.36 -51.61
CA ARG A 621 -43.63 41.54 -50.41
C ARG A 621 -42.40 40.94 -49.68
N SER A 622 -42.16 41.17 -48.36
CA SER A 622 -43.00 40.97 -47.14
C SER A 622 -43.25 39.48 -46.83
N LEU A 623 -43.03 38.94 -45.62
CA LEU A 623 -43.20 39.52 -44.26
C LEU A 623 -42.15 39.05 -43.21
N SER A 624 -42.05 39.80 -42.10
CA SER A 624 -41.53 39.50 -40.73
C SER A 624 -40.15 38.81 -40.59
N SER A 625 -39.12 39.35 -39.92
CA SER A 625 -38.99 40.13 -38.66
C SER A 625 -39.07 39.29 -37.38
N GLY A 626 -38.08 39.49 -36.49
CA GLY A 626 -37.62 38.57 -35.44
C GLY A 626 -36.38 37.78 -35.92
N SER A 627 -35.16 37.96 -35.41
CA SER A 627 -34.70 38.65 -34.18
C SER A 627 -33.35 39.35 -34.39
N GLU A 628 -33.10 40.45 -33.67
CA GLU A 628 -31.81 41.17 -33.70
C GLU A 628 -30.87 40.71 -32.56
N VAL A 629 -29.91 39.85 -32.88
CA VAL A 629 -28.65 39.69 -32.11
C VAL A 629 -27.49 39.60 -33.12
N SER A 630 -26.35 40.18 -32.76
CA SER A 630 -25.24 40.54 -33.64
C SER A 630 -24.60 39.37 -34.42
N PHE A 631 -24.83 39.34 -35.75
CA PHE A 631 -23.85 38.78 -36.68
C PHE A 631 -22.65 39.74 -36.78
N HIS A 632 -21.52 39.40 -36.16
CA HIS A 632 -20.26 40.17 -36.28
C HIS A 632 -19.02 39.31 -36.59
N SER A 633 -19.22 38.08 -37.08
CA SER A 633 -18.17 37.21 -37.64
C SER A 633 -18.50 36.83 -39.08
N ARG A 634 -18.34 37.78 -40.01
CA ARG A 634 -18.33 37.50 -41.46
C ARG A 634 -17.21 38.30 -42.13
N THR A 635 -16.03 37.70 -42.18
CA THR A 635 -14.98 38.09 -43.13
C THR A 635 -15.53 38.02 -44.55
N GLY A 636 -15.24 39.03 -45.37
CA GLY A 636 -15.90 39.23 -46.66
C GLY A 636 -15.08 38.71 -47.85
N SER A 637 -15.44 37.55 -48.38
CA SER A 637 -15.08 37.13 -49.74
C SER A 637 -16.24 36.36 -50.39
N ILE A 638 -16.87 36.96 -51.41
CA ILE A 638 -17.86 36.26 -52.24
C ILE A 638 -17.08 35.49 -53.31
N GLY A 639 -16.90 34.18 -53.11
CA GLY A 639 -16.25 33.35 -54.12
C GLY A 639 -15.66 32.01 -53.68
N THR A 640 -16.44 31.11 -53.06
CA THR A 640 -16.40 29.65 -53.28
C THR A 640 -17.54 28.98 -52.49
N LEU A 641 -18.36 28.16 -53.15
CA LEU A 641 -19.36 27.31 -52.50
C LEU A 641 -18.72 25.94 -52.22
N GLY A 642 -18.04 25.78 -51.08
CA GLY A 642 -17.34 24.52 -50.82
C GLY A 642 -16.36 24.42 -49.65
N SER A 643 -16.47 25.22 -48.59
CA SER A 643 -15.80 24.91 -47.30
C SER A 643 -16.60 25.48 -46.13
N ALA A 644 -16.63 24.74 -45.01
CA ALA A 644 -17.40 25.08 -43.80
C ALA A 644 -16.57 25.10 -42.51
N ILE A 645 -15.29 24.71 -42.57
CA ILE A 645 -14.40 24.56 -41.39
C ILE A 645 -13.10 25.33 -41.66
N GLU A 646 -13.17 26.65 -41.82
CA GLU A 646 -11.96 27.49 -41.80
C GLU A 646 -11.56 27.75 -40.34
N GLY A 647 -10.43 27.18 -39.92
CA GLY A 647 -10.00 27.19 -38.52
C GLY A 647 -9.82 28.60 -37.96
N ASP A 648 -10.51 28.89 -36.85
CA ASP A 648 -10.60 30.25 -36.30
C ASP A 648 -9.25 30.74 -35.72
N ILE A 649 -8.77 31.87 -36.26
CA ILE A 649 -7.52 32.56 -35.89
C ILE A 649 -7.76 33.93 -35.23
N SER A 650 -8.99 34.21 -34.77
CA SER A 650 -9.31 35.41 -33.99
C SER A 650 -8.56 35.43 -32.65
N VAL A 651 -8.22 36.62 -32.16
CA VAL A 651 -7.49 36.78 -30.89
C VAL A 651 -8.27 36.17 -29.71
N GLU A 652 -9.60 36.25 -29.75
CA GLU A 652 -10.48 35.65 -28.74
C GLU A 652 -10.36 34.12 -28.69
N ARG A 653 -10.36 33.43 -29.83
CA ARG A 653 -10.15 31.98 -29.87
C ARG A 653 -8.70 31.58 -29.58
N LEU A 654 -7.72 32.36 -30.05
CA LEU A 654 -6.30 32.14 -29.74
C LEU A 654 -6.03 32.22 -28.22
N ALA A 655 -6.63 33.19 -27.53
CA ALA A 655 -6.53 33.35 -26.08
C ALA A 655 -7.09 32.14 -25.29
N GLN A 656 -8.05 31.42 -25.89
CA GLN A 656 -8.70 30.23 -25.34
C GLN A 656 -8.03 28.90 -25.77
N THR A 657 -6.95 28.93 -26.56
CA THR A 657 -6.23 27.71 -26.97
C THR A 657 -5.55 27.01 -25.80
N SER A 658 -5.49 25.68 -25.89
CA SER A 658 -4.85 24.77 -24.95
C SER A 658 -3.98 23.74 -25.69
N ASN A 659 -2.85 23.37 -25.10
CA ASN A 659 -1.93 22.42 -25.72
C ASN A 659 -2.36 20.95 -25.53
N SER A 660 -1.50 20.00 -25.95
CA SER A 660 -1.73 18.56 -25.80
C SER A 660 -1.92 18.06 -24.36
N PHE A 661 -1.51 18.83 -23.36
CA PHE A 661 -1.64 18.56 -21.93
C PHE A 661 -2.79 19.35 -21.28
N GLY A 662 -3.64 20.00 -22.08
CA GLY A 662 -4.75 20.82 -21.63
C GLY A 662 -4.32 22.18 -21.07
N GLU A 663 -3.04 22.54 -21.16
CA GLU A 663 -2.51 23.76 -20.57
C GLU A 663 -2.91 24.98 -21.40
N SER A 664 -3.58 25.94 -20.76
CA SER A 664 -3.89 27.25 -21.35
C SER A 664 -2.64 28.08 -21.64
N LEU A 665 -2.78 29.19 -22.36
CA LEU A 665 -1.69 30.14 -22.55
C LEU A 665 -1.14 30.74 -21.23
N LEU A 666 -1.97 30.87 -20.19
CA LEU A 666 -1.52 31.28 -18.84
C LEU A 666 -0.70 30.16 -18.17
N MET A 667 -1.16 28.91 -18.29
CA MET A 667 -0.46 27.74 -17.74
C MET A 667 0.89 27.53 -18.46
N ILE A 668 0.95 27.67 -19.78
CA ILE A 668 2.18 27.57 -20.57
C ILE A 668 3.21 28.64 -20.15
N ALA A 669 2.78 29.87 -19.84
CA ALA A 669 3.66 30.91 -19.31
C ALA A 669 4.18 30.59 -17.88
N ILE A 670 3.37 29.90 -17.06
CA ILE A 670 3.80 29.43 -15.73
C ILE A 670 4.83 28.31 -15.86
N GLN A 671 4.55 27.29 -16.69
CA GLN A 671 5.42 26.13 -16.92
C GLN A 671 6.74 26.51 -17.61
N GLY A 672 6.70 27.48 -18.53
CA GLY A 672 7.90 28.12 -19.11
C GLY A 672 8.66 29.02 -18.12
N GLY A 673 8.15 29.21 -16.91
CA GLY A 673 8.80 29.99 -15.85
C GLY A 673 8.87 31.49 -16.13
N SER A 674 7.99 32.05 -16.99
CA SER A 674 8.17 33.35 -17.64
C SER A 674 7.27 34.47 -17.04
N PRO A 675 7.69 35.15 -15.94
CA PRO A 675 6.87 36.19 -15.30
C PRO A 675 6.58 37.38 -16.20
N SER A 676 7.47 37.68 -17.15
CA SER A 676 7.26 38.69 -18.20
C SER A 676 6.04 38.38 -19.06
N SER A 677 5.92 37.13 -19.56
CA SER A 677 4.79 36.67 -20.36
C SER A 677 3.50 36.68 -19.56
N LEU A 678 3.52 36.09 -18.35
CA LEU A 678 2.35 36.04 -17.48
C LEU A 678 1.83 37.45 -17.14
N LYS A 679 2.72 38.40 -16.85
CA LYS A 679 2.37 39.81 -16.56
C LYS A 679 1.70 40.50 -17.75
N TYR A 680 2.15 40.22 -18.97
CA TYR A 680 1.52 40.73 -20.19
C TYR A 680 0.14 40.09 -20.41
N LEU A 681 0.02 38.77 -20.32
CA LEU A 681 -1.26 38.07 -20.50
C LEU A 681 -2.30 38.52 -19.45
N LEU A 682 -1.92 38.63 -18.17
CA LEU A 682 -2.80 39.14 -17.10
C LEU A 682 -3.20 40.63 -17.27
N SER A 683 -2.52 41.39 -18.13
CA SER A 683 -2.92 42.75 -18.50
C SER A 683 -4.02 42.80 -19.57
N LEU A 684 -4.19 41.72 -20.36
CA LEU A 684 -5.25 41.57 -21.36
C LEU A 684 -6.59 41.17 -20.72
N SER A 685 -7.10 42.01 -19.82
CA SER A 685 -8.29 41.73 -18.99
C SER A 685 -9.61 41.57 -19.75
N GLY A 686 -9.64 41.86 -21.05
CA GLY A 686 -10.77 41.55 -21.93
C GLY A 686 -10.90 40.07 -22.28
N TYR A 687 -9.80 39.31 -22.23
CA TYR A 687 -9.77 37.87 -22.50
C TYR A 687 -9.57 37.05 -21.21
N TYR A 688 -8.68 37.51 -20.31
CA TYR A 688 -8.40 36.84 -19.04
C TYR A 688 -9.15 37.51 -17.89
N SER A 689 -10.46 37.20 -17.81
CA SER A 689 -11.32 37.58 -16.68
C SER A 689 -10.95 36.81 -15.41
N LEU A 690 -11.50 37.21 -14.26
CA LEU A 690 -11.28 36.49 -13.00
C LEU A 690 -11.80 35.06 -13.08
N ASP A 691 -12.99 34.85 -13.63
CA ASP A 691 -13.61 33.53 -13.69
C ASP A 691 -12.83 32.57 -14.59
N VAL A 692 -12.20 33.07 -15.67
CA VAL A 692 -11.24 32.30 -16.47
C VAL A 692 -10.04 31.87 -15.61
N ILE A 693 -9.40 32.79 -14.89
CA ILE A 693 -8.23 32.50 -14.03
C ILE A 693 -8.56 31.50 -12.91
N LEU A 694 -9.78 31.54 -12.36
CA LEU A 694 -10.23 30.62 -11.30
C LEU A 694 -10.67 29.24 -11.84
N GLN A 695 -11.02 29.13 -13.13
CA GLN A 695 -11.46 27.88 -13.78
C GLN A 695 -10.39 27.26 -14.69
N ASP A 696 -9.16 27.79 -14.67
CA ASP A 696 -8.04 27.33 -15.50
C ASP A 696 -7.30 26.15 -14.83
N ILE A 697 -7.40 24.98 -15.47
CA ILE A 697 -6.83 23.69 -15.07
C ILE A 697 -6.25 22.96 -16.30
N ASN A 698 -5.18 22.18 -16.09
CA ASN A 698 -4.62 21.29 -17.10
C ASN A 698 -5.31 19.90 -17.09
N ASN A 699 -4.83 18.94 -17.89
CA ASN A 699 -5.32 17.54 -17.91
C ASN A 699 -5.09 16.76 -16.59
N GLU A 700 -4.45 17.36 -15.59
CA GLU A 700 -4.19 16.78 -14.26
C GLU A 700 -5.02 17.47 -13.15
N ASP A 701 -6.10 18.20 -13.52
CA ASP A 701 -6.93 19.02 -12.62
C ASP A 701 -6.11 20.08 -11.83
N THR A 702 -4.89 20.40 -12.27
CA THR A 702 -3.96 21.28 -11.54
C THR A 702 -4.23 22.73 -11.90
N THR A 703 -4.59 23.55 -10.90
CA THR A 703 -4.83 24.99 -11.06
C THR A 703 -3.54 25.79 -11.28
N LEU A 704 -3.64 26.95 -11.94
CA LEU A 704 -2.52 27.88 -12.20
C LEU A 704 -1.66 28.14 -10.94
N LEU A 705 -2.29 28.41 -9.79
CA LEU A 705 -1.58 28.66 -8.54
C LEU A 705 -0.89 27.41 -7.98
N SER A 706 -1.48 26.22 -8.16
CA SER A 706 -0.86 24.95 -7.76
C SER A 706 0.40 24.68 -8.59
N ALA A 707 0.33 24.85 -9.91
CA ALA A 707 1.49 24.70 -10.80
C ALA A 707 2.62 25.69 -10.45
N ALA A 708 2.29 26.98 -10.27
CA ALA A 708 3.28 28.01 -9.91
C ALA A 708 3.98 27.71 -8.57
N ILE A 709 3.26 27.15 -7.59
CA ILE A 709 3.82 26.73 -6.29
C ILE A 709 4.69 25.48 -6.43
N GLN A 710 4.28 24.48 -7.21
CA GLN A 710 5.08 23.27 -7.45
C GLN A 710 6.44 23.58 -8.10
N LEU A 711 6.48 24.56 -9.02
CA LEU A 711 7.71 25.07 -9.62
C LEU A 711 8.58 25.89 -8.64
N GLY A 712 8.03 26.36 -7.51
CA GLY A 712 8.73 27.21 -6.54
C GLY A 712 9.03 28.64 -7.01
N HIS A 713 8.54 29.05 -8.19
CA HIS A 713 8.82 30.34 -8.80
C HIS A 713 8.06 31.49 -8.09
N LYS A 714 8.70 32.05 -7.05
CA LYS A 714 8.14 33.10 -6.18
C LYS A 714 7.42 34.23 -6.92
N ASP A 715 8.02 34.77 -7.98
CA ASP A 715 7.47 35.94 -8.69
C ASP A 715 6.19 35.61 -9.47
N LEU A 716 6.04 34.38 -9.96
CA LEU A 716 4.80 33.91 -10.59
C LEU A 716 3.69 33.73 -9.54
N VAL A 717 4.03 33.09 -8.42
CA VAL A 717 3.12 32.84 -7.28
C VAL A 717 2.61 34.16 -6.70
N GLU A 718 3.51 35.12 -6.44
CA GLU A 718 3.16 36.43 -5.90
C GLU A 718 2.26 37.23 -6.86
N MET A 719 2.51 37.16 -8.17
CA MET A 719 1.71 37.84 -9.19
C MET A 719 0.29 37.28 -9.31
N LEU A 720 0.14 35.94 -9.29
CA LEU A 720 -1.16 35.27 -9.28
C LEU A 720 -1.93 35.58 -7.98
N LEU A 721 -1.26 35.47 -6.83
CA LEU A 721 -1.86 35.78 -5.53
C LEU A 721 -2.30 37.24 -5.45
N GLN A 722 -1.49 38.20 -5.89
CA GLN A 722 -1.87 39.62 -5.91
C GLN A 722 -3.12 39.86 -6.79
N ARG A 723 -3.20 39.22 -7.97
CA ARG A 723 -4.37 39.32 -8.86
C ARG A 723 -5.61 38.73 -8.21
N ILE A 724 -5.52 37.54 -7.61
CA ILE A 724 -6.62 36.86 -6.94
C ILE A 724 -7.06 37.62 -5.67
N GLU A 725 -6.13 38.11 -4.86
CA GLU A 725 -6.40 38.90 -3.65
C GLU A 725 -7.05 40.26 -3.93
N THR A 726 -6.76 40.85 -5.09
CA THR A 726 -7.35 42.13 -5.51
C THR A 726 -8.75 41.95 -6.11
N SER A 727 -9.01 40.84 -6.80
CA SER A 727 -10.22 40.66 -7.62
C SER A 727 -11.26 39.70 -7.04
N ALA A 728 -10.87 38.65 -6.30
CA ALA A 728 -11.78 37.60 -5.84
C ALA A 728 -12.34 37.85 -4.44
N THR A 729 -13.60 37.46 -4.20
CA THR A 729 -14.19 37.40 -2.84
C THR A 729 -13.52 36.33 -1.98
N GLU A 730 -13.64 36.43 -0.66
CA GLU A 730 -13.06 35.44 0.28
C GLU A 730 -13.62 34.02 0.04
N ALA A 731 -14.92 33.90 -0.26
CA ALA A 731 -15.54 32.62 -0.63
C ALA A 731 -14.93 32.00 -1.91
N GLN A 732 -14.70 32.80 -2.96
CA GLN A 732 -14.03 32.32 -4.18
C GLN A 732 -12.58 31.88 -3.90
N ARG A 733 -11.84 32.59 -3.02
CA ARG A 733 -10.49 32.19 -2.61
C ARG A 733 -10.49 30.87 -1.83
N LEU A 734 -11.42 30.70 -0.89
CA LEU A 734 -11.59 29.46 -0.13
C LEU A 734 -11.89 28.28 -1.05
N GLN A 735 -12.78 28.45 -2.03
CA GLN A 735 -13.05 27.41 -3.02
C GLN A 735 -11.79 27.09 -3.84
N TYR A 736 -11.16 28.09 -4.47
CA TYR A 736 -10.00 27.90 -5.35
C TYR A 736 -8.79 27.27 -4.63
N LEU A 737 -8.55 27.61 -3.36
CA LEU A 737 -7.52 26.97 -2.52
C LEU A 737 -7.88 25.54 -2.06
N SER A 738 -9.14 25.11 -2.29
CA SER A 738 -9.65 23.78 -1.97
C SER A 738 -9.87 22.86 -3.18
N GLU A 739 -9.82 23.36 -4.41
CA GLU A 739 -9.83 22.52 -5.62
C GLU A 739 -8.64 21.52 -5.57
N GLN A 740 -8.82 20.31 -6.11
CA GLN A 740 -7.87 19.18 -5.96
C GLN A 740 -7.46 18.62 -7.31
N ASP A 741 -6.16 18.34 -7.47
CA ASP A 741 -5.60 17.66 -8.65
C ASP A 741 -6.03 16.18 -8.76
N ILE A 742 -5.61 15.49 -9.84
CA ILE A 742 -5.84 14.05 -10.05
C ILE A 742 -5.25 13.14 -8.96
N TRP A 743 -4.43 13.63 -8.03
CA TRP A 743 -3.96 12.90 -6.85
C TRP A 743 -4.72 13.26 -5.57
N GLY A 744 -5.69 14.17 -5.65
CA GLY A 744 -6.48 14.68 -4.53
C GLY A 744 -5.76 15.81 -3.77
N ARG A 745 -4.78 16.47 -4.35
CA ARG A 745 -4.00 17.50 -3.65
C ARG A 745 -4.42 18.90 -4.10
N SER A 746 -4.78 19.70 -3.12
CA SER A 746 -4.96 21.14 -3.25
C SER A 746 -3.67 21.91 -2.99
N VAL A 747 -3.67 23.23 -3.26
CA VAL A 747 -2.56 24.17 -2.96
C VAL A 747 -1.96 23.96 -1.56
N GLY A 748 -2.79 23.64 -0.55
CA GLY A 748 -2.33 23.36 0.80
C GLY A 748 -1.30 22.23 0.92
N HIS A 749 -1.40 21.21 0.06
CA HIS A 749 -0.48 20.06 0.06
C HIS A 749 0.89 20.41 -0.54
N TYR A 750 0.96 21.41 -1.42
CA TYR A 750 2.19 21.83 -2.11
C TYR A 750 2.93 22.99 -1.40
N LEU A 751 2.40 23.50 -0.28
CA LEU A 751 3.00 24.59 0.51
C LEU A 751 4.47 24.38 0.92
N PHE A 752 4.97 23.13 0.95
CA PHE A 752 6.38 22.87 1.27
C PHE A 752 7.37 23.37 0.20
N HIS A 753 6.90 23.70 -1.01
CA HIS A 753 7.68 24.44 -2.02
C HIS A 753 7.70 25.96 -1.77
N ALA A 754 6.73 26.49 -1.00
CA ALA A 754 6.60 27.93 -0.73
C ALA A 754 6.24 28.24 0.74
N PRO A 755 7.10 27.92 1.73
CA PRO A 755 6.74 28.01 3.16
C PRO A 755 6.30 29.41 3.64
N TYR A 756 6.79 30.47 2.99
CA TYR A 756 6.42 31.86 3.28
C TYR A 756 4.92 32.15 3.08
N LEU A 757 4.21 31.35 2.30
CA LEU A 757 2.75 31.47 2.09
C LEU A 757 1.93 31.05 3.31
N ILE A 758 2.47 30.20 4.19
CA ILE A 758 1.74 29.64 5.35
C ILE A 758 1.24 30.75 6.27
N THR A 759 2.00 31.85 6.41
CA THR A 759 1.61 33.01 7.24
C THR A 759 0.60 33.93 6.57
N ARG A 760 0.52 33.96 5.23
CA ARG A 760 -0.35 34.81 4.43
C ARG A 760 -1.70 34.16 4.14
N ILE A 761 -1.69 33.03 3.43
CA ILE A 761 -2.90 32.34 2.95
C ILE A 761 -3.29 31.13 3.83
N GLY A 762 -2.45 30.71 4.78
CA GLY A 762 -2.70 29.49 5.57
C GLY A 762 -4.01 29.51 6.37
N LYS A 763 -4.58 30.67 6.67
CA LYS A 763 -5.91 30.79 7.32
C LYS A 763 -7.08 30.42 6.41
N LEU A 764 -6.86 30.43 5.10
CA LEU A 764 -7.83 30.06 4.05
C LEU A 764 -7.63 28.62 3.55
N ILE A 765 -6.64 27.90 4.08
CA ILE A 765 -6.28 26.55 3.60
C ILE A 765 -7.05 25.48 4.39
N PRO A 766 -7.72 24.52 3.72
CA PRO A 766 -8.47 23.47 4.39
C PRO A 766 -7.52 22.38 4.94
N TRP A 767 -6.86 22.64 6.08
CA TRP A 767 -5.87 21.75 6.71
C TRP A 767 -6.36 20.33 7.02
N ARG A 768 -7.68 20.08 7.01
CA ARG A 768 -8.32 18.76 7.23
C ARG A 768 -8.68 18.03 5.92
N GLN A 769 -8.52 18.65 4.75
CA GLN A 769 -8.70 18.02 3.44
C GLN A 769 -7.70 16.88 3.23
N ARG A 770 -8.04 15.89 2.40
CA ARG A 770 -7.25 14.67 2.21
C ARG A 770 -6.99 14.34 0.74
N ASP A 771 -5.77 13.94 0.43
CA ASP A 771 -5.38 13.39 -0.88
C ASP A 771 -5.84 11.93 -1.07
N LYS A 772 -5.59 11.34 -2.25
CA LYS A 772 -5.91 9.92 -2.55
C LYS A 772 -5.11 8.92 -1.70
N ASN A 773 -4.06 9.37 -0.99
CA ASN A 773 -3.33 8.60 0.02
C ASN A 773 -3.85 8.86 1.47
N GLY A 774 -4.91 9.64 1.63
CA GLY A 774 -5.47 10.06 2.92
C GLY A 774 -4.64 11.09 3.68
N GLN A 775 -3.57 11.63 3.08
CA GLN A 775 -2.67 12.62 3.69
C GLN A 775 -3.32 14.00 3.66
N THR A 776 -3.05 14.83 4.67
CA THR A 776 -3.56 16.21 4.78
C THR A 776 -2.46 17.23 4.44
N PRO A 777 -2.77 18.51 4.18
CA PRO A 777 -1.76 19.57 4.01
C PRO A 777 -0.66 19.57 5.10
N LEU A 778 -1.05 19.42 6.37
CA LEU A 778 -0.12 19.34 7.50
C LEU A 778 0.74 18.06 7.46
N PHE A 779 0.18 16.95 6.99
CA PHE A 779 0.90 15.68 6.83
C PHE A 779 1.96 15.77 5.71
N ALA A 780 1.65 16.50 4.63
CA ALA A 780 2.60 16.78 3.56
C ALA A 780 3.79 17.63 4.07
N LEU A 781 3.53 18.74 4.79
CA LEU A 781 4.59 19.53 5.42
C LEU A 781 5.49 18.67 6.33
N CYS A 782 4.89 17.86 7.21
CA CYS A 782 5.62 16.97 8.12
C CYS A 782 6.45 15.88 7.42
N ARG A 783 6.22 15.61 6.13
CA ARG A 783 6.92 14.60 5.33
C ARG A 783 8.09 15.17 4.51
N SER A 784 8.13 16.48 4.25
CA SER A 784 9.13 17.13 3.38
C SER A 784 10.41 17.51 4.14
N TYR A 785 11.14 16.50 4.64
CA TYR A 785 12.37 16.70 5.46
C TYR A 785 13.50 17.40 4.69
N ASP A 786 13.47 17.38 3.36
CA ASP A 786 14.51 17.92 2.48
C ASP A 786 14.43 19.46 2.33
N ASN A 787 13.45 20.11 2.97
CA ASN A 787 13.34 21.58 2.99
C ASN A 787 14.29 22.19 4.05
N GLU A 788 15.13 23.14 3.65
CA GLU A 788 16.09 23.83 4.52
C GLU A 788 15.47 24.43 5.80
N ASN A 789 14.24 24.93 5.70
CA ASN A 789 13.48 25.57 6.77
C ASN A 789 12.39 24.64 7.36
N TYR A 790 12.59 23.31 7.30
CA TYR A 790 11.62 22.31 7.77
C TYR A 790 11.05 22.59 9.18
N TYR A 791 11.89 23.07 10.11
CA TYR A 791 11.46 23.40 11.47
C TYR A 791 10.40 24.49 11.50
N ASP A 792 10.72 25.68 10.97
CA ASP A 792 9.84 26.85 11.00
C ASP A 792 8.61 26.68 10.10
N MET A 793 8.77 25.94 8.99
CA MET A 793 7.67 25.55 8.09
C MET A 793 6.63 24.70 8.83
N VAL A 794 7.06 23.63 9.51
CA VAL A 794 6.14 22.73 10.23
C VAL A 794 5.61 23.38 11.51
N GLU A 795 6.40 24.18 12.23
CA GLU A 795 5.89 25.00 13.34
C GLU A 795 4.78 25.94 12.87
N SER A 796 5.00 26.68 11.78
CA SER A 796 4.02 27.60 11.22
C SER A 796 2.76 26.86 10.78
N GLY A 797 2.90 25.70 10.13
CA GLY A 797 1.78 24.84 9.75
C GLY A 797 0.98 24.34 10.97
N LEU A 798 1.65 23.83 12.01
CA LEU A 798 1.01 23.40 13.25
C LEU A 798 0.27 24.54 13.95
N LYS A 799 0.87 25.74 14.00
CA LYS A 799 0.24 26.93 14.60
C LYS A 799 -0.99 27.38 13.83
N VAL A 800 -0.87 27.54 12.50
CA VAL A 800 -1.98 28.04 11.67
C VAL A 800 -3.11 27.02 11.58
N ALA A 801 -2.81 25.71 11.46
CA ALA A 801 -3.82 24.65 11.53
C ALA A 801 -4.62 24.70 12.84
N ARG A 802 -3.97 25.02 13.97
CA ARG A 802 -4.64 25.23 15.26
C ARG A 802 -5.51 26.48 15.28
N GLU A 803 -5.04 27.60 14.72
CA GLU A 803 -5.85 28.82 14.59
C GLU A 803 -7.12 28.59 13.73
N THR A 804 -7.00 27.84 12.63
CA THR A 804 -8.14 27.44 11.77
C THR A 804 -9.05 26.37 12.37
N GLN A 805 -8.78 25.88 13.58
CA GLN A 805 -9.65 24.92 14.24
C GLN A 805 -10.86 25.58 14.91
N HIS A 806 -10.75 26.88 15.26
CA HIS A 806 -11.81 27.72 15.84
C HIS A 806 -12.45 27.26 17.17
N ASP A 807 -11.97 26.17 17.78
CA ASP A 807 -12.47 25.61 19.06
C ASP A 807 -11.68 26.06 20.31
N GLY A 808 -10.52 26.72 20.11
CA GLY A 808 -9.60 27.16 21.16
C GLY A 808 -8.78 26.05 21.83
N GLN A 809 -8.93 24.77 21.44
CA GLN A 809 -8.29 23.63 22.09
C GLN A 809 -6.85 23.43 21.62
N ALA A 810 -6.21 22.33 22.06
CA ALA A 810 -4.98 21.81 21.47
C ALA A 810 -5.27 21.19 20.08
N LEU A 811 -4.31 21.29 19.15
CA LEU A 811 -4.49 20.80 17.77
C LEU A 811 -4.80 19.30 17.76
N HIS A 812 -5.86 18.91 17.05
CA HIS A 812 -6.39 17.55 17.03
C HIS A 812 -5.69 16.65 16.00
N LEU A 813 -4.63 15.94 16.41
CA LEU A 813 -3.85 15.11 15.47
C LEU A 813 -4.55 13.83 15.02
N ASP A 814 -5.66 13.44 15.66
CA ASP A 814 -6.55 12.38 15.19
C ASP A 814 -7.21 12.68 13.82
N ASN A 815 -7.26 13.96 13.42
CA ASN A 815 -7.69 14.35 12.06
C ASN A 815 -6.59 14.18 11.01
N HIS A 816 -5.31 14.16 11.40
CA HIS A 816 -4.14 14.22 10.51
C HIS A 816 -3.41 12.86 10.43
N VAL A 817 -4.14 11.86 9.93
CA VAL A 817 -3.72 10.45 9.85
C VAL A 817 -3.89 9.94 8.42
N ASP A 818 -2.86 9.35 7.81
CA ASP A 818 -2.93 8.85 6.42
C ASP A 818 -3.85 7.63 6.25
N ALA A 819 -4.11 7.22 5.00
CA ALA A 819 -4.94 6.05 4.72
C ALA A 819 -4.38 4.73 5.28
N LYS A 820 -3.10 4.70 5.69
CA LYS A 820 -2.41 3.54 6.27
C LYS A 820 -2.38 3.60 7.81
N GLY A 821 -3.06 4.57 8.43
CA GLY A 821 -3.12 4.75 9.88
C GLY A 821 -1.88 5.38 10.51
N ASN A 822 -0.95 5.94 9.74
CA ASN A 822 0.21 6.65 10.29
C ASN A 822 -0.23 8.03 10.81
N THR A 823 0.10 8.34 12.06
CA THR A 823 -0.04 9.70 12.63
C THR A 823 1.21 10.55 12.32
N LEU A 824 1.18 11.86 12.58
CA LEU A 824 2.37 12.72 12.39
C LEU A 824 3.62 12.19 13.14
N LEU A 825 3.44 11.64 14.35
CA LEU A 825 4.54 11.03 15.13
C LEU A 825 5.18 9.79 14.46
N HIS A 826 4.50 9.14 13.52
CA HIS A 826 5.09 8.02 12.75
C HIS A 826 6.02 8.50 11.63
N ILE A 827 5.78 9.69 11.06
CA ILE A 827 6.54 10.20 9.92
C ILE A 827 7.70 11.11 10.37
N MET A 828 7.48 11.97 11.36
CA MET A 828 8.40 13.04 11.73
C MET A 828 9.81 12.55 12.13
N ASN A 829 10.80 13.35 11.76
CA ASN A 829 12.22 13.06 12.01
C ASN A 829 12.84 14.01 13.05
N ASP A 830 12.31 15.24 13.20
CA ASP A 830 12.80 16.24 14.14
C ASP A 830 12.22 16.06 15.56
N THR A 831 13.10 16.01 16.55
CA THR A 831 12.75 15.79 17.96
C THR A 831 12.18 17.01 18.66
N ARG A 832 12.56 18.23 18.26
CA ARG A 832 12.06 19.48 18.85
C ARG A 832 10.60 19.69 18.46
N LEU A 833 10.23 19.38 17.22
CA LEU A 833 8.84 19.35 16.75
C LEU A 833 8.05 18.21 17.39
N ALA A 834 8.64 17.02 17.53
CA ALA A 834 7.98 15.91 18.22
C ALA A 834 7.69 16.23 19.70
N MET A 835 8.66 16.78 20.44
CA MET A 835 8.45 17.28 21.80
C MET A 835 7.32 18.32 21.86
N ARG A 836 7.26 19.26 20.91
CA ARG A 836 6.17 20.24 20.81
C ARG A 836 4.81 19.57 20.59
N ILE A 837 4.70 18.57 19.73
CA ILE A 837 3.47 17.80 19.54
C ILE A 837 3.06 17.08 20.83
N LEU A 838 3.99 16.42 21.51
CA LEU A 838 3.71 15.69 22.76
C LEU A 838 3.20 16.62 23.88
N HIS A 839 3.67 17.87 23.93
CA HIS A 839 3.33 18.83 25.00
C HIS A 839 2.13 19.75 24.68
N TYR A 840 1.87 20.08 23.40
CA TYR A 840 0.93 21.14 23.02
C TYR A 840 -0.18 20.72 22.03
N CYS A 841 -0.20 19.45 21.57
CA CYS A 841 -1.24 18.92 20.70
C CYS A 841 -2.02 17.77 21.38
N ASP A 842 -3.26 17.56 20.96
CA ASP A 842 -4.04 16.37 21.35
C ASP A 842 -3.63 15.21 20.45
N VAL A 843 -2.95 14.22 21.03
CA VAL A 843 -2.33 13.10 20.31
C VAL A 843 -2.41 11.81 21.12
N ASP A 844 -2.80 10.73 20.45
CA ASP A 844 -2.60 9.36 20.95
C ASP A 844 -1.18 8.91 20.61
N VAL A 845 -0.30 8.89 21.62
CA VAL A 845 1.12 8.54 21.46
C VAL A 845 1.31 7.04 21.16
N ASN A 846 0.34 6.20 21.52
CA ASN A 846 0.36 4.75 21.29
C ASN A 846 -0.51 4.32 20.10
N ALA A 847 -1.02 5.28 19.33
CA ALA A 847 -1.71 5.01 18.07
C ALA A 847 -0.84 4.11 17.18
N THR A 848 -1.47 3.15 16.50
CA THR A 848 -0.78 2.24 15.58
C THR A 848 -1.33 2.33 14.16
N ASN A 849 -0.42 2.19 13.19
CA ASN A 849 -0.77 2.04 11.78
C ASN A 849 -1.32 0.64 11.43
N GLU A 850 -1.73 0.41 10.19
CA GLU A 850 -2.25 -0.88 9.68
C GLU A 850 -1.42 -2.12 10.06
N ARG A 851 -0.10 -1.95 10.22
CA ARG A 851 0.84 -3.05 10.54
C ARG A 851 1.02 -3.26 12.04
N ARG A 852 0.24 -2.56 12.87
CA ARG A 852 0.37 -2.45 14.33
C ARG A 852 1.73 -1.93 14.81
N PHE A 853 2.42 -1.10 14.01
CA PHE A 853 3.57 -0.35 14.51
C PHE A 853 3.10 0.94 15.20
N THR A 854 3.66 1.26 16.37
CA THR A 854 3.58 2.58 17.00
C THR A 854 4.66 3.51 16.45
N ALA A 855 4.58 4.82 16.75
CA ALA A 855 5.64 5.79 16.45
C ALA A 855 7.03 5.35 16.98
N LEU A 856 7.10 4.81 18.21
CA LEU A 856 8.34 4.29 18.80
C LEU A 856 8.92 3.13 18.00
N MET A 857 8.07 2.19 17.54
CA MET A 857 8.51 1.07 16.70
C MET A 857 9.04 1.54 15.35
N VAL A 858 8.42 2.55 14.75
CA VAL A 858 8.90 3.14 13.49
C VAL A 858 10.27 3.81 13.71
N ALA A 859 10.42 4.62 14.75
CA ALA A 859 11.69 5.27 15.09
C ALA A 859 12.84 4.25 15.28
N SER A 860 12.62 3.19 16.08
CA SER A 860 13.63 2.14 16.30
C SER A 860 13.95 1.33 15.04
N LYS A 861 12.95 0.97 14.24
CA LYS A 861 13.11 0.21 12.98
C LYS A 861 13.96 0.95 11.94
N TYR A 862 13.90 2.29 11.93
CA TYR A 862 14.67 3.15 11.03
C TYR A 862 15.89 3.81 11.73
N GLY A 863 16.29 3.34 12.91
CA GLY A 863 17.50 3.79 13.59
C GLY A 863 17.50 5.24 14.08
N ARG A 864 16.32 5.89 14.15
CA ARG A 864 16.16 7.32 14.51
C ARG A 864 16.33 7.53 16.02
N TYR A 865 17.54 7.33 16.54
CA TYR A 865 17.80 7.26 17.99
C TYR A 865 17.29 8.47 18.78
N ASP A 866 17.48 9.70 18.31
CA ASP A 866 17.01 10.88 19.05
C ASP A 866 15.48 10.93 19.14
N MET A 867 14.75 10.45 18.12
CA MET A 867 13.29 10.26 18.18
C MET A 867 12.90 9.12 19.13
N VAL A 868 13.70 8.05 19.20
CA VAL A 868 13.50 6.99 20.18
C VAL A 868 13.68 7.53 21.61
N ARG A 869 14.74 8.31 21.88
CA ARG A 869 14.96 8.99 23.18
C ARG A 869 13.81 9.95 23.51
N CYS A 870 13.35 10.73 22.53
CA CYS A 870 12.21 11.65 22.69
C CYS A 870 10.93 10.92 23.12
N LEU A 871 10.61 9.78 22.51
CA LEU A 871 9.41 9.02 22.82
C LEU A 871 9.55 8.19 24.10
N PHE A 872 10.74 7.63 24.37
CA PHE A 872 11.01 6.84 25.58
C PHE A 872 10.93 7.68 26.87
N ALA A 873 11.18 8.99 26.78
CA ALA A 873 11.08 9.93 27.90
C ALA A 873 9.64 10.33 28.25
N ASP A 874 8.64 10.04 27.40
CA ASP A 874 7.24 10.36 27.66
C ASP A 874 6.56 9.20 28.43
N PRO A 875 6.09 9.41 29.67
CA PRO A 875 5.52 8.34 30.49
C PRO A 875 4.20 7.76 29.95
N ARG A 876 3.64 8.33 28.88
CA ARG A 876 2.46 7.79 28.18
C ARG A 876 2.81 6.68 27.18
N VAL A 877 4.08 6.51 26.80
CA VAL A 877 4.48 5.57 25.74
C VAL A 877 4.56 4.13 26.26
N ASP A 878 3.82 3.22 25.63
CA ASP A 878 3.89 1.78 25.90
C ASP A 878 5.14 1.16 25.23
N ILE A 879 6.27 1.27 25.92
CA ILE A 879 7.56 0.67 25.52
C ILE A 879 7.43 -0.85 25.30
N ALA A 880 6.49 -1.50 25.99
CA ALA A 880 6.26 -2.94 25.90
C ALA A 880 5.26 -3.36 24.80
N ALA A 881 4.75 -2.41 24.01
CA ALA A 881 3.85 -2.66 22.88
C ALA A 881 4.41 -3.71 21.89
N ARG A 882 3.52 -4.38 21.15
CA ARG A 882 3.87 -5.46 20.20
C ARG A 882 3.16 -5.28 18.86
N GLU A 883 3.91 -5.40 17.77
CA GLU A 883 3.35 -5.51 16.41
C GLU A 883 2.72 -6.89 16.15
N MET A 884 2.11 -7.10 14.97
CA MET A 884 1.35 -8.32 14.62
C MET A 884 2.13 -9.64 14.81
N ARG A 885 3.45 -9.64 14.63
CA ARG A 885 4.33 -10.81 14.82
C ARG A 885 4.79 -11.01 16.28
N GLY A 886 4.41 -10.12 17.18
CA GLY A 886 4.75 -10.14 18.60
C GLY A 886 6.05 -9.42 18.98
N LEU A 887 6.64 -8.64 18.07
CA LEU A 887 7.92 -7.93 18.28
C LEU A 887 7.72 -6.55 18.92
N THR A 888 8.62 -6.21 19.85
CA THR A 888 8.77 -4.89 20.48
C THR A 888 9.61 -3.92 19.65
N ALA A 889 9.65 -2.64 20.03
CA ALA A 889 10.50 -1.63 19.39
C ALA A 889 12.00 -2.00 19.40
N VAL A 890 12.50 -2.68 20.45
CA VAL A 890 13.92 -3.12 20.52
C VAL A 890 14.20 -4.28 19.57
N GLU A 891 13.27 -5.24 19.48
CA GLU A 891 13.37 -6.38 18.54
C GLU A 891 13.24 -5.96 17.07
N LEU A 892 12.66 -4.79 16.80
CA LEU A 892 12.51 -4.21 15.47
C LEU A 892 13.71 -3.37 15.01
N ALA A 893 14.55 -2.91 15.93
CA ALA A 893 15.80 -2.22 15.59
C ALA A 893 16.74 -3.20 14.85
N LYS A 894 17.29 -2.78 13.72
CA LYS A 894 18.21 -3.61 12.91
C LYS A 894 19.60 -3.68 13.51
N ASP A 895 20.09 -2.54 13.98
CA ASP A 895 21.49 -2.32 14.33
C ASP A 895 21.69 -2.50 15.83
N ASP A 896 22.74 -3.23 16.23
CA ASP A 896 22.97 -3.53 17.65
C ASP A 896 23.28 -2.27 18.48
N ASP A 897 23.84 -1.21 17.89
CA ASP A 897 24.04 0.07 18.58
C ASP A 897 22.72 0.75 18.96
N VAL A 898 21.68 0.63 18.12
CA VAL A 898 20.35 1.14 18.42
C VAL A 898 19.71 0.30 19.53
N ARG A 899 19.88 -1.02 19.51
CA ARG A 899 19.43 -1.91 20.61
C ARG A 899 20.15 -1.57 21.92
N ASN A 900 21.47 -1.44 21.89
CA ASN A 900 22.31 -1.12 23.04
C ASN A 900 21.88 0.21 23.67
N LYS A 901 21.68 1.26 22.87
CA LYS A 901 21.23 2.57 23.36
C LYS A 901 19.79 2.55 23.91
N ILE A 902 18.89 1.71 23.40
CA ILE A 902 17.56 1.53 24.02
C ILE A 902 17.67 0.72 25.31
N ASP A 903 18.55 -0.29 25.37
CA ASP A 903 18.87 -1.01 26.60
C ASP A 903 19.46 -0.05 27.66
N ASP A 904 20.22 0.99 27.25
CA ASP A 904 20.70 2.05 28.14
C ASP A 904 19.57 2.97 28.62
N LEU A 905 18.67 3.43 27.73
CA LEU A 905 17.46 4.18 28.14
C LEU A 905 16.59 3.36 29.11
N GLY A 906 16.49 2.05 28.88
CA GLY A 906 15.86 1.10 29.80
C GLY A 906 16.54 1.06 31.16
N LEU A 907 17.88 0.96 31.19
CA LEU A 907 18.67 1.03 32.42
C LEU A 907 18.44 2.34 33.19
N PHE A 908 18.54 3.49 32.53
CA PHE A 908 18.35 4.80 33.19
C PHE A 908 16.91 5.07 33.64
N SER A 909 15.94 4.26 33.22
CA SER A 909 14.57 4.28 33.78
C SER A 909 14.43 3.47 35.09
N MET A 910 15.43 2.67 35.46
CA MET A 910 15.45 1.89 36.70
C MET A 910 15.90 2.75 37.90
N PRO A 911 15.41 2.46 39.13
CA PRO A 911 15.83 3.18 40.31
C PRO A 911 17.31 2.93 40.63
N ALA A 912 18.07 4.00 40.91
CA ALA A 912 19.42 3.89 41.44
C ALA A 912 19.45 3.17 42.80
N GLY A 913 20.55 2.45 43.04
CA GLY A 913 20.92 1.94 44.36
C GLY A 913 21.45 3.04 45.27
N HIS A 914 21.85 2.65 46.48
CA HIS A 914 22.37 3.57 47.50
C HIS A 914 23.55 4.42 47.00
N ASP A 915 24.46 3.80 46.25
CA ASP A 915 25.72 4.42 45.81
C ASP A 915 25.58 5.15 44.45
N GLY A 916 24.37 5.58 44.07
CA GLY A 916 24.07 6.24 42.80
C GLY A 916 24.15 5.35 41.55
N ARG A 917 24.78 4.18 41.65
CA ARG A 917 24.86 3.14 40.61
C ARG A 917 23.48 2.58 40.27
N ILE A 918 23.20 2.38 38.98
CA ILE A 918 21.96 1.77 38.48
C ILE A 918 22.29 0.41 37.86
N THR A 919 21.65 -0.68 38.29
CA THR A 919 21.95 -2.04 37.82
C THR A 919 20.65 -2.83 37.59
N GLY A 920 20.55 -3.57 36.48
CA GLY A 920 19.41 -4.45 36.22
C GLY A 920 19.50 -5.28 34.94
N VAL A 921 18.49 -6.14 34.73
CA VAL A 921 18.36 -7.01 33.55
C VAL A 921 17.49 -6.30 32.49
N VAL A 922 18.16 -5.56 31.61
CA VAL A 922 17.53 -4.67 30.62
C VAL A 922 16.79 -5.41 29.50
N ARG A 923 17.26 -6.61 29.11
CA ARG A 923 16.70 -7.38 27.99
C ARG A 923 16.95 -8.88 28.09
N ALA A 924 15.93 -9.68 27.78
CA ALA A 924 16.06 -11.12 27.51
C ALA A 924 15.85 -11.43 26.01
N PHE A 925 16.56 -12.42 25.48
CA PHE A 925 16.39 -12.89 24.09
C PHE A 925 16.71 -14.38 23.91
N PHE A 926 16.17 -14.98 22.84
CA PHE A 926 16.46 -16.36 22.43
C PHE A 926 17.75 -16.40 21.60
N VAL A 927 18.59 -17.42 21.81
CA VAL A 927 19.79 -17.69 21.00
C VAL A 927 19.55 -18.91 20.10
N GLU A 928 20.28 -19.03 18.98
CA GLU A 928 20.07 -20.09 17.98
C GLU A 928 20.23 -21.51 18.54
N ASP A 929 20.98 -21.67 19.64
CA ASP A 929 21.17 -22.89 20.41
C ASP A 929 19.94 -23.35 21.21
N GLY A 930 18.84 -22.59 21.21
CA GLY A 930 17.65 -22.88 22.01
C GLY A 930 17.80 -22.49 23.49
N SER A 931 18.76 -21.63 23.84
CA SER A 931 18.89 -21.04 25.18
C SER A 931 18.22 -19.66 25.28
N VAL A 932 18.06 -19.20 26.53
CA VAL A 932 17.75 -17.79 26.85
C VAL A 932 19.02 -17.11 27.31
N ARG A 933 19.34 -15.95 26.73
CA ARG A 933 20.37 -15.05 27.24
C ARG A 933 19.75 -13.74 27.75
N LEU A 934 20.36 -13.26 28.81
CA LEU A 934 19.97 -12.08 29.58
C LEU A 934 21.09 -11.06 29.46
N VAL A 935 20.72 -9.83 29.10
CA VAL A 935 21.62 -8.67 29.08
C VAL A 935 21.50 -7.98 30.43
N LEU A 936 22.59 -7.99 31.18
CA LEU A 936 22.73 -7.25 32.43
C LEU A 936 23.51 -5.98 32.11
N LYS A 937 23.08 -4.84 32.66
CA LYS A 937 23.86 -3.60 32.61
C LYS A 937 23.98 -3.00 34.02
N SER A 938 25.13 -2.38 34.28
CA SER A 938 25.37 -1.56 35.47
C SER A 938 26.01 -0.24 35.05
N ALA A 939 25.33 0.87 35.33
CA ALA A 939 25.82 2.23 35.15
C ALA A 939 26.39 2.75 36.47
N ALA A 940 27.71 2.93 36.53
CA ALA A 940 28.38 3.57 37.66
C ALA A 940 28.59 5.07 37.35
N PRO A 941 28.22 5.99 38.25
CA PRO A 941 28.55 7.40 38.07
C PRO A 941 30.07 7.59 38.13
N THR A 942 30.60 8.46 37.25
CA THR A 942 32.03 8.85 37.23
C THR A 942 32.21 10.33 37.56
N ASP A 943 31.33 11.19 37.01
CA ASP A 943 31.17 12.60 37.37
C ASP A 943 29.69 12.88 37.68
N HIS A 944 29.33 14.13 37.99
CA HIS A 944 27.94 14.52 38.25
C HIS A 944 26.95 14.21 37.11
N ASP A 945 27.40 14.29 35.85
CA ASP A 945 26.57 14.07 34.65
C ASP A 945 27.02 12.86 33.80
N SER A 946 28.02 12.08 34.23
CA SER A 946 28.65 11.02 33.42
C SER A 946 28.53 9.64 34.08
N TYR A 947 28.21 8.62 33.28
CA TYR A 947 28.06 7.23 33.72
C TYR A 947 28.89 6.27 32.84
N THR A 948 29.62 5.35 33.48
CA THR A 948 30.25 4.21 32.81
C THR A 948 29.34 2.99 32.86
N VAL A 949 28.96 2.45 31.70
CA VAL A 949 28.00 1.34 31.59
C VAL A 949 28.73 0.03 31.27
N THR A 950 28.90 -0.83 32.29
CA THR A 950 29.38 -2.20 32.10
C THR A 950 28.23 -3.10 31.65
N THR A 951 28.39 -3.83 30.55
CA THR A 951 27.39 -4.80 30.05
C THR A 951 27.93 -6.22 30.17
N SER A 952 27.17 -7.11 30.81
CA SER A 952 27.47 -8.54 30.92
C SER A 952 26.32 -9.38 30.37
N ARG A 953 26.60 -10.64 30.01
CA ARG A 953 25.63 -11.56 29.41
C ARG A 953 25.56 -12.86 30.21
N ARG A 954 24.37 -13.29 30.59
CA ARG A 954 24.15 -14.51 31.41
C ARG A 954 23.09 -15.42 30.81
N SER A 955 23.19 -16.70 31.08
CA SER A 955 22.09 -17.66 30.91
C SER A 955 21.21 -17.71 32.18
N LEU A 956 20.04 -18.34 32.08
CA LEU A 956 19.19 -18.61 33.26
C LEU A 956 19.87 -19.57 34.26
N ALA A 957 20.59 -20.57 33.76
CA ALA A 957 21.33 -21.52 34.61
C ALA A 957 22.46 -20.83 35.40
N ASP A 958 23.05 -19.75 34.86
CA ASP A 958 24.06 -18.96 35.58
C ASP A 958 23.45 -18.33 36.86
N PHE A 959 22.20 -17.84 36.78
CA PHE A 959 21.46 -17.31 37.93
C PHE A 959 21.06 -18.40 38.93
N GLU A 960 20.63 -19.57 38.45
CA GLU A 960 20.31 -20.73 39.31
C GLU A 960 21.56 -21.21 40.06
N GLN A 961 22.71 -21.29 39.39
CA GLN A 961 23.99 -21.66 40.00
C GLN A 961 24.48 -20.59 40.99
N LEU A 962 24.34 -19.30 40.69
CA LEU A 962 24.64 -18.23 41.65
C LEU A 962 23.80 -18.35 42.93
N ALA A 963 22.50 -18.61 42.79
CA ALA A 963 21.62 -18.82 43.94
C ALA A 963 22.00 -20.06 44.76
N HIS A 964 22.45 -21.14 44.11
CA HIS A 964 22.97 -22.34 44.78
C HIS A 964 24.26 -22.05 45.56
N LEU A 965 25.27 -21.46 44.91
CA LEU A 965 26.57 -21.18 45.53
C LEU A 965 26.45 -20.22 46.73
N LEU A 966 25.60 -19.19 46.63
CA LEU A 966 25.31 -18.30 47.76
C LEU A 966 24.61 -19.01 48.92
N ALA A 967 23.71 -19.98 48.64
CA ALA A 967 23.06 -20.78 49.67
C ALA A 967 23.99 -21.83 50.30
N GLU A 968 25.04 -22.25 49.60
CA GLU A 968 26.08 -23.14 50.11
C GLU A 968 27.08 -22.36 51.00
N GLU A 969 27.54 -21.19 50.54
CA GLU A 969 28.41 -20.28 51.31
C GLU A 969 27.71 -19.76 52.58
N GLN A 970 26.43 -19.37 52.48
CA GLN A 970 25.69 -18.73 53.58
C GLN A 970 24.29 -19.35 53.82
N PRO A 971 24.21 -20.59 54.35
CA PRO A 971 22.98 -21.37 54.45
C PRO A 971 22.00 -20.90 55.54
N ALA A 972 22.37 -19.91 56.36
CA ALA A 972 21.51 -19.32 57.39
C ALA A 972 20.71 -18.10 56.87
N SER A 973 21.20 -17.41 55.84
CA SER A 973 20.49 -16.29 55.20
C SER A 973 19.34 -16.77 54.31
N TRP A 974 18.46 -15.84 53.89
CA TRP A 974 17.33 -16.15 53.02
C TRP A 974 17.67 -15.80 51.56
N ILE A 975 17.55 -16.76 50.65
CA ILE A 975 17.82 -16.52 49.22
C ILE A 975 16.56 -16.85 48.40
N PRO A 976 16.06 -15.94 47.54
CA PRO A 976 14.88 -16.22 46.72
C PRO A 976 15.10 -17.42 45.78
N PHE A 977 14.14 -18.34 45.74
CA PHE A 977 14.18 -19.52 44.87
C PHE A 977 14.01 -19.13 43.39
N MET A 978 14.94 -19.59 42.55
CA MET A 978 14.91 -19.34 41.10
C MET A 978 14.35 -20.50 40.26
N SER A 979 14.42 -21.74 40.77
CA SER A 979 14.28 -22.99 40.01
C SER A 979 12.85 -23.42 39.61
N ASP A 980 11.86 -22.52 39.65
CA ASP A 980 10.46 -22.79 39.22
C ASP A 980 10.09 -22.06 37.91
N THR A 981 11.10 -21.77 37.08
CA THR A 981 10.91 -21.16 35.76
C THR A 981 10.55 -22.20 34.69
N ARG A 982 9.32 -22.09 34.15
CA ARG A 982 8.89 -22.80 32.95
C ARG A 982 9.80 -22.43 31.76
N SER A 983 10.23 -23.42 30.96
CA SER A 983 10.98 -23.15 29.72
C SER A 983 10.10 -22.46 28.66
N PRO A 984 10.57 -21.42 27.95
CA PRO A 984 9.81 -20.81 26.85
C PRO A 984 9.75 -21.71 25.61
N PHE A 985 10.58 -22.75 25.54
CA PHE A 985 10.69 -23.65 24.38
C PHE A 985 9.77 -24.88 24.46
N GLN A 986 8.76 -24.90 25.34
CA GLN A 986 7.74 -25.97 25.41
C GLN A 986 7.05 -26.26 24.06
N VAL A 987 6.93 -25.25 23.20
CA VAL A 987 6.54 -25.38 21.79
C VAL A 987 7.67 -24.83 20.93
N PRO A 988 8.69 -25.64 20.56
CA PRO A 988 9.91 -25.13 19.91
C PRO A 988 9.69 -24.37 18.59
N VAL A 989 8.60 -24.69 17.87
CA VAL A 989 8.21 -24.04 16.60
C VAL A 989 7.73 -22.59 16.82
N LYS A 990 7.30 -22.23 18.05
CA LYS A 990 6.81 -20.91 18.45
C LYS A 990 7.17 -20.66 19.92
N PRO A 991 8.41 -20.29 20.25
CA PRO A 991 8.84 -20.06 21.64
C PRO A 991 8.07 -18.92 22.31
N SER A 992 7.74 -19.08 23.60
CA SER A 992 6.91 -18.12 24.34
C SER A 992 7.65 -16.84 24.70
N ARG A 993 7.15 -15.70 24.19
CA ARG A 993 7.60 -14.35 24.56
C ARG A 993 7.02 -13.87 25.89
N ALA A 994 5.91 -14.42 26.35
CA ALA A 994 5.37 -14.19 27.69
C ALA A 994 6.32 -14.78 28.75
N ILE A 995 6.73 -16.04 28.59
CA ILE A 995 7.70 -16.70 29.48
C ILE A 995 9.08 -16.06 29.40
N LEU A 996 9.53 -15.60 28.22
CA LEU A 996 10.77 -14.83 28.10
C LEU A 996 10.74 -13.53 28.94
N ARG A 997 9.61 -12.80 28.95
CA ARG A 997 9.42 -11.60 29.78
C ARG A 997 9.33 -11.93 31.28
N ASP A 998 8.71 -13.05 31.66
CA ASP A 998 8.66 -13.51 33.05
C ASP A 998 10.03 -13.92 33.58
N ILE A 999 10.85 -14.62 32.78
CA ILE A 999 12.25 -14.90 33.10
C ILE A 999 13.03 -13.60 33.27
N GLN A 1000 12.85 -12.60 32.38
CA GLN A 1000 13.48 -11.29 32.54
C GLN A 1000 13.05 -10.61 33.84
N ALA A 1001 11.75 -10.54 34.13
CA ALA A 1001 11.23 -9.89 35.32
C ALA A 1001 11.67 -10.59 36.62
N LYS A 1002 11.71 -11.92 36.64
CA LYS A 1002 12.18 -12.72 37.79
C LYS A 1002 13.68 -12.53 38.03
N THR A 1003 14.50 -12.55 36.99
CA THR A 1003 15.96 -12.36 37.11
C THR A 1003 16.35 -10.92 37.46
N ASP A 1004 15.60 -9.93 36.96
CA ASP A 1004 15.75 -8.53 37.38
C ASP A 1004 15.34 -8.34 38.86
N TRP A 1005 14.20 -8.89 39.28
CA TRP A 1005 13.78 -8.84 40.68
C TRP A 1005 14.73 -9.59 41.62
N PHE A 1006 15.24 -10.77 41.22
CA PHE A 1006 16.27 -11.47 41.96
C PHE A 1006 17.51 -10.58 42.14
N LEU A 1007 18.06 -10.03 41.04
CA LEU A 1007 19.25 -9.18 41.10
C LEU A 1007 19.03 -7.94 41.98
N ARG A 1008 17.87 -7.28 41.88
CA ARG A 1008 17.50 -6.14 42.73
C ARG A 1008 17.38 -6.52 44.21
N ILE A 1009 16.74 -7.65 44.52
CA ILE A 1009 16.60 -8.15 45.90
C ILE A 1009 17.97 -8.49 46.49
N MET A 1010 18.84 -9.18 45.74
CA MET A 1010 20.19 -9.51 46.20
C MET A 1010 21.04 -8.25 46.42
N LEU A 1011 20.92 -7.24 45.55
CA LEU A 1011 21.57 -5.93 45.70
C LEU A 1011 20.99 -5.07 46.85
N SER A 1012 19.84 -5.42 47.40
CA SER A 1012 19.29 -4.81 48.64
C SER A 1012 19.32 -5.76 49.84
N HIS A 1013 19.98 -6.93 49.73
CA HIS A 1013 19.99 -7.94 50.78
C HIS A 1013 20.89 -7.53 51.96
N PRO A 1014 20.42 -7.56 53.22
CA PRO A 1014 21.15 -7.01 54.38
C PRO A 1014 22.59 -7.49 54.52
N THR A 1015 22.86 -8.74 54.16
CA THR A 1015 24.18 -9.40 54.28
C THR A 1015 24.85 -9.74 52.94
N LEU A 1016 24.09 -9.72 51.81
CA LEU A 1016 24.57 -10.24 50.52
C LEU A 1016 24.72 -9.14 49.45
N ALA A 1017 24.23 -7.93 49.70
CA ALA A 1017 24.39 -6.79 48.78
C ALA A 1017 25.86 -6.45 48.48
N THR A 1018 26.79 -6.75 49.39
CA THR A 1018 28.24 -6.53 49.24
C THR A 1018 29.02 -7.80 48.89
N HIS A 1019 28.35 -8.91 48.56
CA HIS A 1019 29.00 -10.22 48.40
C HIS A 1019 29.82 -10.30 47.10
N GLU A 1020 31.09 -10.74 47.17
CA GLU A 1020 32.00 -10.75 46.02
C GLU A 1020 31.43 -11.45 44.78
N MET A 1021 30.88 -12.66 44.94
CA MET A 1021 30.27 -13.43 43.84
C MET A 1021 29.10 -12.70 43.16
N LEU A 1022 28.35 -11.85 43.88
CA LEU A 1022 27.25 -11.08 43.30
C LEU A 1022 27.80 -9.98 42.38
N TRP A 1023 28.81 -9.24 42.83
CA TRP A 1023 29.44 -8.17 42.05
C TRP A 1023 30.23 -8.72 40.85
N GLU A 1024 30.98 -9.80 41.05
CA GLU A 1024 31.65 -10.55 39.98
C GLU A 1024 30.65 -10.99 38.91
N PHE A 1025 29.48 -11.50 39.33
CA PHE A 1025 28.46 -12.01 38.43
C PHE A 1025 27.88 -10.97 37.45
N PHE A 1026 27.81 -9.68 37.79
CA PHE A 1026 27.30 -8.66 36.85
C PHE A 1026 28.35 -7.67 36.32
N LEU A 1027 29.50 -7.49 36.97
CA LEU A 1027 30.56 -6.61 36.46
C LEU A 1027 31.49 -7.28 35.45
N VAL A 1028 31.86 -8.55 35.67
CA VAL A 1028 32.83 -9.24 34.80
C VAL A 1028 32.11 -9.76 33.53
N PRO A 1029 32.58 -9.48 32.31
CA PRO A 1029 31.90 -9.98 31.10
C PRO A 1029 31.85 -11.52 31.02
N GLU A 1030 32.99 -12.17 31.27
CA GLU A 1030 33.18 -13.63 31.20
C GLU A 1030 33.26 -14.24 32.61
N LEU A 1031 32.42 -15.23 32.91
CA LEU A 1031 32.23 -15.76 34.27
C LEU A 1031 32.92 -17.13 34.44
N GLN A 1032 33.80 -17.26 35.42
CA GLN A 1032 34.53 -18.50 35.70
C GLN A 1032 33.83 -19.36 36.77
N LEU A 1033 32.69 -19.96 36.41
CA LEU A 1033 31.83 -20.71 37.33
C LEU A 1033 32.58 -21.79 38.15
N GLU A 1034 33.49 -22.54 37.55
CA GLU A 1034 34.29 -23.56 38.26
C GLU A 1034 35.19 -22.96 39.36
N ALA A 1035 35.77 -21.77 39.11
CA ALA A 1035 36.60 -21.07 40.08
C ALA A 1035 35.78 -20.40 41.19
N MET A 1036 34.52 -20.04 40.93
CA MET A 1036 33.56 -19.62 41.94
C MET A 1036 33.17 -20.80 42.84
N GLU A 1037 32.88 -21.98 42.27
CA GLU A 1037 32.54 -23.19 43.02
C GLU A 1037 33.71 -23.67 43.91
N GLN A 1038 34.94 -23.62 43.41
CA GLN A 1038 36.14 -23.96 44.19
C GLN A 1038 36.35 -22.99 45.37
N ARG A 1039 36.22 -21.67 45.15
CA ARG A 1039 36.25 -20.67 46.24
C ARG A 1039 35.14 -20.89 47.26
N THR A 1040 33.93 -21.18 46.79
CA THR A 1040 32.75 -21.44 47.64
C THR A 1040 33.06 -22.57 48.63
N LYS A 1041 33.58 -23.70 48.15
CA LYS A 1041 33.92 -24.86 49.00
C LYS A 1041 34.97 -24.53 50.07
N LEU A 1042 36.06 -23.87 49.69
CA LEU A 1042 37.12 -23.46 50.63
C LEU A 1042 36.60 -22.51 51.72
N LYS A 1043 35.69 -21.58 51.37
CA LYS A 1043 35.04 -20.71 52.36
C LYS A 1043 34.05 -21.46 53.25
N VAL A 1044 33.32 -22.45 52.72
CA VAL A 1044 32.41 -23.29 53.51
C VAL A 1044 33.20 -24.11 54.54
N GLU A 1045 34.36 -24.64 54.16
CA GLU A 1045 35.30 -25.30 55.07
C GLU A 1045 35.78 -24.32 56.16
N ALA A 1046 36.32 -23.15 55.78
CA ALA A 1046 36.75 -22.12 56.73
C ALA A 1046 35.62 -21.63 57.64
N ARG A 1047 34.37 -21.54 57.16
CA ARG A 1047 33.18 -21.20 57.96
C ARG A 1047 32.89 -22.29 59.00
N MET A 1048 33.00 -23.57 58.65
CA MET A 1048 32.77 -24.68 59.60
C MET A 1048 33.85 -24.71 60.69
N GLU A 1049 35.12 -24.46 60.35
CA GLU A 1049 36.20 -24.33 61.33
C GLU A 1049 35.96 -23.11 62.25
N ARG A 1050 35.62 -21.95 61.67
CA ARG A 1050 35.29 -20.74 62.43
C ARG A 1050 34.11 -20.93 63.39
N ILE A 1051 33.04 -21.63 62.98
CA ILE A 1051 31.90 -21.96 63.85
C ILE A 1051 32.33 -22.90 64.98
N LYS A 1052 33.23 -23.85 64.70
CA LYS A 1052 33.75 -24.80 65.69
C LYS A 1052 34.63 -24.12 66.75
N GLU A 1053 35.37 -23.07 66.37
CA GLU A 1053 36.28 -22.33 67.26
C GLU A 1053 35.61 -21.17 68.01
N GLU A 1054 34.94 -20.24 67.30
CA GLU A 1054 34.43 -19.00 67.90
C GLU A 1054 33.13 -19.15 68.71
N TYR A 1055 32.32 -20.17 68.45
CA TYR A 1055 30.95 -20.26 68.99
C TYR A 1055 30.81 -21.24 70.16
N GLU A 1056 30.02 -20.85 71.16
CA GLU A 1056 29.60 -21.72 72.25
C GLU A 1056 28.33 -22.52 71.89
N PRO A 1057 28.22 -23.79 72.33
CA PRO A 1057 27.07 -24.63 72.02
C PRO A 1057 25.80 -24.18 72.75
N VAL A 1058 24.65 -24.18 72.07
CA VAL A 1058 23.35 -23.92 72.70
C VAL A 1058 22.99 -25.03 73.70
N HIS A 1059 22.77 -24.63 74.96
CA HIS A 1059 22.28 -25.51 76.02
C HIS A 1059 20.74 -25.51 76.09
N ASP A 1060 20.10 -24.34 76.18
CA ASP A 1060 18.64 -24.21 76.09
C ASP A 1060 18.19 -24.06 74.63
N MET A 1061 17.64 -25.14 74.08
CA MET A 1061 17.07 -25.14 72.72
C MET A 1061 15.62 -24.61 72.68
N GLY A 1062 14.94 -24.54 73.82
CA GLY A 1062 13.54 -24.13 73.95
C GLY A 1062 13.35 -22.63 73.74
N GLU A 1063 14.27 -21.79 74.25
CA GLU A 1063 14.30 -20.35 73.95
C GLU A 1063 14.41 -20.11 72.43
N VAL A 1064 15.34 -20.81 71.77
CA VAL A 1064 15.55 -20.71 70.32
C VAL A 1064 14.31 -21.15 69.55
N GLU A 1065 13.68 -22.26 69.94
CA GLU A 1065 12.46 -22.74 69.32
C GLU A 1065 11.27 -21.78 69.51
N GLN A 1066 11.12 -21.17 70.69
CA GLN A 1066 10.07 -20.17 70.94
C GLN A 1066 10.25 -18.91 70.08
N PHE A 1067 11.46 -18.34 70.05
CA PHE A 1067 11.78 -17.18 69.21
C PHE A 1067 11.49 -17.46 67.74
N VAL A 1068 11.98 -18.59 67.22
CA VAL A 1068 11.83 -18.96 65.80
C VAL A 1068 10.36 -19.24 65.46
N ASN A 1069 9.60 -19.92 66.32
CA ASN A 1069 8.18 -20.15 66.07
C ASN A 1069 7.37 -18.85 66.06
N HIS A 1070 7.67 -17.89 66.96
CA HIS A 1070 7.04 -16.57 66.96
C HIS A 1070 7.35 -15.78 65.68
N ALA A 1071 8.63 -15.73 65.28
CA ALA A 1071 9.05 -15.08 64.03
C ALA A 1071 8.39 -15.70 62.79
N ARG A 1072 8.29 -17.04 62.73
CA ARG A 1072 7.61 -17.75 61.63
C ARG A 1072 6.12 -17.40 61.54
N GLU A 1073 5.43 -17.19 62.66
CA GLU A 1073 4.01 -16.84 62.65
C GLU A 1073 3.76 -15.41 62.14
N ILE A 1074 4.62 -14.46 62.51
CA ILE A 1074 4.60 -13.10 61.94
C ILE A 1074 4.79 -13.17 60.41
N VAL A 1075 5.81 -13.89 59.94
CA VAL A 1075 6.11 -13.98 58.50
C VAL A 1075 5.04 -14.79 57.75
N ARG A 1076 4.37 -15.77 58.37
CA ARG A 1076 3.17 -16.44 57.82
C ARG A 1076 2.01 -15.48 57.64
N SER A 1077 1.75 -14.59 58.61
CA SER A 1077 0.69 -13.57 58.52
C SER A 1077 0.93 -12.59 57.35
N VAL A 1078 2.20 -12.17 57.17
CA VAL A 1078 2.60 -11.39 55.98
C VAL A 1078 2.40 -12.21 54.70
N SER A 1079 2.82 -13.48 54.67
CA SER A 1079 2.62 -14.39 53.51
C SER A 1079 1.15 -14.53 53.11
N PHE A 1080 0.25 -14.67 54.07
CA PHE A 1080 -1.19 -14.73 53.82
C PHE A 1080 -1.71 -13.40 53.24
N SER A 1081 -1.28 -12.28 53.82
CA SER A 1081 -1.68 -10.94 53.41
C SER A 1081 -1.20 -10.62 51.99
N THR A 1082 0.08 -10.88 51.69
CA THR A 1082 0.68 -10.69 50.37
C THR A 1082 -0.03 -11.56 49.32
N LYS A 1083 -0.18 -12.88 49.52
CA LYS A 1083 -0.97 -13.74 48.61
C LYS A 1083 -2.39 -13.20 48.34
N SER A 1084 -3.07 -12.73 49.38
CA SER A 1084 -4.42 -12.14 49.27
C SER A 1084 -4.46 -10.89 48.39
N VAL A 1085 -3.46 -10.00 48.49
CA VAL A 1085 -3.34 -8.81 47.64
C VAL A 1085 -2.87 -9.17 46.23
N THR A 1086 -1.87 -10.04 46.07
CA THR A 1086 -1.35 -10.53 44.78
C THR A 1086 -2.47 -11.12 43.90
N ARG A 1087 -3.35 -11.94 44.48
CA ARG A 1087 -4.53 -12.50 43.80
C ARG A 1087 -5.50 -11.40 43.35
N ARG A 1088 -5.79 -10.42 44.21
CA ARG A 1088 -6.69 -9.30 43.89
C ARG A 1088 -6.12 -8.40 42.78
N ALA A 1089 -4.82 -8.10 42.82
CA ALA A 1089 -4.14 -7.31 41.79
C ALA A 1089 -4.23 -7.97 40.41
N ASN A 1090 -3.96 -9.28 40.32
CA ASN A 1090 -4.20 -10.07 39.11
C ASN A 1090 -5.68 -10.03 38.68
N GLY A 1091 -6.62 -10.25 39.61
CA GLY A 1091 -8.05 -10.21 39.33
C GLY A 1091 -8.55 -8.87 38.77
N VAL A 1092 -7.96 -7.74 39.16
CA VAL A 1092 -8.25 -6.41 38.58
C VAL A 1092 -7.63 -6.26 37.19
N GLY A 1093 -6.40 -6.73 36.98
CA GLY A 1093 -5.77 -6.73 35.65
C GLY A 1093 -6.55 -7.56 34.63
N LEU A 1094 -6.97 -8.78 35.01
CA LEU A 1094 -7.80 -9.64 34.18
C LEU A 1094 -9.16 -8.99 33.86
N ALA A 1095 -9.84 -8.44 34.87
CA ALA A 1095 -11.13 -7.77 34.68
C ALA A 1095 -11.01 -6.53 33.76
N SER A 1096 -9.88 -5.84 33.76
CA SER A 1096 -9.63 -4.73 32.82
C SER A 1096 -9.48 -5.20 31.37
N SER A 1097 -8.92 -6.39 31.15
CA SER A 1097 -8.84 -6.99 29.81
C SER A 1097 -10.19 -7.53 29.35
N ASP A 1098 -10.89 -8.25 30.23
CA ASP A 1098 -12.25 -8.76 29.97
C ASP A 1098 -13.24 -7.62 29.67
N LEU A 1099 -13.11 -6.46 30.34
CA LEU A 1099 -13.93 -5.29 30.07
C LEU A 1099 -13.67 -4.71 28.67
N TYR A 1100 -12.39 -4.64 28.25
CA TYR A 1100 -12.03 -4.17 26.91
C TYR A 1100 -12.54 -5.14 25.82
N ASP A 1101 -12.32 -6.44 25.97
CA ASP A 1101 -12.84 -7.46 25.05
C ASP A 1101 -14.37 -7.38 24.94
N SER A 1102 -15.07 -7.22 26.07
CA SER A 1102 -16.53 -7.00 26.10
C SER A 1102 -16.95 -5.74 25.33
N MET A 1103 -16.16 -4.66 25.40
CA MET A 1103 -16.42 -3.41 24.68
C MET A 1103 -16.15 -3.55 23.17
N VAL A 1104 -15.16 -4.35 22.75
CA VAL A 1104 -14.93 -4.69 21.34
C VAL A 1104 -16.11 -5.49 20.77
N LEU A 1105 -16.63 -6.46 21.51
CA LEU A 1105 -17.83 -7.23 21.13
C LEU A 1105 -19.07 -6.33 21.02
N LEU A 1106 -19.28 -5.43 21.99
CA LEU A 1106 -20.37 -4.45 21.96
C LEU A 1106 -20.24 -3.52 20.74
N HIS A 1107 -19.03 -3.06 20.42
CA HIS A 1107 -18.78 -2.24 19.23
C HIS A 1107 -19.06 -3.01 17.92
N ARG A 1108 -18.68 -4.30 17.82
CA ARG A 1108 -19.01 -5.16 16.67
C ARG A 1108 -20.53 -5.28 16.49
N ALA A 1109 -21.28 -5.45 17.58
CA ALA A 1109 -22.74 -5.49 17.54
C ALA A 1109 -23.36 -4.12 17.14
N VAL A 1110 -22.94 -3.02 17.77
CA VAL A 1110 -23.43 -1.66 17.47
C VAL A 1110 -23.11 -1.24 16.03
N SER A 1111 -22.00 -1.70 15.46
CA SER A 1111 -21.62 -1.44 14.06
C SER A 1111 -22.60 -2.03 13.02
N SER A 1112 -23.46 -2.99 13.41
CA SER A 1112 -24.51 -3.55 12.54
C SER A 1112 -25.76 -2.67 12.44
N LEU A 1113 -25.89 -1.65 13.30
CA LEU A 1113 -27.09 -0.82 13.42
C LEU A 1113 -27.11 0.28 12.36
N THR A 1114 -27.70 -0.02 11.19
CA THR A 1114 -27.75 0.87 10.02
C THR A 1114 -28.42 2.22 10.24
N TYR A 1115 -29.19 2.39 11.32
CA TYR A 1115 -29.81 3.67 11.69
C TYR A 1115 -28.88 4.62 12.46
N LEU A 1116 -27.73 4.14 12.97
CA LEU A 1116 -26.78 5.01 13.69
C LEU A 1116 -25.89 5.79 12.71
N PRO A 1117 -25.72 7.11 12.90
CA PRO A 1117 -24.78 7.89 12.10
C PRO A 1117 -23.35 7.35 12.22
N ARG A 1118 -22.61 7.31 11.10
CA ARG A 1118 -21.21 6.84 11.07
C ARG A 1118 -20.30 7.56 12.08
N SER A 1119 -20.62 8.83 12.40
CA SER A 1119 -19.94 9.60 13.46
C SER A 1119 -20.07 8.97 14.85
N HIS A 1120 -21.23 8.42 15.19
CA HIS A 1120 -21.49 7.78 16.48
C HIS A 1120 -20.82 6.40 16.56
N ILE A 1121 -20.79 5.65 15.46
CA ILE A 1121 -20.06 4.37 15.39
C ILE A 1121 -18.56 4.63 15.53
N GLY A 1122 -17.99 5.57 14.76
CA GLY A 1122 -16.57 5.95 14.86
C GLY A 1122 -16.18 6.65 16.16
N ALA A 1123 -17.15 7.18 16.91
CA ALA A 1123 -16.97 7.67 18.28
C ALA A 1123 -16.93 6.53 19.29
N LEU A 1124 -17.84 5.55 19.20
CA LEU A 1124 -17.76 4.34 20.01
C LEU A 1124 -16.46 3.59 19.75
N GLU A 1125 -16.03 3.46 18.49
CA GLU A 1125 -14.74 2.87 18.12
C GLU A 1125 -13.56 3.57 18.82
N ALA A 1126 -13.56 4.91 18.83
CA ALA A 1126 -12.53 5.70 19.52
C ALA A 1126 -12.59 5.54 21.06
N TYR A 1127 -13.79 5.44 21.64
CA TYR A 1127 -13.99 5.19 23.06
C TYR A 1127 -13.48 3.79 23.45
N VAL A 1128 -13.82 2.75 22.69
CA VAL A 1128 -13.33 1.38 22.94
C VAL A 1128 -11.80 1.34 22.80
N ARG A 1129 -11.23 1.98 21.77
CA ARG A 1129 -9.78 2.09 21.58
C ARG A 1129 -9.09 2.81 22.75
N ALA A 1130 -9.70 3.86 23.30
CA ALA A 1130 -9.21 4.56 24.48
C ALA A 1130 -9.24 3.71 25.77
N MET A 1131 -10.01 2.62 25.79
CA MET A 1131 -10.14 1.69 26.92
C MET A 1131 -9.21 0.47 26.79
N ALA A 1132 -8.34 0.42 25.78
CA ALA A 1132 -7.40 -0.68 25.57
C ALA A 1132 -6.31 -0.77 26.67
N PRO A 1133 -6.06 -1.95 27.26
CA PRO A 1133 -4.99 -2.12 28.23
C PRO A 1133 -3.61 -2.05 27.56
N THR A 1134 -2.69 -1.28 28.15
CA THR A 1134 -1.27 -1.24 27.73
C THR A 1134 -0.58 -2.57 28.01
N GLN A 1135 0.43 -2.92 27.20
CA GLN A 1135 1.26 -4.11 27.42
C GLN A 1135 2.15 -3.96 28.66
N ALA A 1136 2.58 -2.73 28.98
CA ALA A 1136 3.07 -2.34 30.30
C ALA A 1136 1.91 -1.74 31.12
N SER A 1137 1.04 -2.57 31.69
CA SER A 1137 -0.06 -2.11 32.55
C SER A 1137 0.40 -1.91 34.01
N PRO A 1138 -0.04 -0.84 34.72
CA PRO A 1138 0.30 -0.62 36.12
C PRO A 1138 -0.06 -1.81 37.02
N GLN A 1139 -1.18 -2.49 36.73
CA GLN A 1139 -1.68 -3.65 37.45
C GLN A 1139 -0.73 -4.85 37.31
N ALA A 1140 -0.17 -5.09 36.12
CA ALA A 1140 0.80 -6.16 35.89
C ALA A 1140 2.13 -5.86 36.61
N THR A 1141 2.61 -4.61 36.57
CA THR A 1141 3.81 -4.19 37.32
C THR A 1141 3.63 -4.38 38.82
N LEU A 1142 2.48 -3.99 39.38
CA LEU A 1142 2.16 -4.21 40.79
C LEU A 1142 2.09 -5.72 41.12
N HIS A 1143 1.43 -6.52 40.29
CA HIS A 1143 1.34 -7.97 40.50
C HIS A 1143 2.73 -8.65 40.49
N ASN A 1144 3.59 -8.32 39.53
CA ASN A 1144 4.96 -8.83 39.46
C ASN A 1144 5.79 -8.41 40.68
N THR A 1145 5.64 -7.17 41.14
CA THR A 1145 6.31 -6.67 42.36
C THR A 1145 5.84 -7.43 43.61
N LEU A 1146 4.55 -7.72 43.72
CA LEU A 1146 3.99 -8.50 44.83
C LEU A 1146 4.39 -9.99 44.77
N LEU A 1147 4.60 -10.56 43.58
CA LEU A 1147 5.23 -11.88 43.43
C LEU A 1147 6.69 -11.89 43.90
N ALA A 1148 7.45 -10.83 43.60
CA ALA A 1148 8.82 -10.66 44.09
C ALA A 1148 8.88 -10.47 45.62
N VAL A 1149 7.96 -9.70 46.21
CA VAL A 1149 7.80 -9.64 47.68
C VAL A 1149 7.49 -11.04 48.23
N GLN A 1150 6.57 -11.78 47.62
CA GLN A 1150 6.17 -13.12 48.06
C GLN A 1150 7.32 -14.15 48.03
N SER A 1151 8.29 -14.03 47.11
CA SER A 1151 9.46 -14.92 47.08
C SER A 1151 10.44 -14.63 48.22
N THR A 1152 10.62 -13.36 48.63
CA THR A 1152 11.41 -13.04 49.84
C THR A 1152 10.74 -13.59 51.11
N VAL A 1153 9.40 -13.50 51.22
CA VAL A 1153 8.64 -14.09 52.34
C VAL A 1153 8.85 -15.62 52.39
N GLN A 1154 8.87 -16.30 51.24
CA GLN A 1154 9.11 -17.74 51.17
C GLN A 1154 10.55 -18.11 51.55
N ALA A 1155 11.54 -17.35 51.09
CA ALA A 1155 12.95 -17.53 51.43
C ALA A 1155 13.23 -17.31 52.92
N LEU A 1156 12.57 -16.31 53.54
CA LEU A 1156 12.69 -16.09 54.97
C LEU A 1156 12.01 -17.22 55.78
N LEU A 1157 10.90 -17.78 55.29
CA LEU A 1157 10.24 -18.93 55.92
C LEU A 1157 11.03 -20.25 55.82
N SER A 1158 11.90 -20.41 54.83
CA SER A 1158 12.85 -21.54 54.74
C SER A 1158 14.10 -21.31 55.60
N SER A 1159 14.69 -20.12 55.60
CA SER A 1159 15.75 -19.72 56.54
C SER A 1159 15.31 -19.92 58.00
N LEU A 1160 14.13 -19.42 58.39
CA LEU A 1160 13.52 -19.64 59.70
C LEU A 1160 13.15 -21.11 59.99
N ALA A 1161 13.14 -22.01 59.00
CA ALA A 1161 12.95 -23.45 59.29
C ALA A 1161 14.25 -24.11 59.77
N ARG A 1162 15.42 -23.56 59.40
CA ARG A 1162 16.74 -24.16 59.64
C ARG A 1162 17.08 -24.39 61.12
N PRO A 1163 16.78 -23.46 62.07
CA PRO A 1163 17.00 -23.72 63.49
C PRO A 1163 16.23 -24.93 64.01
N ILE A 1164 14.98 -25.15 63.54
CA ILE A 1164 14.16 -26.28 63.99
C ILE A 1164 14.69 -27.60 63.41
N THR A 1165 15.17 -27.61 62.16
CA THR A 1165 15.86 -28.80 61.62
C THR A 1165 17.16 -29.10 62.35
N LEU A 1166 17.93 -28.08 62.75
CA LEU A 1166 19.14 -28.25 63.57
C LEU A 1166 18.80 -28.80 64.96
N ILE A 1167 17.77 -28.30 65.65
CA ILE A 1167 17.29 -28.84 66.95
C ILE A 1167 16.86 -30.31 66.80
N SER A 1168 16.18 -30.66 65.71
CA SER A 1168 15.83 -32.06 65.40
C SER A 1168 17.07 -32.93 65.15
N GLN A 1169 18.12 -32.41 64.52
CA GLN A 1169 19.37 -33.12 64.28
C GLN A 1169 20.20 -33.28 65.56
N ILE A 1170 20.31 -32.23 66.39
CA ILE A 1170 20.97 -32.28 67.71
C ILE A 1170 20.30 -33.33 68.60
N THR A 1171 18.96 -33.32 68.67
CA THR A 1171 18.22 -34.29 69.49
C THR A 1171 18.28 -35.72 68.93
N ALA A 1172 18.42 -35.90 67.62
CA ALA A 1172 18.71 -37.22 67.02
C ALA A 1172 20.14 -37.69 67.37
N ALA A 1173 21.16 -36.86 67.14
CA ALA A 1173 22.56 -37.19 67.39
C ALA A 1173 22.83 -37.49 68.88
N ARG A 1174 22.24 -36.72 69.82
CA ARG A 1174 22.28 -37.04 71.26
C ARG A 1174 21.64 -38.40 71.56
N ARG A 1175 20.45 -38.70 71.02
CA ARG A 1175 19.77 -40.00 71.20
C ARG A 1175 20.57 -41.17 70.64
N ASP A 1176 21.21 -41.03 69.47
CA ASP A 1176 22.01 -42.12 68.90
C ASP A 1176 23.38 -42.26 69.60
N ALA A 1177 23.94 -41.20 70.19
CA ALA A 1177 25.04 -41.32 71.15
C ALA A 1177 24.62 -42.14 72.39
N ASP A 1178 23.56 -41.70 73.08
CA ASP A 1178 23.01 -42.37 74.27
C ASP A 1178 22.67 -43.85 74.00
N ARG A 1179 22.16 -44.15 72.80
CA ARG A 1179 21.84 -45.49 72.33
C ARG A 1179 23.09 -46.34 72.08
N ASN A 1180 24.13 -45.77 71.45
CA ASN A 1180 25.39 -46.48 71.24
C ASN A 1180 26.07 -46.78 72.59
N ASP A 1181 26.14 -45.80 73.49
CA ASP A 1181 26.67 -45.95 74.85
C ASP A 1181 25.88 -47.00 75.66
N SER A 1182 24.55 -46.91 75.67
CA SER A 1182 23.66 -47.92 76.28
C SER A 1182 23.81 -49.32 75.68
N SER A 1183 24.26 -49.42 74.41
CA SER A 1183 24.54 -50.70 73.74
C SER A 1183 25.97 -51.22 73.95
N ALA A 1184 26.89 -50.37 74.42
CA ALA A 1184 28.24 -50.74 74.82
C ALA A 1184 28.23 -51.30 76.27
N GLY A 1185 27.51 -50.64 77.19
CA GLY A 1185 27.39 -51.07 78.59
C GLY A 1185 26.64 -52.38 78.85
N ARG A 1186 26.03 -53.01 77.82
CA ARG A 1186 25.20 -54.23 77.95
C ARG A 1186 25.88 -55.54 77.50
N SER A 1187 27.17 -55.54 77.18
CA SER A 1187 27.89 -56.70 76.63
C SER A 1187 28.38 -57.73 77.67
N SER A 1188 28.44 -57.38 78.96
CA SER A 1188 29.04 -58.22 80.00
C SER A 1188 28.07 -59.26 80.59
N ARG A 1189 28.14 -60.54 80.14
CA ARG A 1189 27.55 -61.70 80.85
C ARG A 1189 27.89 -63.14 80.38
N TRP A 1190 28.85 -63.38 79.48
CA TRP A 1190 29.20 -64.75 79.01
C TRP A 1190 30.71 -65.09 79.17
N PRO A 1191 31.09 -66.16 79.90
CA PRO A 1191 32.47 -66.37 80.35
C PRO A 1191 33.29 -67.33 79.45
N LEU A 1192 33.31 -67.12 78.12
CA LEU A 1192 34.12 -67.93 77.19
C LEU A 1192 34.85 -67.04 76.17
N GLY A 1193 36.17 -66.92 76.34
CA GLY A 1193 37.05 -65.96 75.65
C GLY A 1193 37.60 -66.38 74.29
N LEU A 1194 36.81 -67.10 73.49
CA LEU A 1194 37.21 -67.56 72.14
C LEU A 1194 36.99 -66.50 71.03
N LEU A 1195 36.44 -65.33 71.36
CA LEU A 1195 36.10 -64.25 70.41
C LEU A 1195 36.35 -62.83 70.98
N ASP A 1196 37.21 -62.68 71.99
CA ASP A 1196 37.30 -61.41 72.72
C ASP A 1196 37.92 -60.27 71.91
N GLU A 1197 38.88 -60.54 71.02
CA GLU A 1197 39.47 -59.48 70.20
C GLU A 1197 38.47 -58.88 69.20
N THR A 1198 37.58 -59.69 68.61
CA THR A 1198 36.53 -59.19 67.71
C THR A 1198 35.39 -58.51 68.47
N ARG A 1199 35.09 -58.95 69.71
CA ARG A 1199 34.18 -58.26 70.63
C ARG A 1199 34.73 -56.88 71.05
N GLN A 1200 36.02 -56.80 71.40
CA GLN A 1200 36.70 -55.55 71.75
C GLN A 1200 36.64 -54.55 70.58
N ARG A 1201 37.06 -54.95 69.38
CA ARG A 1201 36.97 -54.12 68.16
C ARG A 1201 35.53 -53.64 67.87
N LEU A 1202 34.52 -54.46 68.17
CA LEU A 1202 33.09 -54.09 68.09
C LEU A 1202 32.65 -53.09 69.17
N GLN A 1203 33.20 -53.19 70.38
CA GLN A 1203 32.89 -52.28 71.49
C GLN A 1203 33.58 -50.93 71.32
N ASP A 1204 34.89 -50.93 71.01
CA ASP A 1204 35.64 -49.76 70.56
C ASP A 1204 34.93 -49.07 69.38
N GLY A 1205 34.40 -49.86 68.44
CA GLY A 1205 33.67 -49.37 67.27
C GLY A 1205 32.33 -48.71 67.60
N LYS A 1206 31.66 -49.13 68.69
CA LYS A 1206 30.47 -48.45 69.23
C LYS A 1206 30.84 -47.18 69.98
N GLU A 1207 31.87 -47.23 70.83
CA GLU A 1207 32.31 -46.07 71.60
C GLU A 1207 32.83 -44.95 70.70
N LYS A 1208 33.58 -45.29 69.64
CA LYS A 1208 34.00 -44.34 68.59
C LYS A 1208 32.80 -43.72 67.86
N ARG A 1209 31.71 -44.47 67.65
CA ARG A 1209 30.45 -43.93 67.08
C ARG A 1209 29.71 -43.03 68.07
N ALA A 1210 29.60 -43.43 69.34
CA ALA A 1210 28.99 -42.60 70.38
C ALA A 1210 29.75 -41.28 70.55
N LYS A 1211 31.09 -41.34 70.64
CA LYS A 1211 31.95 -40.15 70.65
C LYS A 1211 31.73 -39.27 69.42
N LYS A 1212 31.74 -39.84 68.21
CA LYS A 1212 31.45 -39.08 66.98
C LYS A 1212 30.08 -38.39 67.04
N HIS A 1213 29.03 -39.08 67.48
CA HIS A 1213 27.69 -38.50 67.58
C HIS A 1213 27.57 -37.42 68.69
N ARG A 1214 28.40 -37.49 69.74
CA ARG A 1214 28.52 -36.40 70.74
C ARG A 1214 29.24 -35.18 70.14
N GLU A 1215 30.35 -35.38 69.43
CA GLU A 1215 31.08 -34.32 68.71
C GLU A 1215 30.21 -33.65 67.64
N GLU A 1216 29.43 -34.44 66.89
CA GLU A 1216 28.42 -34.00 65.92
C GLU A 1216 27.30 -33.20 66.59
N ALA A 1217 26.74 -33.69 67.71
CA ALA A 1217 25.72 -32.96 68.47
C ALA A 1217 26.24 -31.65 69.06
N GLU A 1218 27.50 -31.59 69.50
CA GLU A 1218 28.14 -30.37 70.00
C GLU A 1218 28.37 -29.36 68.86
N TYR A 1219 28.95 -29.78 67.74
CA TYR A 1219 29.12 -28.95 66.56
C TYR A 1219 27.77 -28.38 66.07
N LEU A 1220 26.74 -29.22 65.95
CA LEU A 1220 25.39 -28.76 65.56
C LEU A 1220 24.81 -27.79 66.60
N SER A 1221 25.13 -27.94 67.89
CA SER A 1221 24.72 -27.00 68.94
C SER A 1221 25.46 -25.64 68.82
N LYS A 1222 26.69 -25.60 68.30
CA LYS A 1222 27.41 -24.35 67.95
C LYS A 1222 26.84 -23.72 66.68
N GLU A 1223 26.58 -24.53 65.64
CA GLU A 1223 25.95 -24.06 64.40
C GLU A 1223 24.52 -23.53 64.63
N LEU A 1224 23.79 -24.07 65.61
CA LEU A 1224 22.50 -23.52 66.05
C LEU A 1224 22.66 -22.09 66.63
N ARG A 1225 23.72 -21.80 67.41
CA ARG A 1225 23.98 -20.45 67.92
C ARG A 1225 24.28 -19.47 66.79
N TYR A 1226 25.14 -19.86 65.86
CA TYR A 1226 25.46 -19.08 64.66
C TYR A 1226 24.20 -18.81 63.80
N THR A 1227 23.39 -19.85 63.57
CA THR A 1227 22.15 -19.74 62.80
C THR A 1227 21.12 -18.86 63.52
N GLN A 1228 20.97 -18.98 64.85
CA GLN A 1228 20.07 -18.13 65.65
C GLN A 1228 20.40 -16.64 65.47
N GLN A 1229 21.67 -16.27 65.65
CA GLN A 1229 22.12 -14.87 65.53
C GLN A 1229 21.96 -14.35 64.11
N THR A 1230 22.36 -15.13 63.11
CA THR A 1230 22.22 -14.76 61.69
C THR A 1230 20.75 -14.54 61.32
N VAL A 1231 19.89 -15.51 61.59
CA VAL A 1231 18.45 -15.47 61.23
C VAL A 1231 17.72 -14.33 61.95
N ALA A 1232 18.14 -13.96 63.17
CA ALA A 1232 17.58 -12.79 63.87
C ALA A 1232 17.97 -11.46 63.20
N GLY A 1233 19.24 -11.29 62.79
CA GLY A 1233 19.68 -10.10 62.04
C GLY A 1233 19.03 -9.99 60.67
N GLU A 1234 18.91 -11.12 59.97
CA GLU A 1234 18.23 -11.22 58.68
C GLU A 1234 16.74 -10.86 58.75
N LEU A 1235 16.03 -11.34 59.78
CA LEU A 1235 14.63 -10.98 60.02
C LEU A 1235 14.46 -9.47 60.20
N ALA A 1236 15.36 -8.81 60.93
CA ALA A 1236 15.32 -7.36 61.15
C ALA A 1236 15.58 -6.57 59.85
N GLY A 1237 16.63 -6.94 59.10
CA GLY A 1237 16.94 -6.30 57.82
C GLY A 1237 15.87 -6.54 56.75
N TRP A 1238 15.28 -7.74 56.71
CA TRP A 1238 14.17 -8.05 55.81
C TRP A 1238 12.92 -7.21 56.09
N GLN A 1239 12.59 -6.91 57.36
CA GLN A 1239 11.41 -6.09 57.69
C GLN A 1239 11.51 -4.67 57.11
N ASP A 1240 12.68 -4.02 57.24
CA ASP A 1240 12.94 -2.69 56.67
C ASP A 1240 12.93 -2.72 55.13
N MET A 1241 13.59 -3.71 54.51
CA MET A 1241 13.59 -3.89 53.06
C MET A 1241 12.16 -4.14 52.52
N HIS A 1242 11.37 -4.99 53.19
CA HIS A 1242 9.99 -5.33 52.83
C HIS A 1242 9.07 -4.10 52.86
N ASP A 1243 9.15 -3.28 53.91
CA ASP A 1243 8.37 -2.05 54.02
C ASP A 1243 8.74 -1.05 52.91
N LYS A 1244 10.04 -0.86 52.65
CA LYS A 1244 10.54 -0.02 51.54
C LYS A 1244 10.04 -0.51 50.18
N MET A 1245 10.08 -1.82 49.91
CA MET A 1245 9.53 -2.42 48.69
C MET A 1245 8.02 -2.17 48.56
N GLY A 1246 7.25 -2.43 49.63
CA GLY A 1246 5.80 -2.24 49.64
C GLY A 1246 5.37 -0.79 49.41
N ARG A 1247 6.01 0.17 50.10
CA ARG A 1247 5.76 1.60 49.92
C ARG A 1247 6.10 2.07 48.50
N ARG A 1248 7.24 1.64 47.95
CA ARG A 1248 7.64 1.96 46.55
C ARG A 1248 6.61 1.42 45.56
N ALA A 1249 6.21 0.15 45.68
CA ALA A 1249 5.23 -0.49 44.80
C ALA A 1249 3.89 0.26 44.74
N ILE A 1250 3.39 0.72 45.90
CA ILE A 1250 2.14 1.49 45.99
C ILE A 1250 2.30 2.88 45.35
N GLN A 1251 3.43 3.57 45.57
CA GLN A 1251 3.70 4.88 44.96
C GLN A 1251 3.85 4.81 43.44
N GLU A 1252 4.57 3.81 42.93
CA GLU A 1252 4.77 3.59 41.49
C GLU A 1252 3.45 3.21 40.81
N PHE A 1253 2.67 2.31 41.41
CA PHE A 1253 1.32 1.97 40.94
C PHE A 1253 0.41 3.21 40.88
N ALA A 1254 0.35 4.01 41.95
CA ALA A 1254 -0.48 5.21 41.98
C ALA A 1254 -0.08 6.23 40.91
N ARG A 1255 1.22 6.48 40.71
CA ARG A 1255 1.73 7.39 39.67
C ARG A 1255 1.37 6.88 38.27
N ALA A 1256 1.62 5.61 37.99
CA ALA A 1256 1.36 5.01 36.68
C ALA A 1256 -0.15 4.93 36.37
N MET A 1257 -1.00 4.66 37.36
CA MET A 1257 -2.46 4.74 37.22
C MET A 1257 -2.93 6.16 36.89
N VAL A 1258 -2.37 7.21 37.51
CA VAL A 1258 -2.74 8.61 37.19
C VAL A 1258 -2.39 8.98 35.75
N VAL A 1259 -1.27 8.48 35.21
CA VAL A 1259 -0.93 8.67 33.79
C VAL A 1259 -1.90 7.90 32.88
N HIS A 1260 -2.17 6.62 33.20
CA HIS A 1260 -3.08 5.77 32.43
C HIS A 1260 -4.51 6.30 32.38
N GLU A 1261 -5.10 6.68 33.52
CA GLU A 1261 -6.46 7.24 33.56
C GLU A 1261 -6.57 8.61 32.86
N ARG A 1262 -5.50 9.42 32.84
CA ARG A 1262 -5.46 10.64 32.01
C ARG A 1262 -5.50 10.32 30.53
N MET A 1263 -4.69 9.37 30.05
CA MET A 1263 -4.73 8.96 28.64
C MET A 1263 -6.09 8.39 28.22
N ARG A 1264 -6.75 7.64 29.12
CA ARG A 1264 -8.12 7.15 28.93
C ARG A 1264 -9.11 8.31 28.84
N LEU A 1265 -9.04 9.28 29.77
CA LEU A 1265 -9.87 10.48 29.74
C LEU A 1265 -9.67 11.29 28.46
N ASP A 1266 -8.42 11.54 28.04
CA ASP A 1266 -8.10 12.23 26.79
C ASP A 1266 -8.75 11.50 25.61
N GLY A 1267 -8.61 10.17 25.54
CA GLY A 1267 -9.25 9.34 24.52
C GLY A 1267 -10.79 9.35 24.55
N MET A 1268 -11.40 9.43 25.73
CA MET A 1268 -12.85 9.64 25.91
C MET A 1268 -13.28 11.03 25.40
N VAL A 1269 -12.47 12.07 25.59
CA VAL A 1269 -12.70 13.40 25.01
C VAL A 1269 -12.60 13.34 23.47
N ARG A 1270 -11.56 12.68 22.92
CA ARG A 1270 -11.43 12.44 21.46
C ARG A 1270 -12.66 11.73 20.89
N ALA A 1271 -13.19 10.73 21.60
CA ALA A 1271 -14.42 10.05 21.23
C ALA A 1271 -15.65 10.98 21.25
N LEU A 1272 -15.82 11.80 22.31
CA LEU A 1272 -16.93 12.74 22.42
C LEU A 1272 -16.90 13.81 21.32
N ARG A 1273 -15.71 14.31 20.95
CA ARG A 1273 -15.52 15.28 19.84
C ARG A 1273 -16.05 14.77 18.50
N LYS A 1274 -16.08 13.46 18.25
CA LYS A 1274 -16.66 12.89 17.01
C LYS A 1274 -18.19 12.96 16.96
N ILE A 1275 -18.87 13.14 18.09
CA ILE A 1275 -20.34 13.32 18.18
C ILE A 1275 -20.70 14.80 18.35
N ARG A 1276 -19.86 15.55 19.05
CA ARG A 1276 -19.98 17.00 19.29
C ARG A 1276 -18.74 17.69 18.70
N PRO A 1277 -18.73 17.91 17.36
CA PRO A 1277 -17.61 18.53 16.66
C PRO A 1277 -17.51 20.04 16.91
#